data_AF-C0NGU3-F1
#
_entry.id   AF-C0NGU3-F1
#
_cell.length_a   1.000
_cell.length_b   1.000
_cell.length_c   1.000
_cell.angle_alpha   90.00
_cell.angle_beta   90.00
_cell.angle_gamma   90.00
#
_symmetry.space_group_name_H-M   'P 1'
#
loop_
_entity.id
_entity.type
_entity.pdbx_description
1 polymer ?
#
loop_
_entity_poly.entity_id
_entity_poly.type
_entity_poly.pdbx_seq_one_letter_code
_entity_poly.pdbx_strand_id
1 'polypeptide(L)'
;MIFRYYTFPWRLGGLVLFGAASLFTSHATAGPSVNVALQTSFNAAPYLVELLETAADENSTSYFPLLDRISEGTFTEITTEKGLYERFIQLLQEDGHLTNPESISSFKFALSLRSTAPRIEAHYQYYNTSVEPSLMIAQDAVCTVWAHYDGDQYCSPSLEYAQQSVSWDGHDRVLPFDRVFGDPSLPPLILYADVESPLFGGFHHQLMQQARDGQFSYRVRYRPASSATSRPLFVNGYGVELALKRTDYIVIDDRDAEQRVLKDTDTTNPTLAPAEDLENEQPADLKPLSASEVSTLGMNAASFIMSSDDPFATLLRLSQDFPRHSSAIAGASRTSEFTQEFEQNKDNHLQTGRNVIWVNGLQMEAQTVDAFSLLDHLRRERKLINDLRKFGLSARQAVDLLTNPTISKSLGTDDSIRYDYRDDLEGGGVIVWLNDLEKDHRYEGWPRDLHSLFIMTAHGQLPPVRRDIHNVVFPVDLASSEDVSVVSQSLLKAIKARIPVRFGIVPLVHNENAQGQAKIVHHLLDTYGLGAVMNYLQASLSADKIGSPDQASFTAALGNHELRKDRTPLTFEDVLRSDNYDPIVSNTKSYLKRLAVKGDILPFFVNGATLMREGNFLQNMITALSKDLEHLQRRVYEGAFEEDIWIPSHFLQEALQNRSPLLIPENPSEIQITDLNEIYANHPNVFDTILRIPASVESDDPMLDWNSIILIADLDSGAGAELLSSLLELHKKHPGVEILLLHNGESPSTPEALSTRLYSIRNGRDLDPAVVTAALASKNDDSASDSAAASAYWNTVQFLVKEIGFGTGEIGMVVNSRILGPLPSSTVLGTEDLENLLMYEHSKRIGVLARVASEMDLDSNILDPLSLARMQAVLSLSATSGISESIYNYAPSARTRVFEKWSGIHTAISVSNSDDPSINIVATIDPTTEEAQRWVPILKVLSELGGVSLKLFLNPREEIKELPIKRFYRHVLDVAPSFNEDGSLAKPQAVFHGIPGEALLNLGMDVPPAWLVAPKESIHDLDNLKLSTLRAGTNVDAIYELEHILIEGHSRDITQGGPPRGVQLLLGTEKSPHFADTIIMANLGYFQFKAQPGCWKITLKPGQSERIFHIDSVGGLGSKPTPGDESNDVALLSFQGKTLFPRISRKPGYENEDVLDEVNKPATAAKDFLAKGLNFASEILHRLAGPAQGTHADINIFSVASGHLYERMLNIMMVSVMKHTKHSVKFWFIEQFLSPSFKSFLPHLAAEYGFSYEMVTYKWPHWLRAQTEKQRIIWGYKILFLDVLFPLSLDKVIFVDADQIVRTDMYELVTLDLEGAPYGFTPMCDSRTSMEGFRFWKQGYWKNFLRGLPYHISALYVVDLKRFRAIAAGDRLRGQYHTLSADPQSLSNLDQDLPNNMQRMLPIKSLPQDWLWCETWCSDESLATAKTIDLCNNPLTKEPKLDRARRQVHEWTVYDEEIAAVQRRVLEEEEKERMGAVIEGGDEEVPRNEGGDHGDGKNKKHKKDEL
;
A
#
# COMPACT_ATOMS: atom_id res chain seq x y z
N MET A 1 -79.35 30.91 66.13
CA MET A 1 -79.59 29.52 66.57
C MET A 1 -79.38 28.58 65.39
N ILE A 2 -78.40 27.68 65.33
CA ILE A 2 -77.04 27.58 65.90
C ILE A 2 -76.38 26.33 65.27
N PHE A 3 -75.20 26.51 64.68
CA PHE A 3 -74.16 25.54 64.29
C PHE A 3 -74.52 24.34 63.36
N ARG A 4 -73.83 24.26 62.20
CA ARG A 4 -73.69 23.03 61.41
C ARG A 4 -72.22 22.81 61.03
N TYR A 5 -71.72 21.64 61.42
CA TYR A 5 -70.39 21.12 61.11
C TYR A 5 -70.26 20.74 59.62
N TYR A 6 -69.11 21.06 59.02
CA TYR A 6 -68.62 20.52 57.75
C TYR A 6 -67.46 19.56 58.03
N THR A 7 -67.52 18.39 57.42
CA THR A 7 -66.38 17.48 57.21
C THR A 7 -66.26 17.24 55.70
N PHE A 8 -65.12 17.62 55.13
CA PHE A 8 -64.71 17.34 53.75
C PHE A 8 -63.83 16.08 53.72
N PRO A 9 -63.99 15.16 52.75
CA PRO A 9 -62.95 14.20 52.42
C PRO A 9 -62.32 14.53 51.07
N TRP A 10 -61.00 14.77 51.11
CA TRP A 10 -60.11 14.66 49.97
C TRP A 10 -60.14 13.24 49.39
N ARG A 11 -60.41 13.12 48.09
CA ARG A 11 -59.92 12.09 47.14
C ARG A 11 -60.75 12.20 45.85
N LEU A 12 -60.36 13.12 44.96
CA LEU A 12 -60.75 13.12 43.53
C LEU A 12 -60.05 14.21 42.69
N GLY A 13 -59.08 14.96 43.24
CA GLY A 13 -58.32 15.99 42.50
C GLY A 13 -57.08 15.50 41.74
N GLY A 14 -56.68 14.23 41.86
CA GLY A 14 -55.43 13.71 41.29
C GLY A 14 -55.52 13.09 39.89
N LEU A 15 -56.73 12.76 39.41
CA LEU A 15 -56.92 12.04 38.13
C LEU A 15 -57.25 12.95 36.94
N VAL A 16 -57.67 14.20 37.17
CA VAL A 16 -57.96 15.17 36.09
C VAL A 16 -56.69 15.92 35.66
N LEU A 17 -55.66 16.00 36.51
CA LEU A 17 -54.36 16.58 36.17
C LEU A 17 -53.44 15.62 35.40
N PHE A 18 -53.60 14.30 35.57
CA PHE A 18 -52.90 13.32 34.72
C PHE A 18 -53.54 13.16 33.32
N GLY A 19 -54.87 13.31 33.19
CA GLY A 19 -55.56 13.25 31.90
C GLY A 19 -55.35 14.48 31.00
N ALA A 20 -55.02 15.65 31.58
CA ALA A 20 -54.72 16.87 30.83
C ALA A 20 -53.25 16.99 30.41
N ALA A 21 -52.32 16.31 31.10
CA ALA A 21 -50.92 16.22 30.70
C ALA A 21 -50.70 15.24 29.52
N SER A 22 -51.56 14.23 29.37
CA SER A 22 -51.53 13.27 28.26
C SER A 22 -52.24 13.74 26.97
N LEU A 23 -52.82 14.94 26.97
CA LEU A 23 -53.48 15.54 25.78
C LEU A 23 -52.69 16.73 25.19
N PHE A 24 -51.53 17.05 25.78
CA PHE A 24 -50.56 18.04 25.28
C PHE A 24 -49.14 17.45 25.15
N THR A 25 -49.02 16.12 25.01
CA THR A 25 -47.86 15.57 24.32
C THR A 25 -48.14 15.71 22.83
N SER A 26 -47.62 16.78 22.23
CA SER A 26 -47.36 16.78 20.78
C SER A 26 -46.69 15.43 20.50
N HIS A 27 -47.39 14.52 19.84
CA HIS A 27 -46.76 13.36 19.23
C HIS A 27 -45.94 13.96 18.08
N ALA A 28 -44.79 14.54 18.42
CA ALA A 28 -43.73 14.81 17.48
C ALA A 28 -43.28 13.42 17.03
N THR A 29 -43.86 12.96 15.93
CA THR A 29 -43.42 11.73 15.29
C THR A 29 -42.05 12.04 14.71
N ALA A 30 -41.02 11.40 15.24
CA ALA A 30 -39.67 11.57 14.73
C ALA A 30 -39.64 11.32 13.23
N GLY A 31 -38.91 12.19 12.51
CA GLY A 31 -38.71 12.02 11.08
C GLY A 31 -38.06 10.67 10.77
N PRO A 32 -38.29 10.08 9.58
CA PRO A 32 -37.70 8.80 9.21
C PRO A 32 -36.18 8.88 9.28
N SER A 33 -35.54 7.92 9.98
CA SER A 33 -34.08 7.80 10.01
C SER A 33 -33.58 6.86 8.91
N VAL A 34 -32.30 6.99 8.56
CA VAL A 34 -31.58 6.01 7.75
C VAL A 34 -30.51 5.38 8.63
N ASN A 35 -30.57 4.07 8.81
CA ASN A 35 -29.69 3.29 9.68
C ASN A 35 -28.89 2.30 8.83
N VAL A 36 -27.56 2.31 8.97
CA VAL A 36 -26.68 1.47 8.14
C VAL A 36 -25.63 0.79 9.00
N ALA A 37 -25.55 -0.54 8.86
CA ALA A 37 -24.56 -1.35 9.55
C ALA A 37 -23.76 -2.23 8.60
N LEU A 38 -22.56 -2.61 9.00
CA LEU A 38 -21.67 -3.49 8.25
C LEU A 38 -21.31 -4.72 9.09
N GLN A 39 -21.59 -5.90 8.56
CA GLN A 39 -21.15 -7.18 9.13
C GLN A 39 -20.08 -7.83 8.25
N THR A 40 -19.29 -8.76 8.77
CA THR A 40 -18.39 -9.59 7.95
C THR A 40 -19.05 -10.87 7.48
N SER A 41 -18.45 -11.52 6.48
CA SER A 41 -18.85 -12.85 6.00
C SER A 41 -18.49 -13.98 6.97
N PHE A 42 -17.52 -13.76 7.85
CA PHE A 42 -17.17 -14.68 8.94
C PHE A 42 -17.83 -14.26 10.26
N ASN A 43 -17.96 -15.21 11.19
CA ASN A 43 -18.67 -14.99 12.45
C ASN A 43 -17.77 -14.37 13.52
N ALA A 44 -18.40 -13.78 14.54
CA ALA A 44 -17.69 -13.30 15.72
C ALA A 44 -17.12 -14.49 16.50
N ALA A 45 -15.83 -14.41 16.83
CA ALA A 45 -15.20 -15.30 17.80
C ALA A 45 -15.74 -15.01 19.22
N PRO A 46 -15.56 -15.96 20.16
CA PRO A 46 -15.85 -15.67 21.57
C PRO A 46 -15.09 -14.44 22.05
N TYR A 47 -15.78 -13.53 22.74
CA TYR A 47 -15.24 -12.22 23.09
C TYR A 47 -14.02 -12.31 24.02
N LEU A 48 -13.89 -13.40 24.79
CA LEU A 48 -12.70 -13.67 25.60
C LEU A 48 -11.43 -13.83 24.76
N VAL A 49 -11.52 -14.52 23.63
CA VAL A 49 -10.37 -14.72 22.72
C VAL A 49 -9.99 -13.41 22.04
N GLU A 50 -10.97 -12.58 21.69
CA GLU A 50 -10.73 -11.24 21.13
C GLU A 50 -10.05 -10.31 22.14
N LEU A 51 -10.46 -10.33 23.41
CA LEU A 51 -9.79 -9.59 24.48
C LEU A 51 -8.33 -10.03 24.66
N LEU A 52 -8.09 -11.35 24.67
CA LEU A 52 -6.75 -11.94 24.78
C LEU A 52 -5.86 -11.52 23.61
N GLU A 53 -6.35 -11.68 22.38
CA GLU A 53 -5.58 -11.34 21.17
C GLU A 53 -5.31 -9.83 21.10
N THR A 54 -6.28 -9.00 21.45
CA THR A 54 -6.12 -7.52 21.43
C THR A 54 -5.10 -7.05 22.48
N ALA A 55 -5.09 -7.67 23.66
CA ALA A 55 -4.07 -7.38 24.68
C ALA A 55 -2.68 -7.84 24.22
N ALA A 56 -2.60 -9.04 23.64
CA ALA A 56 -1.35 -9.59 23.10
C ALA A 56 -0.85 -8.84 21.86
N ASP A 57 -1.72 -8.16 21.12
CA ASP A 57 -1.36 -7.31 19.99
C ASP A 57 -0.77 -5.96 20.45
N GLU A 58 -1.22 -5.42 21.60
CA GLU A 58 -0.59 -4.27 22.26
C GLU A 58 0.72 -4.65 22.98
N ASN A 59 0.74 -5.81 23.65
CA ASN A 59 1.91 -6.34 24.35
C ASN A 59 1.99 -7.86 24.21
N SER A 60 2.84 -8.34 23.29
CA SER A 60 2.98 -9.77 22.96
C SER A 60 3.37 -10.66 24.14
N THR A 61 4.12 -10.13 25.11
CA THR A 61 4.55 -10.87 26.31
C THR A 61 3.41 -11.21 27.25
N SER A 62 2.25 -10.55 27.13
CA SER A 62 1.08 -10.79 27.98
C SER A 62 0.30 -12.05 27.60
N TYR A 63 0.51 -12.61 26.40
CA TYR A 63 -0.33 -13.68 25.86
C TYR A 63 -0.40 -14.94 26.74
N PHE A 64 0.75 -15.55 27.05
CA PHE A 64 0.79 -16.76 27.87
C PHE A 64 0.40 -16.52 29.33
N PRO A 65 0.84 -15.43 30.01
CA PRO A 65 0.33 -15.09 31.33
C PRO A 65 -1.19 -14.92 31.39
N LEU A 66 -1.80 -14.31 30.38
CA LEU A 66 -3.25 -14.17 30.31
C LEU A 66 -3.94 -15.51 30.03
N LEU A 67 -3.34 -16.39 29.22
CA LEU A 67 -3.81 -17.76 29.05
C LEU A 67 -3.76 -18.57 30.34
N ASP A 68 -2.70 -18.41 31.16
CA ASP A 68 -2.62 -19.03 32.49
C ASP A 68 -3.85 -18.61 33.33
N ARG A 69 -4.17 -17.31 33.38
CA ARG A 69 -5.35 -16.79 34.10
C ARG A 69 -6.69 -17.32 33.58
N ILE A 70 -6.82 -17.46 32.26
CA ILE A 70 -8.00 -18.05 31.64
C ILE A 70 -8.12 -19.52 32.03
N SER A 71 -7.01 -20.25 31.97
CA SER A 71 -6.94 -21.68 32.31
C SER A 71 -7.24 -21.98 33.78
N GLU A 72 -6.98 -21.03 34.68
CA GLU A 72 -7.31 -21.06 36.11
C GLU A 72 -8.82 -20.86 36.39
N GLY A 73 -9.61 -20.49 35.38
CA GLY A 73 -11.05 -20.25 35.52
C GLY A 73 -11.41 -18.83 35.97
N THR A 74 -10.51 -17.85 35.82
CA THR A 74 -10.72 -16.46 36.30
C THR A 74 -12.01 -15.81 35.74
N PHE A 75 -12.45 -16.21 34.55
CA PHE A 75 -13.59 -15.61 33.85
C PHE A 75 -14.85 -16.48 33.81
N THR A 76 -14.84 -17.68 34.39
CA THR A 76 -15.92 -18.67 34.19
C THR A 76 -17.27 -18.25 34.78
N GLU A 77 -17.28 -17.39 35.81
CA GLU A 77 -18.52 -16.91 36.44
C GLU A 77 -19.16 -15.72 35.72
N ILE A 78 -18.49 -15.15 34.71
CA ILE A 78 -18.93 -13.95 34.01
C ILE A 78 -19.71 -14.33 32.76
N THR A 79 -20.95 -13.86 32.67
CA THR A 79 -21.87 -14.24 31.58
C THR A 79 -22.12 -13.13 30.56
N THR A 80 -21.79 -11.87 30.86
CA THR A 80 -22.00 -10.73 29.96
C THR A 80 -20.67 -10.24 29.37
N GLU A 81 -20.72 -9.79 28.11
CA GLU A 81 -19.55 -9.26 27.41
C GLU A 81 -19.01 -8.00 28.10
N LYS A 82 -19.90 -7.15 28.62
CA LYS A 82 -19.51 -6.00 29.46
C LYS A 82 -18.75 -6.41 30.71
N GLY A 83 -19.27 -7.38 31.47
CA GLY A 83 -18.60 -7.87 32.68
C GLY A 83 -17.24 -8.46 32.37
N LEU A 84 -17.12 -9.15 31.22
CA LEU A 84 -15.88 -9.74 30.76
C LEU A 84 -14.85 -8.66 30.45
N TYR A 85 -15.23 -7.65 29.66
CA TYR A 85 -14.40 -6.51 29.32
C TYR A 85 -13.89 -5.75 30.55
N GLU A 86 -14.78 -5.44 31.50
CA GLU A 86 -14.41 -4.68 32.71
C GLU A 86 -13.43 -5.46 33.58
N ARG A 87 -13.69 -6.76 33.81
CA ARG A 87 -12.79 -7.61 34.60
C ARG A 87 -11.45 -7.83 33.89
N PHE A 88 -11.44 -7.97 32.57
CA PHE A 88 -10.22 -8.19 31.80
C PHE A 88 -9.30 -6.96 31.85
N ILE A 89 -9.85 -5.74 31.70
CA ILE A 89 -9.07 -4.50 31.88
C ILE A 89 -8.47 -4.41 33.28
N GLN A 90 -9.27 -4.71 34.30
CA GLN A 90 -8.79 -4.70 35.68
C GLN A 90 -7.59 -5.66 35.85
N LEU A 91 -7.69 -6.87 35.30
CA LEU A 91 -6.62 -7.86 35.34
C LEU A 91 -5.35 -7.37 34.62
N LEU A 92 -5.49 -6.76 33.44
CA LEU A 92 -4.35 -6.21 32.69
C LEU A 92 -3.55 -5.17 33.48
N GLN A 93 -4.23 -4.39 34.31
CA GLN A 93 -3.61 -3.42 35.21
C GLN A 93 -3.01 -4.08 36.46
N GLU A 94 -3.74 -5.01 37.08
CA GLU A 94 -3.32 -5.75 38.28
C GLU A 94 -2.04 -6.57 38.05
N ASP A 95 -1.99 -7.30 36.93
CA ASP A 95 -0.84 -8.14 36.55
C ASP A 95 0.29 -7.33 35.85
N GLY A 96 0.11 -6.00 35.70
CA GLY A 96 1.14 -5.10 35.19
C GLY A 96 1.40 -5.19 33.69
N HIS A 97 0.51 -5.82 32.92
CA HIS A 97 0.65 -5.99 31.46
C HIS A 97 0.44 -4.69 30.69
N LEU A 98 -0.57 -3.90 31.08
CA LEU A 98 -0.89 -2.58 30.52
C LEU A 98 -1.20 -1.61 31.66
N THR A 99 -0.22 -0.80 32.06
CA THR A 99 -0.32 0.06 33.25
C THR A 99 -0.48 1.55 32.93
N ASN A 100 -0.01 2.00 31.77
CA ASN A 100 -0.06 3.41 31.40
C ASN A 100 -1.37 3.77 30.67
N PRO A 101 -1.90 5.00 30.83
CA PRO A 101 -3.15 5.43 30.20
C PRO A 101 -3.13 5.33 28.67
N GLU A 102 -1.98 5.57 28.04
CA GLU A 102 -1.83 5.55 26.58
C GLU A 102 -2.12 4.15 26.02
N SER A 103 -1.48 3.12 26.57
CA SER A 103 -1.65 1.71 26.18
C SER A 103 -3.05 1.19 26.46
N ILE A 104 -3.68 1.60 27.58
CA ILE A 104 -5.06 1.24 27.88
C ILE A 104 -6.03 1.88 26.88
N SER A 105 -5.84 3.15 26.54
CA SER A 105 -6.69 3.82 25.55
C SER A 105 -6.52 3.21 24.14
N SER A 106 -5.30 2.83 23.78
CA SER A 106 -4.96 2.12 22.55
C SER A 106 -5.62 0.74 22.49
N PHE A 107 -5.54 -0.03 23.58
CA PHE A 107 -6.24 -1.32 23.71
C PHE A 107 -7.76 -1.17 23.54
N LYS A 108 -8.37 -0.19 24.21
CA LYS A 108 -9.81 0.08 24.09
C LYS A 108 -10.20 0.46 22.66
N PHE A 109 -9.39 1.27 22.00
CA PHE A 109 -9.63 1.69 20.62
C PHE A 109 -9.50 0.50 19.64
N ALA A 110 -8.47 -0.33 19.82
CA ALA A 110 -8.29 -1.56 19.04
C ALA A 110 -9.47 -2.55 19.21
N LEU A 111 -9.99 -2.66 20.43
CA LEU A 111 -11.15 -3.50 20.74
C LEU A 111 -12.45 -2.92 20.17
N SER A 112 -12.61 -1.59 20.19
CA SER A 112 -13.70 -0.92 19.48
C SER A 112 -13.64 -1.23 17.98
N LEU A 113 -12.43 -1.21 17.41
CA LEU A 113 -12.17 -1.55 16.01
C LEU A 113 -12.31 -3.05 15.66
N ARG A 114 -12.39 -3.91 16.69
CA ARG A 114 -12.32 -5.36 16.56
C ARG A 114 -11.11 -5.81 15.75
N SER A 115 -9.98 -5.12 15.89
CA SER A 115 -8.83 -5.18 14.97
C SER A 115 -8.21 -6.58 14.84
N THR A 116 -8.34 -7.42 15.87
CA THR A 116 -7.78 -8.77 15.94
C THR A 116 -8.72 -9.88 15.46
N ALA A 117 -9.98 -9.57 15.13
CA ALA A 117 -10.94 -10.56 14.65
C ALA A 117 -10.44 -11.32 13.39
N PRO A 118 -9.81 -10.68 12.38
CA PRO A 118 -9.22 -11.40 11.24
C PRO A 118 -8.11 -12.38 11.65
N ARG A 119 -7.32 -12.06 12.67
CA ARG A 119 -6.26 -12.95 13.17
C ARG A 119 -6.87 -14.23 13.74
N ILE A 120 -7.94 -14.12 14.51
CA ILE A 120 -8.64 -15.28 15.10
C ILE A 120 -9.27 -16.13 14.00
N GLU A 121 -9.97 -15.51 13.05
CA GLU A 121 -10.58 -16.22 11.92
C GLU A 121 -9.53 -16.95 11.08
N ALA A 122 -8.31 -16.42 10.96
CA ALA A 122 -7.23 -17.11 10.27
C ALA A 122 -6.82 -18.44 10.94
N HIS A 123 -6.88 -18.55 12.27
CA HIS A 123 -6.69 -19.83 12.95
C HIS A 123 -7.79 -20.83 12.57
N TYR A 124 -9.05 -20.37 12.56
CA TYR A 124 -10.21 -21.20 12.21
C TYR A 124 -10.16 -21.68 10.77
N GLN A 125 -9.85 -20.79 9.83
CA GLN A 125 -9.67 -21.13 8.42
C GLN A 125 -8.54 -22.15 8.24
N TYR A 126 -7.39 -21.95 8.92
CA TYR A 126 -6.27 -22.88 8.82
C TYR A 126 -6.62 -24.26 9.38
N TYR A 127 -7.33 -24.32 10.51
CA TYR A 127 -7.81 -25.58 11.07
C TYR A 127 -8.70 -26.33 10.07
N ASN A 128 -9.72 -25.66 9.52
CA ASN A 128 -10.72 -26.27 8.64
C ASN A 128 -10.19 -26.65 7.24
N THR A 129 -9.11 -26.01 6.79
CA THR A 129 -8.59 -26.18 5.41
C THR A 129 -7.26 -26.92 5.32
N SER A 130 -6.49 -26.98 6.40
CA SER A 130 -5.17 -27.64 6.41
C SER A 130 -5.06 -28.72 7.48
N VAL A 131 -5.63 -28.51 8.67
CA VAL A 131 -5.49 -29.45 9.79
C VAL A 131 -6.54 -30.57 9.72
N GLU A 132 -7.83 -30.23 9.69
CA GLU A 132 -8.93 -31.20 9.66
C GLU A 132 -8.80 -32.22 8.51
N PRO A 133 -8.45 -31.84 7.25
CA PRO A 133 -8.27 -32.82 6.16
C PRO A 133 -7.09 -33.78 6.37
N SER A 134 -6.12 -33.45 7.23
CA SER A 134 -4.97 -34.30 7.56
C SER A 134 -5.27 -35.34 8.65
N LEU A 135 -6.44 -35.26 9.29
CA LEU A 135 -6.91 -36.20 10.31
C LEU A 135 -7.84 -37.25 9.69
N MET A 136 -7.81 -38.49 10.20
CA MET A 136 -8.77 -39.51 9.73
C MET A 136 -10.20 -39.15 10.18
N ILE A 137 -11.13 -39.05 9.22
CA ILE A 137 -12.52 -38.52 9.33
C ILE A 137 -13.31 -39.01 10.57
N ALA A 138 -13.03 -40.21 11.10
CA ALA A 138 -13.84 -40.82 12.14
C ALA A 138 -13.55 -40.33 13.59
N GLN A 139 -12.54 -39.48 13.84
CA GLN A 139 -12.10 -39.16 15.21
C GLN A 139 -11.99 -37.68 15.60
N ASP A 140 -12.21 -36.70 14.70
CA ASP A 140 -12.20 -35.26 15.09
C ASP A 140 -13.30 -34.93 16.14
N ALA A 141 -14.38 -35.73 16.18
CA ALA A 141 -15.42 -35.59 17.19
C ALA A 141 -15.01 -36.04 18.61
N VAL A 142 -13.94 -36.85 18.76
CA VAL A 142 -13.56 -37.44 20.05
C VAL A 142 -12.65 -36.52 20.86
N CYS A 143 -11.85 -35.67 20.19
CA CYS A 143 -10.82 -34.86 20.83
C CYS A 143 -11.07 -33.36 20.59
N THR A 144 -11.92 -32.74 21.43
CA THR A 144 -12.26 -31.32 21.27
C THR A 144 -11.09 -30.38 21.53
N VAL A 145 -10.13 -30.83 22.35
CA VAL A 145 -8.83 -30.20 22.60
C VAL A 145 -7.77 -31.30 22.43
N TRP A 146 -6.72 -31.02 21.66
CA TRP A 146 -5.68 -32.01 21.39
C TRP A 146 -4.32 -31.38 21.08
N ALA A 147 -3.25 -32.09 21.40
CA ALA A 147 -1.88 -31.67 21.13
C ALA A 147 -1.29 -32.45 19.94
N HIS A 148 -0.57 -31.76 19.06
CA HIS A 148 0.29 -32.35 18.04
C HIS A 148 1.74 -32.32 18.54
N TYR A 149 2.40 -33.47 18.57
CA TYR A 149 3.79 -33.60 18.97
C TYR A 149 4.42 -34.80 18.25
N ASP A 150 5.62 -34.62 17.68
CA ASP A 150 6.38 -35.67 16.97
C ASP A 150 5.57 -36.44 15.90
N GLY A 151 4.72 -35.72 15.15
CA GLY A 151 3.87 -36.29 14.09
C GLY A 151 2.63 -37.02 14.58
N ASP A 152 2.37 -37.06 15.89
CA ASP A 152 1.23 -37.76 16.48
C ASP A 152 0.24 -36.80 17.16
N GLN A 153 -1.03 -37.20 17.17
CA GLN A 153 -2.13 -36.53 17.89
C GLN A 153 -2.30 -37.13 19.29
N TYR A 154 -2.34 -36.26 20.31
CA TYR A 154 -2.58 -36.62 21.70
C TYR A 154 -3.86 -35.94 22.22
N CYS A 155 -4.80 -36.75 22.70
CA CYS A 155 -6.05 -36.27 23.29
C CYS A 155 -6.03 -36.27 24.83
N SER A 156 -4.85 -36.34 25.43
CA SER A 156 -4.63 -36.23 26.88
C SER A 156 -3.50 -35.24 27.16
N PRO A 157 -3.62 -34.38 28.20
CA PRO A 157 -2.55 -33.50 28.65
C PRO A 157 -1.23 -34.21 29.01
N SER A 158 -1.29 -35.50 29.35
CA SER A 158 -0.12 -36.28 29.78
C SER A 158 0.82 -36.70 28.65
N LEU A 159 0.38 -36.63 27.38
CA LEU A 159 1.12 -37.09 26.21
C LEU A 159 1.56 -38.57 26.27
N GLU A 160 0.95 -39.39 27.12
CA GLU A 160 1.36 -40.79 27.34
C GLU A 160 0.97 -41.72 26.19
N TYR A 161 -0.17 -41.45 25.53
CA TYR A 161 -0.74 -42.32 24.51
C TYR A 161 -1.10 -41.51 23.26
N ALA A 162 -0.34 -41.73 22.18
CA ALA A 162 -0.67 -41.22 20.86
C ALA A 162 -1.95 -41.88 20.34
N GLN A 163 -2.90 -41.07 19.88
CA GLN A 163 -4.19 -41.52 19.37
C GLN A 163 -4.09 -41.95 17.90
N GLN A 164 -3.37 -41.17 17.09
CA GLN A 164 -3.09 -41.45 15.68
C GLN A 164 -1.91 -40.61 15.18
N SER A 165 -1.26 -41.08 14.12
CA SER A 165 -0.29 -40.27 13.37
C SER A 165 -0.98 -39.32 12.40
N VAL A 166 -0.40 -38.14 12.21
CA VAL A 166 -0.93 -37.07 11.36
C VAL A 166 -0.10 -37.00 10.08
N SER A 167 -0.73 -37.26 8.93
CA SER A 167 -0.02 -37.35 7.65
C SER A 167 0.06 -36.00 6.94
N TRP A 168 0.99 -35.11 7.33
CA TRP A 168 1.33 -33.89 6.59
C TRP A 168 2.66 -33.26 7.06
N ASP A 169 3.57 -32.96 6.12
CA ASP A 169 4.95 -32.45 6.40
C ASP A 169 5.01 -31.01 6.94
N GLY A 170 3.90 -30.29 7.04
CA GLY A 170 3.89 -28.85 7.32
C GLY A 170 3.53 -28.44 8.75
N HIS A 171 3.14 -29.35 9.65
CA HIS A 171 2.59 -28.96 10.97
C HIS A 171 3.63 -28.26 11.85
N ASP A 172 4.89 -28.63 11.70
CA ASP A 172 6.00 -28.11 12.49
C ASP A 172 6.39 -26.68 12.10
N ARG A 173 5.93 -26.18 10.94
CA ARG A 173 6.22 -24.83 10.46
C ARG A 173 5.63 -23.76 11.40
N VAL A 174 6.40 -22.71 11.68
CA VAL A 174 5.92 -21.50 12.37
C VAL A 174 5.10 -20.67 11.39
N LEU A 175 3.82 -20.45 11.73
CA LEU A 175 2.89 -19.65 10.95
C LEU A 175 2.88 -18.20 11.45
N PRO A 176 2.51 -17.21 10.61
CA PRO A 176 2.55 -15.80 11.02
C PRO A 176 1.64 -15.43 12.21
N PHE A 177 0.62 -16.24 12.53
CA PHE A 177 -0.22 -16.05 13.71
C PHE A 177 0.30 -16.78 14.97
N ASP A 178 1.30 -17.65 14.85
CA ASP A 178 1.79 -18.43 16.00
C ASP A 178 2.47 -17.50 17.01
N ARG A 179 2.23 -17.78 18.29
CA ARG A 179 3.02 -17.26 19.42
C ARG A 179 3.76 -18.43 20.04
N VAL A 180 5.08 -18.34 20.09
CA VAL A 180 5.96 -19.41 20.55
C VAL A 180 6.41 -19.12 21.98
N PHE A 181 6.24 -20.10 22.86
CA PHE A 181 6.80 -20.13 24.21
C PHE A 181 7.96 -21.13 24.28
N GLY A 182 9.03 -20.75 24.98
CA GLY A 182 10.24 -21.57 25.09
C GLY A 182 11.20 -21.38 23.91
N ASP A 183 12.24 -22.20 23.86
CA ASP A 183 13.30 -22.13 22.85
C ASP A 183 12.79 -22.68 21.49
N PRO A 184 12.73 -21.86 20.41
CA PRO A 184 12.26 -22.28 19.09
C PRO A 184 13.11 -23.39 18.45
N SER A 185 14.31 -23.68 18.96
CA SER A 185 15.16 -24.78 18.48
C SER A 185 14.73 -26.16 18.99
N LEU A 186 13.90 -26.21 20.03
CA LEU A 186 13.34 -27.47 20.55
C LEU A 186 12.19 -27.97 19.67
N PRO A 187 11.91 -29.30 19.67
CA PRO A 187 10.77 -29.88 18.96
C PRO A 187 9.47 -29.14 19.31
N PRO A 188 8.64 -28.78 18.32
CA PRO A 188 7.43 -28.02 18.58
C PRO A 188 6.28 -28.90 19.07
N LEU A 189 5.56 -28.43 20.09
CA LEU A 189 4.26 -28.93 20.51
C LEU A 189 3.17 -27.90 20.24
N ILE A 190 2.10 -28.34 19.57
CA ILE A 190 0.99 -27.47 19.13
C ILE A 190 -0.29 -27.91 19.81
N LEU A 191 -0.88 -27.05 20.63
CA LEU A 191 -2.20 -27.30 21.21
C LEU A 191 -3.27 -26.69 20.31
N TYR A 192 -4.12 -27.53 19.72
CA TYR A 192 -5.34 -27.11 19.04
C TYR A 192 -6.49 -27.11 20.05
N ALA A 193 -7.01 -25.92 20.38
CA ALA A 193 -8.00 -25.77 21.44
C ALA A 193 -9.08 -24.74 21.14
N ASP A 194 -10.30 -25.05 21.59
CA ASP A 194 -11.28 -24.05 21.99
C ASP A 194 -10.91 -23.58 23.41
N VAL A 195 -10.57 -22.30 23.56
CA VAL A 195 -10.09 -21.71 24.82
C VAL A 195 -11.19 -21.66 25.89
N GLU A 196 -12.46 -21.64 25.50
CA GLU A 196 -13.59 -21.70 26.44
C GLU A 196 -13.94 -23.14 26.85
N SER A 197 -13.32 -24.15 26.23
CA SER A 197 -13.54 -25.54 26.58
C SER A 197 -13.08 -25.81 28.02
N PRO A 198 -13.89 -26.47 28.87
CA PRO A 198 -13.46 -26.88 30.21
C PRO A 198 -12.22 -27.77 30.22
N LEU A 199 -11.91 -28.45 29.10
CA LEU A 199 -10.72 -29.29 28.96
C LEU A 199 -9.45 -28.46 28.74
N PHE A 200 -9.55 -27.26 28.18
CA PHE A 200 -8.41 -26.41 27.85
C PHE A 200 -7.50 -26.19 29.07
N GLY A 201 -8.10 -25.90 30.23
CA GLY A 201 -7.36 -25.60 31.44
C GLY A 201 -6.38 -26.70 31.85
N GLY A 202 -6.81 -27.97 31.78
CA GLY A 202 -5.96 -29.12 32.11
C GLY A 202 -4.81 -29.34 31.12
N PHE A 203 -5.08 -29.17 29.82
CA PHE A 203 -4.03 -29.24 28.79
C PHE A 203 -3.00 -28.13 28.95
N HIS A 204 -3.46 -26.89 29.06
CA HIS A 204 -2.58 -25.73 29.12
C HIS A 204 -1.62 -25.80 30.31
N HIS A 205 -2.13 -26.01 31.53
CA HIS A 205 -1.28 -26.09 32.73
C HIS A 205 -0.16 -27.14 32.61
N GLN A 206 -0.49 -28.35 32.17
CA GLN A 206 0.47 -29.44 32.12
C GLN A 206 1.51 -29.23 31.01
N LEU A 207 1.07 -28.82 29.81
CA LEU A 207 1.96 -28.59 28.67
C LEU A 207 2.84 -27.35 28.88
N MET A 208 2.29 -26.28 29.46
CA MET A 208 3.02 -25.07 29.78
C MET A 208 4.12 -25.33 30.82
N GLN A 209 3.84 -26.15 31.84
CA GLN A 209 4.86 -26.56 32.80
C GLN A 209 5.98 -27.37 32.14
N GLN A 210 5.65 -28.34 31.28
CA GLN A 210 6.65 -29.11 30.54
C GLN A 210 7.48 -28.26 29.58
N ALA A 211 6.88 -27.25 28.96
CA ALA A 211 7.60 -26.28 28.13
C ALA A 211 8.55 -25.40 28.95
N ARG A 212 8.14 -24.96 30.16
CA ARG A 212 9.01 -24.25 31.12
C ARG A 212 10.19 -25.11 31.57
N ASP A 213 9.98 -26.42 31.68
CA ASP A 213 11.03 -27.38 32.01
C ASP A 213 11.96 -27.69 30.81
N GLY A 214 11.73 -27.07 29.64
CA GLY A 214 12.59 -27.16 28.46
C GLY A 214 12.41 -28.43 27.63
N GLN A 215 11.24 -29.08 27.69
CA GLN A 215 11.00 -30.32 26.95
C GLN A 215 10.69 -30.09 25.46
N PHE A 216 10.01 -29.00 25.13
CA PHE A 216 9.59 -28.63 23.78
C PHE A 216 9.30 -27.13 23.70
N SER A 217 9.22 -26.59 22.48
CA SER A 217 8.61 -25.27 22.25
C SER A 217 7.09 -25.41 22.21
N TYR A 218 6.37 -24.47 22.78
CA TYR A 218 4.91 -24.55 22.95
C TYR A 218 4.18 -23.43 22.23
N ARG A 219 3.09 -23.78 21.54
CA ARG A 219 2.20 -22.82 20.87
C ARG A 219 0.75 -23.29 20.89
N VAL A 220 -0.17 -22.33 20.91
CA VAL A 220 -1.61 -22.57 20.89
C VAL A 220 -2.17 -22.12 19.54
N ARG A 221 -3.02 -22.96 18.93
CA ARG A 221 -3.80 -22.64 17.73
C ARG A 221 -5.28 -22.83 18.03
N TYR A 222 -6.11 -21.87 17.64
CA TYR A 222 -7.53 -21.93 17.95
C TYR A 222 -8.30 -22.91 17.08
N ARG A 223 -9.20 -23.65 17.72
CA ARG A 223 -10.20 -24.49 17.08
C ARG A 223 -11.59 -23.83 17.24
N PRO A 224 -12.43 -23.78 16.19
CA PRO A 224 -13.80 -23.29 16.34
C PRO A 224 -14.59 -24.16 17.32
N ALA A 225 -15.41 -23.53 18.15
CA ALA A 225 -16.30 -24.24 19.07
C ALA A 225 -17.45 -24.93 18.29
N SER A 226 -17.56 -26.25 18.40
CA SER A 226 -18.59 -27.04 17.70
C SER A 226 -20.03 -26.78 18.15
N SER A 227 -20.23 -26.15 19.32
CA SER A 227 -21.55 -25.86 19.90
C SER A 227 -21.91 -24.37 19.99
N ALA A 228 -21.04 -23.47 19.53
CA ALA A 228 -21.29 -22.04 19.65
C ALA A 228 -22.35 -21.58 18.63
N THR A 229 -23.35 -20.82 19.10
CA THR A 229 -24.30 -20.12 18.22
C THR A 229 -23.53 -19.14 17.32
N SER A 230 -23.63 -19.35 16.01
CA SER A 230 -23.12 -18.46 14.97
C SER A 230 -23.69 -17.04 15.18
N ARG A 231 -22.85 -16.08 15.56
CA ARG A 231 -23.22 -14.66 15.66
C ARG A 231 -22.46 -13.86 14.60
N PRO A 232 -23.12 -13.00 13.82
CA PRO A 232 -22.45 -12.16 12.84
C PRO A 232 -21.52 -11.15 13.55
N LEU A 233 -20.35 -10.94 12.96
CA LEU A 233 -19.39 -9.94 13.43
C LEU A 233 -19.72 -8.59 12.78
N PHE A 234 -20.24 -7.64 13.56
CA PHE A 234 -20.38 -6.25 13.13
C PHE A 234 -19.07 -5.49 13.36
N VAL A 235 -18.64 -4.75 12.34
CA VAL A 235 -17.38 -3.98 12.32
C VAL A 235 -17.66 -2.48 12.26
N ASN A 236 -16.65 -1.67 12.49
CA ASN A 236 -16.64 -0.22 12.38
C ASN A 236 -15.38 0.24 11.61
N GLY A 237 -15.05 1.53 11.63
CA GLY A 237 -13.94 2.10 10.87
C GLY A 237 -14.27 2.41 9.40
N TYR A 238 -15.57 2.52 9.08
CA TYR A 238 -16.07 2.88 7.76
C TYR A 238 -16.96 4.12 7.81
N GLY A 239 -17.13 4.77 6.66
CA GLY A 239 -18.07 5.86 6.44
C GLY A 239 -19.28 5.43 5.62
N VAL A 240 -20.39 6.13 5.84
CA VAL A 240 -21.62 6.00 5.06
C VAL A 240 -21.95 7.37 4.49
N GLU A 241 -22.31 7.40 3.21
CA GLU A 241 -22.78 8.60 2.53
C GLU A 241 -24.22 8.48 2.04
N LEU A 242 -24.94 9.60 2.07
CA LEU A 242 -26.18 9.80 1.34
C LEU A 242 -25.93 10.92 0.31
N ALA A 243 -25.58 10.51 -0.91
CA ALA A 243 -25.26 11.42 -2.00
C ALA A 243 -26.52 11.95 -2.69
N LEU A 244 -26.56 13.25 -2.98
CA LEU A 244 -27.66 13.89 -3.70
C LEU A 244 -27.58 13.53 -5.19
N LYS A 245 -28.59 12.83 -5.72
CA LYS A 245 -28.64 12.46 -7.14
C LYS A 245 -28.87 13.63 -8.08
N ARG A 246 -29.50 14.70 -7.60
CA ARG A 246 -29.79 15.92 -8.39
C ARG A 246 -29.20 17.13 -7.69
N THR A 247 -28.19 17.73 -8.31
CA THR A 247 -27.45 18.88 -7.76
C THR A 247 -27.64 20.15 -8.58
N ASP A 248 -28.24 20.01 -9.76
CA ASP A 248 -28.54 21.03 -10.76
C ASP A 248 -29.51 22.12 -10.26
N TYR A 249 -30.33 21.84 -9.24
CA TYR A 249 -31.23 22.84 -8.64
C TYR A 249 -30.65 23.54 -7.42
N ILE A 250 -29.47 23.14 -6.95
CA ILE A 250 -28.90 23.67 -5.71
C ILE A 250 -28.17 24.99 -5.97
N VAL A 251 -27.64 25.20 -7.17
CA VAL A 251 -27.01 26.47 -7.56
C VAL A 251 -27.87 27.15 -8.62
N ILE A 252 -28.37 28.35 -8.31
CA ILE A 252 -29.20 29.15 -9.21
C ILE A 252 -28.34 30.27 -9.80
N ASP A 253 -28.61 30.65 -11.04
CA ASP A 253 -28.05 31.85 -11.65
C ASP A 253 -28.36 33.09 -10.78
N ASP A 254 -27.35 33.93 -10.54
CA ASP A 254 -27.47 35.10 -9.67
C ASP A 254 -28.61 36.06 -10.10
N ARG A 255 -28.98 36.04 -11.39
CA ARG A 255 -30.10 36.84 -11.93
C ARG A 255 -31.47 36.44 -11.37
N ASP A 256 -31.65 35.17 -11.02
CA ASP A 256 -32.89 34.67 -10.42
C ASP A 256 -32.88 34.80 -8.89
N ALA A 257 -31.68 34.89 -8.28
CA ALA A 257 -31.51 35.05 -6.83
C ALA A 257 -31.94 36.45 -6.33
N GLU A 258 -31.71 37.51 -7.12
CA GLU A 258 -32.11 38.88 -6.78
C GLU A 258 -33.63 39.01 -6.51
N GLN A 259 -34.46 38.13 -7.07
CA GLN A 259 -35.91 38.13 -6.80
C GLN A 259 -36.29 37.57 -5.41
N ARG A 260 -35.42 36.80 -4.75
CA ARG A 260 -35.70 36.16 -3.45
C ARG A 260 -35.33 37.00 -2.23
N VAL A 261 -34.33 37.88 -2.36
CA VAL A 261 -33.81 38.72 -1.26
C VAL A 261 -34.91 39.62 -0.66
N LEU A 262 -36.03 39.83 -1.36
CA LEU A 262 -37.17 40.61 -0.87
C LEU A 262 -38.11 39.88 0.13
N LYS A 263 -37.87 38.61 0.50
CA LYS A 263 -38.81 37.83 1.36
C LYS A 263 -38.29 37.32 2.71
N ASP A 264 -36.98 37.17 2.93
CA ASP A 264 -36.44 36.65 4.21
C ASP A 264 -35.74 37.78 4.99
N THR A 265 -36.48 38.45 5.90
CA THR A 265 -35.95 39.50 6.79
C THR A 265 -35.85 39.09 8.26
N ASP A 266 -35.95 37.81 8.61
CA ASP A 266 -35.66 37.34 9.97
C ASP A 266 -34.19 36.94 10.09
N THR A 267 -33.33 37.93 10.35
CA THR A 267 -31.94 37.73 10.75
C THR A 267 -31.87 37.36 12.23
N THR A 268 -32.12 36.10 12.56
CA THR A 268 -31.55 35.48 13.75
C THR A 268 -30.13 35.02 13.41
N ASN A 269 -29.17 35.20 14.32
CA ASN A 269 -27.80 34.68 14.14
C ASN A 269 -27.88 33.19 13.77
N PRO A 270 -27.19 32.73 12.71
CA PRO A 270 -27.30 31.34 12.26
C PRO A 270 -26.72 30.40 13.34
N THR A 271 -27.57 29.76 14.13
CA THR A 271 -27.19 28.65 15.01
C THR A 271 -27.43 27.34 14.26
N LEU A 272 -26.44 26.45 14.26
CA LEU A 272 -26.65 25.07 13.81
C LEU A 272 -27.54 24.37 14.85
N ALA A 273 -28.76 23.95 14.45
CA ALA A 273 -29.70 23.28 15.35
C ALA A 273 -29.05 22.03 16.02
N PRO A 274 -29.19 21.83 17.35
CA PRO A 274 -28.75 20.63 18.05
C PRO A 274 -29.39 19.34 17.52
N ALA A 275 -28.66 18.22 17.56
CA ALA A 275 -29.18 16.92 17.10
C ALA A 275 -30.43 16.44 17.87
N GLU A 276 -30.50 16.76 19.17
CA GLU A 276 -31.64 16.42 20.03
C GLU A 276 -32.92 17.18 19.65
N ASP A 277 -32.80 18.38 19.06
CA ASP A 277 -33.93 19.14 18.55
C ASP A 277 -34.43 18.58 17.19
N LEU A 278 -33.56 17.86 16.47
CA LEU A 278 -33.86 17.29 15.13
C LEU A 278 -34.68 15.99 15.18
N GLU A 279 -34.77 15.33 16.33
CA GLU A 279 -35.72 14.21 16.48
C GLU A 279 -37.18 14.69 16.36
N ASN A 280 -37.46 15.99 16.56
CA ASN A 280 -38.83 16.49 16.69
C ASN A 280 -39.29 17.48 15.59
N GLU A 281 -38.40 17.96 14.72
CA GLU A 281 -38.74 18.90 13.62
C GLU A 281 -38.60 18.25 12.22
N GLN A 282 -39.57 18.50 11.33
CA GLN A 282 -39.42 18.17 9.91
C GLN A 282 -38.34 19.06 9.29
N PRO A 283 -37.27 18.51 8.71
CA PRO A 283 -36.17 19.29 8.16
C PRO A 283 -36.68 20.15 6.98
N ALA A 284 -36.36 21.43 7.00
CA ALA A 284 -36.62 22.32 5.86
C ALA A 284 -35.90 21.80 4.61
N ASP A 285 -36.59 21.81 3.46
CA ASP A 285 -35.98 21.44 2.17
C ASP A 285 -34.72 22.27 1.88
N LEU A 286 -33.78 21.68 1.14
CA LEU A 286 -32.51 22.31 0.79
C LEU A 286 -32.77 23.67 0.10
N LYS A 287 -32.35 24.76 0.77
CA LYS A 287 -32.40 26.10 0.18
C LYS A 287 -31.28 26.21 -0.86
N PRO A 288 -31.60 26.54 -2.12
CA PRO A 288 -30.58 26.68 -3.15
C PRO A 288 -29.84 28.02 -3.00
N LEU A 289 -28.58 28.01 -3.41
CA LEU A 289 -27.60 29.08 -3.29
C LEU A 289 -27.37 29.74 -4.65
N SER A 290 -26.99 31.02 -4.61
CA SER A 290 -26.47 31.76 -5.77
C SER A 290 -24.99 31.43 -6.01
N ALA A 291 -24.47 31.69 -7.20
CA ALA A 291 -23.06 31.46 -7.52
C ALA A 291 -22.13 32.32 -6.65
N SER A 292 -22.55 33.55 -6.35
CA SER A 292 -21.81 34.46 -5.47
C SER A 292 -21.72 33.96 -4.02
N GLU A 293 -22.79 33.37 -3.49
CA GLU A 293 -22.81 32.76 -2.16
C GLU A 293 -21.88 31.54 -2.10
N VAL A 294 -21.94 30.67 -3.11
CA VAL A 294 -21.07 29.48 -3.23
C VAL A 294 -19.60 29.88 -3.22
N SER A 295 -19.23 30.95 -3.93
CA SER A 295 -17.83 31.42 -4.01
C SER A 295 -17.21 31.72 -2.66
N THR A 296 -18.01 32.12 -1.66
CA THR A 296 -17.52 32.57 -0.36
C THR A 296 -17.62 31.52 0.75
N LEU A 297 -18.21 30.37 0.43
CA LEU A 297 -18.63 29.37 1.40
C LEU A 297 -17.46 28.83 2.24
N GLY A 298 -16.28 28.64 1.64
CA GLY A 298 -15.07 28.15 2.31
C GLY A 298 -14.64 29.04 3.46
N MET A 299 -14.37 30.31 3.16
CA MET A 299 -13.95 31.30 4.16
C MET A 299 -15.03 31.53 5.22
N ASN A 300 -16.30 31.59 4.82
CA ASN A 300 -17.41 31.78 5.76
C ASN A 300 -17.53 30.58 6.72
N ALA A 301 -17.42 29.35 6.20
CA ALA A 301 -17.48 28.13 7.01
C ALA A 301 -16.38 28.11 8.08
N ALA A 302 -15.14 28.34 7.68
CA ALA A 302 -14.01 28.32 8.60
C ALA A 302 -14.12 29.40 9.69
N SER A 303 -14.47 30.63 9.31
CA SER A 303 -14.68 31.72 10.28
C SER A 303 -15.86 31.43 11.21
N PHE A 304 -16.95 30.86 10.70
CA PHE A 304 -18.12 30.49 11.49
C PHE A 304 -17.77 29.47 12.57
N ILE A 305 -17.04 28.41 12.19
CA ILE A 305 -16.56 27.37 13.11
C ILE A 305 -15.73 28.00 14.24
N MET A 306 -14.75 28.84 13.90
CA MET A 306 -13.84 29.44 14.89
C MET A 306 -14.53 30.46 15.80
N SER A 307 -15.67 31.01 15.37
CA SER A 307 -16.48 31.92 16.18
C SER A 307 -17.45 31.22 17.15
N SER A 308 -17.57 29.89 17.07
CA SER A 308 -18.46 29.10 17.93
C SER A 308 -17.84 28.80 19.30
N ASP A 309 -18.68 28.49 20.28
CA ASP A 309 -18.23 28.14 21.64
C ASP A 309 -17.47 26.81 21.69
N ASP A 310 -17.83 25.85 20.82
CA ASP A 310 -17.12 24.59 20.62
C ASP A 310 -16.79 24.41 19.13
N PRO A 311 -15.62 24.91 18.69
CA PRO A 311 -15.20 24.82 17.29
C PRO A 311 -15.14 23.39 16.75
N PHE A 312 -14.72 22.41 17.57
CA PHE A 312 -14.56 21.05 17.07
C PHE A 312 -15.92 20.36 16.88
N ALA A 313 -16.83 20.49 17.84
CA ALA A 313 -18.19 19.98 17.68
C ALA A 313 -18.92 20.67 16.52
N THR A 314 -18.72 21.98 16.34
CA THR A 314 -19.30 22.75 15.24
C THR A 314 -18.75 22.28 13.88
N LEU A 315 -17.44 22.05 13.77
CA LEU A 315 -16.81 21.48 12.57
C LEU A 315 -17.35 20.09 12.24
N LEU A 316 -17.49 19.22 13.24
CA LEU A 316 -18.03 17.87 13.06
C LEU A 316 -19.48 17.92 12.55
N ARG A 317 -20.35 18.71 13.18
CA ARG A 317 -21.75 18.86 12.73
C ARG A 317 -21.86 19.45 11.34
N LEU A 318 -21.08 20.50 11.06
CA LEU A 318 -21.09 21.16 9.76
C LEU A 318 -20.60 20.22 8.65
N SER A 319 -19.53 19.47 8.89
CA SER A 319 -19.00 18.53 7.89
C SER A 319 -19.97 17.37 7.62
N GLN A 320 -20.60 16.81 8.65
CA GLN A 320 -21.54 15.70 8.52
C GLN A 320 -22.81 16.03 7.73
N ASP A 321 -23.37 17.23 7.92
CA ASP A 321 -24.64 17.67 7.33
C ASP A 321 -24.50 18.92 6.45
N PHE A 322 -23.35 19.07 5.79
CA PHE A 322 -22.98 20.28 5.04
C PHE A 322 -24.06 20.79 4.07
N PRO A 323 -24.70 19.94 3.23
CA PRO A 323 -25.72 20.42 2.30
C PRO A 323 -26.87 21.15 3.00
N ARG A 324 -27.29 20.66 4.18
CA ARG A 324 -28.38 21.25 4.98
C ARG A 324 -28.00 22.62 5.56
N HIS A 325 -26.73 22.81 5.92
CA HIS A 325 -26.26 24.03 6.59
C HIS A 325 -25.71 25.08 5.63
N SER A 326 -25.51 24.73 4.36
CA SER A 326 -24.88 25.57 3.34
C SER A 326 -25.48 26.99 3.23
N SER A 327 -26.81 27.14 3.25
CA SER A 327 -27.47 28.45 3.21
C SER A 327 -27.24 29.30 4.46
N ALA A 328 -27.19 28.67 5.64
CA ALA A 328 -26.93 29.39 6.89
C ALA A 328 -25.49 29.90 6.96
N ILE A 329 -24.54 29.11 6.45
CA ILE A 329 -23.11 29.47 6.38
C ILE A 329 -22.84 30.55 5.34
N ALA A 330 -23.54 30.52 4.19
CA ALA A 330 -23.43 31.57 3.18
C ALA A 330 -23.76 32.96 3.76
N GLY A 331 -24.74 33.05 4.67
CA GLY A 331 -25.13 34.29 5.34
C GLY A 331 -24.22 34.71 6.51
N ALA A 332 -23.26 33.89 6.92
CA ALA A 332 -22.38 34.21 8.05
C ALA A 332 -21.30 35.24 7.66
N SER A 333 -21.08 36.23 8.53
CA SER A 333 -20.03 37.24 8.33
C SER A 333 -18.68 36.74 8.83
N ARG A 334 -17.63 36.95 8.03
CA ARG A 334 -16.24 36.62 8.41
C ARG A 334 -15.72 37.60 9.44
N THR A 335 -14.93 37.12 10.41
CA THR A 335 -14.22 37.99 11.36
C THR A 335 -12.93 38.53 10.74
N SER A 336 -12.56 39.76 11.12
CA SER A 336 -11.32 40.39 10.65
C SER A 336 -10.08 39.65 11.12
N GLU A 337 -10.13 39.13 12.34
CA GLU A 337 -9.04 38.44 13.02
C GLU A 337 -8.71 37.11 12.31
N PHE A 338 -9.75 36.33 11.96
CA PHE A 338 -9.58 35.10 11.17
C PHE A 338 -8.90 35.40 9.83
N THR A 339 -9.40 36.41 9.11
CA THR A 339 -8.91 36.73 7.77
C THR A 339 -7.44 37.17 7.78
N GLN A 340 -7.06 38.01 8.75
CA GLN A 340 -5.66 38.45 8.89
C GLN A 340 -4.72 37.28 9.22
N GLU A 341 -5.10 36.40 10.14
CA GLU A 341 -4.28 35.24 10.50
C GLU A 341 -4.17 34.23 9.35
N PHE A 342 -5.26 34.02 8.60
CA PHE A 342 -5.27 33.17 7.40
C PHE A 342 -4.29 33.69 6.34
N GLU A 343 -4.32 34.99 6.03
CA GLU A 343 -3.37 35.61 5.08
C GLU A 343 -1.93 35.50 5.56
N GLN A 344 -1.66 35.70 6.85
CA GLN A 344 -0.33 35.53 7.42
C GLN A 344 0.17 34.08 7.29
N ASN A 345 -0.68 33.09 7.50
CA ASN A 345 -0.31 31.69 7.33
C ASN A 345 -0.03 31.34 5.86
N LYS A 346 -0.77 31.93 4.92
CA LYS A 346 -0.50 31.82 3.48
C LYS A 346 0.88 32.39 3.13
N ASP A 347 1.23 33.56 3.65
CA ASP A 347 2.56 34.16 3.49
C ASP A 347 3.68 33.26 4.09
N ASN A 348 3.34 32.51 5.13
CA ASN A 348 4.19 31.47 5.73
C ASN A 348 4.09 30.10 5.02
N HIS A 349 3.73 30.09 3.73
CA HIS A 349 3.72 28.94 2.82
C HIS A 349 2.69 27.85 3.12
N LEU A 350 1.62 28.16 3.88
CA LEU A 350 0.46 27.27 3.94
C LEU A 350 -0.33 27.36 2.64
N GLN A 351 -0.32 26.31 1.83
CA GLN A 351 -1.07 26.25 0.57
C GLN A 351 -2.57 26.18 0.84
N THR A 352 -3.34 27.13 0.30
CA THR A 352 -4.78 27.24 0.54
C THR A 352 -5.57 26.05 -0.01
N GLY A 353 -6.61 25.62 0.72
CA GLY A 353 -7.50 24.54 0.28
C GLY A 353 -6.88 23.14 0.26
N ARG A 354 -5.67 22.97 0.80
CA ARG A 354 -4.96 21.69 0.85
C ARG A 354 -5.20 21.00 2.20
N ASN A 355 -5.60 19.73 2.14
CA ASN A 355 -5.78 18.86 3.28
C ASN A 355 -4.52 18.02 3.52
N VAL A 356 -3.93 18.08 4.70
CA VAL A 356 -2.74 17.28 5.08
C VAL A 356 -2.76 16.98 6.58
N ILE A 357 -2.35 15.76 6.97
CA ILE A 357 -2.14 15.36 8.37
C ILE A 357 -0.65 15.05 8.57
N TRP A 358 -0.11 15.48 9.70
CA TRP A 358 1.20 15.09 10.21
C TRP A 358 1.04 14.43 11.58
N VAL A 359 1.75 13.33 11.81
CA VAL A 359 1.88 12.69 13.13
C VAL A 359 3.36 12.74 13.52
N ASN A 360 3.67 13.45 14.61
CA ASN A 360 5.04 13.71 15.06
C ASN A 360 5.97 14.18 13.91
N GLY A 361 5.45 15.12 13.11
CA GLY A 361 6.14 15.69 11.96
C GLY A 361 6.17 14.82 10.71
N LEU A 362 5.80 13.54 10.76
CA LEU A 362 5.71 12.69 9.57
C LEU A 362 4.40 12.96 8.83
N GLN A 363 4.46 13.24 7.53
CA GLN A 363 3.27 13.46 6.72
C GLN A 363 2.54 12.15 6.43
N MET A 364 1.26 12.09 6.77
CA MET A 364 0.40 10.95 6.46
C MET A 364 -0.13 11.04 5.03
N GLU A 365 -0.26 9.89 4.38
CA GLU A 365 -0.91 9.83 3.08
C GLU A 365 -2.43 9.75 3.22
N ALA A 366 -3.14 10.42 2.32
CA ALA A 366 -4.60 10.43 2.34
C ALA A 366 -5.24 9.03 2.32
N GLN A 367 -4.61 8.06 1.63
CA GLN A 367 -5.12 6.68 1.53
C GLN A 367 -4.97 5.90 2.85
N THR A 368 -3.97 6.24 3.66
CA THR A 368 -3.67 5.63 4.97
C THR A 368 -4.35 6.34 6.14
N VAL A 369 -5.13 7.40 5.87
CA VAL A 369 -5.95 8.07 6.90
C VAL A 369 -7.25 7.27 7.11
N ASP A 370 -7.11 6.12 7.73
CA ASP A 370 -8.19 5.30 8.26
C ASP A 370 -7.86 4.83 9.68
N ALA A 371 -8.87 4.38 10.41
CA ALA A 371 -8.74 4.06 11.82
C ALA A 371 -7.74 2.92 12.10
N PHE A 372 -7.62 1.93 11.20
CA PHE A 372 -6.74 0.78 11.38
C PHE A 372 -5.28 1.16 11.12
N SER A 373 -5.00 1.82 9.99
CA SER A 373 -3.65 2.29 9.67
C SER A 373 -3.13 3.31 10.68
N LEU A 374 -4.00 4.19 11.19
CA LEU A 374 -3.65 5.14 12.23
C LEU A 374 -3.38 4.45 13.58
N LEU A 375 -4.18 3.46 14.00
CA LEU A 375 -3.89 2.69 15.22
C LEU A 375 -2.49 2.07 15.17
N ASP A 376 -2.16 1.38 14.09
CA ASP A 376 -0.85 0.75 13.91
C ASP A 376 0.28 1.78 13.86
N HIS A 377 0.06 2.90 13.18
CA HIS A 377 1.03 4.00 13.12
C HIS A 377 1.28 4.60 14.51
N LEU A 378 0.23 4.87 15.28
CA LEU A 378 0.31 5.42 16.64
C LEU A 378 1.03 4.45 17.59
N ARG A 379 0.80 3.14 17.48
CA ARG A 379 1.52 2.13 18.26
C ARG A 379 3.02 2.11 17.93
N ARG A 380 3.38 2.14 16.64
CA ARG A 380 4.79 2.23 16.21
C ARG A 380 5.46 3.49 16.73
N GLU A 381 4.76 4.62 16.63
CA GLU A 381 5.27 5.91 17.09
C GLU A 381 5.42 5.96 18.61
N ARG A 382 4.51 5.34 19.37
CA ARG A 382 4.64 5.19 20.81
C ARG A 382 5.79 4.27 21.20
N LYS A 383 6.01 3.15 20.49
CA LYS A 383 7.19 2.29 20.69
C LYS A 383 8.47 3.12 20.51
N LEU A 384 8.56 3.83 19.39
CA LEU A 384 9.70 4.70 19.06
C LEU A 384 9.98 5.76 20.14
N ILE A 385 8.96 6.46 20.61
CA ILE A 385 9.14 7.47 21.66
C ILE A 385 9.53 6.84 22.98
N ASN A 386 8.90 5.72 23.36
CA ASN A 386 9.27 5.03 24.58
C ASN A 386 10.71 4.50 24.53
N ASP A 387 11.21 4.12 23.36
CA ASP A 387 12.61 3.76 23.17
C ASP A 387 13.56 4.94 23.38
N LEU A 388 13.17 6.16 22.99
CA LEU A 388 13.92 7.39 23.30
C LEU A 388 13.79 7.80 24.78
N ARG A 389 12.62 7.62 25.40
CA ARG A 389 12.42 7.90 26.84
C ARG A 389 13.28 7.02 27.75
N LYS A 390 13.71 5.84 27.29
CA LYS A 390 14.66 4.98 28.02
C LYS A 390 16.03 5.66 28.22
N PHE A 391 16.38 6.67 27.42
CA PHE A 391 17.57 7.51 27.61
C PHE A 391 17.34 8.68 28.59
N GLY A 392 16.16 8.78 29.21
CA GLY A 392 15.83 9.84 30.17
C GLY A 392 15.24 11.12 29.55
N LEU A 393 14.83 11.07 28.28
CA LEU A 393 14.14 12.18 27.61
C LEU A 393 12.66 12.23 28.01
N SER A 394 12.06 13.42 28.01
CA SER A 394 10.59 13.57 28.00
C SER A 394 10.02 13.18 26.64
N ALA A 395 8.69 12.94 26.57
CA ALA A 395 8.05 12.63 25.31
C ALA A 395 8.19 13.79 24.32
N ARG A 396 8.05 15.03 24.80
CA ARG A 396 8.30 16.24 24.02
C ARG A 396 9.74 16.33 23.49
N GLN A 397 10.75 16.09 24.32
CA GLN A 397 12.16 16.11 23.88
C GLN A 397 12.43 15.04 22.82
N ALA A 398 11.84 13.85 22.97
CA ALA A 398 11.96 12.79 21.97
C ALA A 398 11.37 13.20 20.60
N VAL A 399 10.19 13.82 20.60
CA VAL A 399 9.58 14.35 19.37
C VAL A 399 10.38 15.51 18.79
N ASP A 400 10.90 16.42 19.64
CA ASP A 400 11.73 17.54 19.20
C ASP A 400 13.02 17.06 18.53
N LEU A 401 13.63 15.98 19.04
CA LEU A 401 14.81 15.34 18.44
C LEU A 401 14.47 14.68 17.09
N LEU A 402 13.39 13.89 17.02
CA LEU A 402 12.93 13.22 15.79
C LEU A 402 12.58 14.20 14.68
N THR A 403 12.04 15.36 15.04
CA THR A 403 11.57 16.39 14.09
C THR A 403 12.59 17.49 13.82
N ASN A 404 13.81 17.38 14.36
CA ASN A 404 14.84 18.39 14.17
C ASN A 404 15.15 18.57 12.67
N PRO A 405 15.15 19.82 12.13
CA PRO A 405 15.37 20.07 10.71
C PRO A 405 16.74 19.59 10.20
N THR A 406 17.78 19.64 11.04
CA THR A 406 19.14 19.22 10.67
C THR A 406 19.20 17.70 10.50
N ILE A 407 18.62 16.95 11.43
CA ILE A 407 18.49 15.48 11.35
C ILE A 407 17.60 15.08 10.16
N SER A 408 16.44 15.71 10.03
CA SER A 408 15.48 15.38 8.97
C SER A 408 16.06 15.65 7.57
N LYS A 409 16.85 16.71 7.41
CA LYS A 409 17.57 16.99 6.17
C LYS A 409 18.64 15.94 5.89
N SER A 410 19.41 15.50 6.89
CA SER A 410 20.47 14.52 6.69
C SER A 410 19.95 13.12 6.38
N LEU A 411 18.77 12.77 6.92
CA LEU A 411 18.07 11.51 6.65
C LEU A 411 17.28 11.55 5.33
N GLY A 412 16.76 12.71 4.93
CA GLY A 412 15.84 12.85 3.80
C GLY A 412 16.46 13.26 2.46
N THR A 413 17.72 13.71 2.40
CA THR A 413 18.34 14.10 1.12
C THR A 413 19.14 12.97 0.48
N ASP A 414 18.65 12.49 -0.66
CA ASP A 414 19.42 11.69 -1.61
C ASP A 414 20.41 12.59 -2.39
N ASP A 415 21.29 13.24 -1.65
CA ASP A 415 22.41 13.97 -2.22
C ASP A 415 23.48 12.95 -2.57
N SER A 416 23.51 12.60 -3.86
CA SER A 416 24.49 11.72 -4.49
C SER A 416 25.90 12.10 -4.04
N ILE A 417 26.60 11.11 -3.49
CA ILE A 417 27.96 11.27 -2.97
C ILE A 417 28.89 11.59 -4.13
N ARG A 418 29.73 12.60 -3.93
CA ARG A 418 30.68 13.05 -4.93
C ARG A 418 32.05 12.49 -4.63
N TYR A 419 32.73 12.05 -5.68
CA TYR A 419 34.11 11.62 -5.65
C TYR A 419 34.97 12.54 -6.52
N ASP A 420 36.23 12.68 -6.15
CA ASP A 420 37.18 13.42 -6.95
C ASP A 420 37.51 12.63 -8.23
N TYR A 421 36.81 12.97 -9.30
CA TYR A 421 36.98 12.33 -10.61
C TYR A 421 38.24 12.81 -11.34
N ARG A 422 38.99 13.79 -10.83
CA ARG A 422 40.18 14.31 -11.52
C ARG A 422 41.31 13.29 -11.50
N ASP A 423 42.22 13.39 -12.46
CA ASP A 423 43.43 12.57 -12.59
C ASP A 423 44.69 13.25 -12.04
N ASP A 424 44.53 14.33 -11.26
CA ASP A 424 45.62 15.10 -10.65
C ASP A 424 46.49 14.21 -9.73
N LEU A 425 45.87 13.31 -8.96
CA LEU A 425 46.54 12.37 -8.04
C LEU A 425 47.42 11.37 -8.79
N GLU A 426 47.02 11.01 -10.02
CA GLU A 426 47.76 10.09 -10.88
C GLU A 426 48.77 10.80 -11.80
N GLY A 427 48.93 12.13 -11.66
CA GLY A 427 49.86 12.92 -12.47
C GLY A 427 49.31 13.35 -13.84
N GLY A 428 48.02 13.16 -14.08
CA GLY A 428 47.32 13.58 -15.30
C GLY A 428 47.52 12.66 -16.51
N GLY A 429 46.67 12.86 -17.52
CA GLY A 429 46.72 12.15 -18.80
C GLY A 429 45.96 10.83 -18.82
N VAL A 430 45.23 10.50 -17.74
CA VAL A 430 44.34 9.33 -17.68
C VAL A 430 43.02 9.64 -18.37
N ILE A 431 42.47 10.84 -18.15
CA ILE A 431 41.19 11.24 -18.74
C ILE A 431 41.43 11.77 -20.16
N VAL A 432 40.81 11.13 -21.15
CA VAL A 432 40.76 11.60 -22.53
C VAL A 432 39.54 12.48 -22.72
N TRP A 433 39.74 13.81 -22.65
CA TRP A 433 38.68 14.80 -22.90
C TRP A 433 38.27 14.85 -24.37
N LEU A 434 36.96 14.79 -24.62
CA LEU A 434 36.37 14.82 -25.97
C LEU A 434 36.01 16.23 -26.46
N ASN A 435 35.93 17.19 -25.55
CA ASN A 435 35.71 18.61 -25.83
C ASN A 435 36.26 19.52 -24.72
N ASP A 436 36.41 20.80 -25.05
CA ASP A 436 36.80 21.86 -24.12
C ASP A 436 35.90 23.09 -24.36
N LEU A 437 35.00 23.38 -23.41
CA LEU A 437 33.99 24.44 -23.54
C LEU A 437 34.61 25.84 -23.62
N GLU A 438 35.82 26.03 -23.10
CA GLU A 438 36.48 27.34 -23.04
C GLU A 438 37.36 27.59 -24.26
N LYS A 439 38.03 26.53 -24.75
CA LYS A 439 39.04 26.62 -25.81
C LYS A 439 38.56 26.19 -27.19
N ASP A 440 37.57 25.30 -27.30
CA ASP A 440 37.13 24.84 -28.62
C ASP A 440 36.41 25.96 -29.39
N HIS A 441 36.77 26.09 -30.67
CA HIS A 441 36.21 27.08 -31.59
C HIS A 441 34.68 26.95 -31.75
N ARG A 442 34.12 25.76 -31.47
CA ARG A 442 32.69 25.45 -31.55
C ARG A 442 31.81 26.27 -30.59
N TYR A 443 32.38 26.70 -29.46
CA TYR A 443 31.68 27.42 -28.40
C TYR A 443 32.02 28.91 -28.38
N GLU A 444 32.73 29.41 -29.40
CA GLU A 444 33.33 30.75 -29.36
C GLU A 444 32.31 31.87 -29.16
N GLY A 445 31.10 31.71 -29.71
CA GLY A 445 30.00 32.69 -29.60
C GLY A 445 29.21 32.67 -28.29
N TRP A 446 29.54 31.80 -27.33
CA TRP A 446 28.84 31.75 -26.04
C TRP A 446 29.42 32.76 -25.03
N PRO A 447 28.57 33.32 -24.14
CA PRO A 447 29.02 34.25 -23.10
C PRO A 447 29.86 33.54 -22.03
N ARG A 448 30.78 34.29 -21.39
CA ARG A 448 31.63 33.78 -20.29
C ARG A 448 31.14 34.15 -18.89
N ASP A 449 30.09 34.98 -18.81
CA ASP A 449 29.53 35.48 -17.56
C ASP A 449 28.58 34.45 -16.92
N LEU A 450 28.74 34.21 -15.61
CA LEU A 450 27.93 33.26 -14.83
C LEU A 450 26.47 33.69 -14.71
N HIS A 451 26.14 34.98 -14.81
CA HIS A 451 24.74 35.42 -14.84
C HIS A 451 24.00 34.90 -16.08
N SER A 452 24.71 34.42 -17.12
CA SER A 452 24.10 33.75 -18.26
C SER A 452 23.41 32.43 -17.90
N LEU A 453 23.66 31.87 -16.72
CA LEU A 453 22.94 30.70 -16.20
C LEU A 453 21.46 30.98 -15.95
N PHE A 454 21.04 32.24 -15.79
CA PHE A 454 19.63 32.62 -15.60
C PHE A 454 18.86 32.83 -16.91
N ILE A 455 19.50 32.62 -18.07
CA ILE A 455 18.80 32.71 -19.35
C ILE A 455 17.69 31.65 -19.39
N MET A 456 16.47 32.09 -19.68
CA MET A 456 15.31 31.20 -19.86
C MET A 456 15.57 30.20 -20.98
N THR A 457 15.65 28.92 -20.62
CA THR A 457 15.70 27.79 -21.54
C THR A 457 14.42 26.96 -21.44
N ALA A 458 14.16 26.11 -22.43
CA ALA A 458 13.07 25.14 -22.33
C ALA A 458 13.36 24.16 -21.17
N HIS A 459 12.30 23.63 -20.52
CA HIS A 459 12.47 22.69 -19.40
C HIS A 459 13.42 21.53 -19.75
N GLY A 460 14.40 21.30 -18.89
CA GLY A 460 15.44 20.27 -19.05
C GLY A 460 16.63 20.66 -19.93
N GLN A 461 16.63 21.85 -20.55
CA GLN A 461 17.73 22.30 -21.39
C GLN A 461 18.72 23.18 -20.61
N LEU A 462 20.01 22.81 -20.63
CA LEU A 462 21.06 23.55 -19.95
C LEU A 462 21.41 24.87 -20.70
N PRO A 463 21.59 25.99 -19.99
CA PRO A 463 21.94 27.27 -20.58
C PRO A 463 23.37 27.26 -21.17
N PRO A 464 23.59 27.82 -22.37
CA PRO A 464 24.90 27.84 -23.01
C PRO A 464 25.82 28.88 -22.38
N VAL A 465 26.89 28.41 -21.72
CA VAL A 465 27.92 29.26 -21.11
C VAL A 465 29.30 28.73 -21.51
N ARG A 466 30.20 29.63 -21.90
CA ARG A 466 31.57 29.33 -22.33
C ARG A 466 32.53 29.21 -21.13
N ARG A 467 32.15 28.38 -20.15
CA ARG A 467 32.90 28.08 -18.94
C ARG A 467 32.87 26.58 -18.67
N ASP A 468 33.91 26.08 -18.01
CA ASP A 468 33.90 24.73 -17.44
C ASP A 468 32.96 24.71 -16.21
N ILE A 469 31.84 23.98 -16.29
CA ILE A 469 30.80 23.93 -15.23
C ILE A 469 30.38 22.49 -14.96
N HIS A 470 30.01 21.77 -16.02
CA HIS A 470 29.50 20.42 -15.94
C HIS A 470 30.48 19.45 -16.62
N ASN A 471 31.04 18.54 -15.83
CA ASN A 471 32.02 17.55 -16.27
C ASN A 471 31.44 16.15 -16.11
N VAL A 472 31.49 15.37 -17.19
CA VAL A 472 31.01 13.99 -17.21
C VAL A 472 32.13 13.06 -17.67
N VAL A 473 32.50 12.11 -16.84
CA VAL A 473 33.62 11.17 -17.09
C VAL A 473 33.10 9.75 -17.16
N PHE A 474 33.30 9.10 -18.31
CA PHE A 474 32.91 7.73 -18.58
C PHE A 474 34.12 6.78 -18.60
N PRO A 475 34.15 5.75 -17.75
CA PRO A 475 34.98 4.59 -18.02
C PRO A 475 34.45 3.82 -19.23
N VAL A 476 35.34 3.48 -20.15
CA VAL A 476 35.00 2.87 -21.44
C VAL A 476 35.98 1.75 -21.75
N ASP A 477 35.47 0.56 -22.03
CA ASP A 477 36.28 -0.50 -22.62
C ASP A 477 36.47 -0.26 -24.12
N LEU A 478 37.68 0.16 -24.51
CA LEU A 478 38.03 0.37 -25.91
C LEU A 478 38.16 -0.93 -26.72
N ALA A 479 38.11 -2.10 -26.06
CA ALA A 479 38.01 -3.41 -26.71
C ALA A 479 36.55 -3.91 -26.84
N SER A 480 35.55 -3.18 -26.34
CA SER A 480 34.14 -3.52 -26.44
C SER A 480 33.42 -2.71 -27.52
N SER A 481 32.67 -3.39 -28.39
CA SER A 481 31.88 -2.74 -29.44
C SER A 481 30.73 -1.91 -28.87
N GLU A 482 30.13 -2.36 -27.78
CA GLU A 482 29.02 -1.67 -27.12
C GLU A 482 29.49 -0.35 -26.50
N ASP A 483 30.62 -0.38 -25.80
CA ASP A 483 31.22 0.79 -25.16
C ASP A 483 31.70 1.84 -26.18
N VAL A 484 32.38 1.41 -27.24
CA VAL A 484 32.79 2.32 -28.32
C VAL A 484 31.59 2.88 -29.09
N SER A 485 30.47 2.13 -29.18
CA SER A 485 29.21 2.65 -29.71
C SER A 485 28.67 3.80 -28.85
N VAL A 486 28.71 3.70 -27.52
CA VAL A 486 28.30 4.79 -26.62
C VAL A 486 29.12 6.07 -26.88
N VAL A 487 30.44 5.95 -27.01
CA VAL A 487 31.31 7.10 -27.31
C VAL A 487 30.99 7.70 -28.68
N SER A 488 30.88 6.86 -29.71
CA SER A 488 30.76 7.31 -31.10
C SER A 488 29.35 7.78 -31.48
N GLN A 489 28.30 7.15 -30.93
CA GLN A 489 26.91 7.42 -31.29
C GLN A 489 26.18 8.30 -30.28
N SER A 490 26.53 8.27 -28.99
CA SER A 490 25.85 9.05 -27.95
C SER A 490 26.65 10.29 -27.59
N LEU A 491 27.87 10.14 -27.05
CA LEU A 491 28.68 11.27 -26.56
C LEU A 491 29.06 12.23 -27.70
N LEU A 492 29.56 11.71 -28.82
CA LEU A 492 29.90 12.53 -29.98
C LEU A 492 28.69 13.30 -30.55
N LYS A 493 27.49 12.72 -30.50
CA LYS A 493 26.24 13.39 -30.90
C LYS A 493 25.91 14.54 -29.96
N ALA A 494 26.01 14.33 -28.65
CA ALA A 494 25.82 15.37 -27.64
C ALA A 494 26.78 16.55 -27.84
N ILE A 495 28.07 16.28 -28.10
CA ILE A 495 29.07 17.32 -28.36
C ILE A 495 28.78 18.04 -29.69
N LYS A 496 28.38 17.32 -30.76
CA LYS A 496 27.98 17.93 -32.04
C LYS A 496 26.72 18.79 -31.89
N ALA A 497 25.79 18.40 -31.03
CA ALA A 497 24.60 19.17 -30.67
C ALA A 497 24.91 20.40 -29.79
N ARG A 498 26.17 20.60 -29.38
CA ARG A 498 26.63 21.69 -28.50
C ARG A 498 25.90 21.70 -27.16
N ILE A 499 25.74 20.53 -26.55
CA ILE A 499 25.32 20.46 -25.14
C ILE A 499 26.44 21.07 -24.27
N PRO A 500 26.14 21.97 -23.31
CA PRO A 500 27.14 22.68 -22.49
C PRO A 500 27.68 21.79 -21.36
N VAL A 501 28.25 20.65 -21.75
CA VAL A 501 28.84 19.65 -20.87
C VAL A 501 30.18 19.22 -21.45
N ARG A 502 31.19 19.09 -20.59
CA ARG A 502 32.51 18.58 -20.94
C ARG A 502 32.54 17.07 -20.70
N PHE A 503 32.74 16.31 -21.77
CA PHE A 503 32.76 14.85 -21.73
C PHE A 503 34.20 14.33 -21.77
N GLY A 504 34.55 13.45 -20.85
CA GLY A 504 35.82 12.73 -20.80
C GLY A 504 35.58 11.22 -20.80
N ILE A 505 36.54 10.47 -21.35
CA ILE A 505 36.55 9.00 -21.27
C ILE A 505 37.83 8.50 -20.60
N VAL A 506 37.73 7.42 -19.85
CA VAL A 506 38.85 6.73 -19.22
C VAL A 506 38.92 5.30 -19.78
N PRO A 507 39.99 4.94 -20.51
CA PRO A 507 40.13 3.59 -21.07
C PRO A 507 40.23 2.53 -19.97
N LEU A 508 39.43 1.46 -20.05
CA LEU A 508 39.68 0.28 -19.22
C LEU A 508 40.94 -0.45 -19.69
N VAL A 509 41.71 -0.99 -18.73
CA VAL A 509 43.01 -1.63 -18.96
C VAL A 509 43.12 -3.00 -18.30
N HIS A 510 41.99 -3.72 -18.24
CA HIS A 510 41.82 -4.97 -17.49
C HIS A 510 42.46 -6.20 -18.18
N ASN A 511 42.75 -6.14 -19.49
CA ASN A 511 43.43 -7.18 -20.25
C ASN A 511 44.47 -6.59 -21.23
N GLU A 512 45.30 -7.43 -21.87
CA GLU A 512 46.35 -6.96 -22.79
C GLU A 512 45.82 -6.24 -24.04
N ASN A 513 44.67 -6.67 -24.59
CA ASN A 513 44.08 -6.02 -25.76
C ASN A 513 43.58 -4.62 -25.43
N ALA A 514 42.92 -4.45 -24.28
CA ALA A 514 42.43 -3.17 -23.80
C ALA A 514 43.61 -2.22 -23.47
N GLN A 515 44.69 -2.74 -22.88
CA GLN A 515 45.94 -1.99 -22.70
C GLN A 515 46.55 -1.55 -24.03
N GLY A 516 46.60 -2.45 -25.02
CA GLY A 516 47.05 -2.12 -26.37
C GLY A 516 46.20 -1.04 -27.02
N GLN A 517 44.87 -1.10 -26.87
CA GLN A 517 43.95 -0.07 -27.38
C GLN A 517 44.20 1.28 -26.69
N ALA A 518 44.38 1.29 -25.38
CA ALA A 518 44.71 2.51 -24.63
C ALA A 518 46.01 3.15 -25.13
N LYS A 519 47.07 2.35 -25.34
CA LYS A 519 48.35 2.84 -25.91
C LYS A 519 48.15 3.48 -27.28
N ILE A 520 47.41 2.83 -28.18
CA ILE A 520 47.11 3.35 -29.52
C ILE A 520 46.34 4.68 -29.44
N VAL A 521 45.30 4.74 -28.60
CA VAL A 521 44.49 5.95 -28.45
C VAL A 521 45.30 7.11 -27.87
N HIS A 522 46.10 6.87 -26.83
CA HIS A 522 46.98 7.92 -26.29
C HIS A 522 48.02 8.38 -27.31
N HIS A 523 48.63 7.46 -28.07
CA HIS A 523 49.55 7.85 -29.14
C HIS A 523 48.86 8.73 -30.20
N LEU A 524 47.70 8.32 -30.70
CA LEU A 524 46.95 9.08 -31.69
C LEU A 524 46.54 10.45 -31.15
N LEU A 525 46.08 10.52 -29.91
CA LEU A 525 45.68 11.76 -29.25
C LEU A 525 46.87 12.73 -29.12
N ASP A 526 48.01 12.24 -28.63
CA ASP A 526 49.17 13.07 -28.33
C ASP A 526 49.84 13.57 -29.62
N THR A 527 49.88 12.72 -30.65
CA THR A 527 50.66 12.94 -31.88
C THR A 527 49.83 13.59 -33.01
N TYR A 528 48.54 13.26 -33.13
CA TYR A 528 47.67 13.71 -34.24
C TYR A 528 46.39 14.42 -33.76
N GLY A 529 46.00 14.23 -32.49
CA GLY A 529 44.82 14.83 -31.89
C GLY A 529 43.55 13.98 -31.96
N LEU A 530 42.47 14.50 -31.36
CA LEU A 530 41.23 13.76 -31.13
C LEU A 530 40.54 13.29 -32.43
N GLY A 531 40.67 14.03 -33.53
CA GLY A 531 40.12 13.62 -34.83
C GLY A 531 40.66 12.26 -35.29
N ALA A 532 41.96 12.02 -35.09
CA ALA A 532 42.59 10.74 -35.43
C ALA A 532 42.08 9.60 -34.54
N VAL A 533 41.90 9.86 -33.24
CA VAL A 533 41.31 8.89 -32.29
C VAL A 533 39.92 8.47 -32.73
N MET A 534 39.03 9.43 -33.05
CA MET A 534 37.65 9.11 -33.44
C MET A 534 37.59 8.35 -34.76
N ASN A 535 38.44 8.70 -35.74
CA ASN A 535 38.53 7.95 -36.99
C ASN A 535 39.04 6.52 -36.77
N TYR A 536 40.02 6.33 -35.88
CA TYR A 536 40.50 5.00 -35.51
C TYR A 536 39.40 4.14 -34.90
N LEU A 537 38.69 4.68 -33.89
CA LEU A 537 37.61 3.97 -33.22
C LEU A 537 36.47 3.63 -34.17
N GLN A 538 36.05 4.58 -35.03
CA GLN A 538 35.03 4.31 -36.05
C GLN A 538 35.49 3.28 -37.08
N ALA A 539 36.73 3.35 -37.58
CA ALA A 539 37.26 2.40 -38.54
C ALA A 539 37.30 0.98 -37.95
N SER A 540 37.82 0.84 -36.72
CA SER A 540 37.87 -0.44 -36.02
C SER A 540 36.47 -0.99 -35.70
N LEU A 541 35.51 -0.14 -35.34
CA LEU A 541 34.12 -0.55 -35.12
C LEU A 541 33.46 -1.02 -36.43
N SER A 542 33.66 -0.28 -37.52
CA SER A 542 33.09 -0.60 -38.84
C SER A 542 33.67 -1.88 -39.45
N ALA A 543 34.93 -2.17 -39.14
CA ALA A 543 35.64 -3.37 -39.58
C ALA A 543 35.40 -4.59 -38.67
N ASP A 544 34.63 -4.44 -37.59
CA ASP A 544 34.42 -5.47 -36.56
C ASP A 544 35.74 -6.00 -35.96
N LYS A 545 36.69 -5.08 -35.77
CA LYS A 545 38.08 -5.33 -35.31
C LYS A 545 38.37 -4.67 -33.96
N ILE A 546 37.34 -4.22 -33.23
CA ILE A 546 37.52 -3.41 -32.02
C ILE A 546 38.17 -4.21 -30.86
N GLY A 547 37.94 -5.53 -30.81
CA GLY A 547 38.39 -6.40 -29.71
C GLY A 547 39.90 -6.50 -29.51
N SER A 548 40.70 -6.05 -30.49
CA SER A 548 42.16 -5.97 -30.39
C SER A 548 42.68 -4.81 -31.24
N PRO A 549 43.83 -4.21 -30.90
CA PRO A 549 44.47 -3.21 -31.76
C PRO A 549 44.62 -3.70 -33.20
N ASP A 550 44.14 -2.93 -34.18
CA ASP A 550 44.19 -3.29 -35.60
C ASP A 550 45.03 -2.29 -36.41
N GLN A 551 46.01 -2.83 -37.13
CA GLN A 551 46.96 -2.04 -37.90
C GLN A 551 46.32 -1.35 -39.11
N ALA A 552 45.32 -1.96 -39.76
CA ALA A 552 44.66 -1.35 -40.92
C ALA A 552 43.84 -0.13 -40.48
N SER A 553 43.10 -0.25 -39.38
CA SER A 553 42.39 0.87 -38.75
C SER A 553 43.34 1.97 -38.29
N PHE A 554 44.48 1.61 -37.69
CA PHE A 554 45.50 2.58 -37.29
C PHE A 554 46.00 3.37 -38.50
N THR A 555 46.37 2.67 -39.58
CA THR A 555 46.86 3.30 -40.81
C THR A 555 45.80 4.19 -41.47
N ALA A 556 44.53 3.76 -41.46
CA ALA A 556 43.40 4.54 -41.97
C ALA A 556 43.19 5.83 -41.18
N ALA A 557 43.40 5.80 -39.86
CA ALA A 557 43.25 6.97 -39.00
C ALA A 557 44.29 8.07 -39.28
N LEU A 558 45.48 7.70 -39.74
CA LEU A 558 46.58 8.63 -40.05
C LEU A 558 46.35 9.43 -41.34
N GLY A 559 45.60 8.89 -42.31
CA GLY A 559 45.63 9.35 -43.71
C GLY A 559 45.27 10.81 -43.97
N ASN A 560 44.58 11.49 -43.03
CA ASN A 560 44.11 12.87 -43.19
C ASN A 560 44.49 13.81 -42.02
N HIS A 561 45.33 13.36 -41.08
CA HIS A 561 45.64 14.14 -39.88
C HIS A 561 47.09 14.63 -39.87
N GLU A 562 47.28 15.93 -39.65
CA GLU A 562 48.60 16.54 -39.54
C GLU A 562 49.27 16.19 -38.21
N LEU A 563 50.58 15.98 -38.26
CA LEU A 563 51.42 15.76 -37.09
C LEU A 563 51.44 17.02 -36.22
N ARG A 564 51.18 16.88 -34.92
CA ARG A 564 51.30 17.99 -33.97
C ARG A 564 52.75 18.45 -33.84
N LYS A 565 52.95 19.74 -33.60
CA LYS A 565 54.28 20.33 -33.38
C LYS A 565 55.02 19.59 -32.25
N ASP A 566 56.30 19.34 -32.49
CA ASP A 566 57.24 18.74 -31.55
C ASP A 566 56.94 17.29 -31.12
N ARG A 567 56.13 16.54 -31.90
CA ARG A 567 55.83 15.13 -31.65
C ARG A 567 56.42 14.21 -32.72
N THR A 568 56.89 13.04 -32.30
CA THR A 568 57.46 12.02 -33.17
C THR A 568 56.42 10.94 -33.53
N PRO A 569 56.24 10.61 -34.82
CA PRO A 569 55.36 9.52 -35.22
C PRO A 569 56.03 8.16 -34.92
N LEU A 570 55.24 7.22 -34.41
CA LEU A 570 55.65 5.82 -34.18
C LEU A 570 54.91 4.90 -35.14
N THR A 571 55.52 3.76 -35.50
CA THR A 571 54.80 2.72 -36.24
C THR A 571 53.86 1.95 -35.32
N PHE A 572 52.87 1.22 -35.88
CA PHE A 572 51.89 0.46 -35.10
C PHE A 572 52.54 -0.50 -34.09
N GLU A 573 53.54 -1.28 -34.51
CA GLU A 573 54.27 -2.18 -33.59
C GLU A 573 55.07 -1.41 -32.53
N ASP A 574 55.66 -0.28 -32.91
CA ASP A 574 56.46 0.53 -31.99
C ASP A 574 55.58 1.18 -30.91
N VAL A 575 54.33 1.56 -31.22
CA VAL A 575 53.39 2.10 -30.22
C VAL A 575 53.06 1.04 -29.16
N LEU A 576 52.80 -0.20 -29.57
CA LEU A 576 52.46 -1.28 -28.66
C LEU A 576 53.64 -1.67 -27.74
N ARG A 577 54.87 -1.62 -28.26
CA ARG A 577 56.11 -1.90 -27.52
C ARG A 577 56.71 -0.69 -26.79
N SER A 578 56.17 0.51 -27.01
CA SER A 578 56.74 1.74 -26.44
C SER A 578 56.52 1.79 -24.92
N ASP A 579 57.63 1.96 -24.21
CA ASP A 579 57.65 2.16 -22.76
C ASP A 579 57.07 3.54 -22.36
N ASN A 580 56.97 4.50 -23.30
CA ASN A 580 56.48 5.86 -23.00
C ASN A 580 55.01 5.88 -22.55
N TYR A 581 54.22 4.86 -22.91
CA TYR A 581 52.81 4.77 -22.55
C TYR A 581 52.56 3.85 -21.34
N ASP A 582 53.57 3.13 -20.85
CA ASP A 582 53.44 2.28 -19.67
C ASP A 582 53.09 3.06 -18.39
N PRO A 583 53.66 4.27 -18.13
CA PRO A 583 53.24 5.10 -17.01
C PRO A 583 51.75 5.45 -17.10
N ILE A 584 51.25 5.79 -18.29
CA ILE A 584 49.83 6.13 -18.49
C ILE A 584 48.95 4.91 -18.19
N VAL A 585 49.32 3.71 -18.67
CA VAL A 585 48.58 2.48 -18.37
C VAL A 585 48.59 2.18 -16.86
N SER A 586 49.73 2.36 -16.19
CA SER A 586 49.86 2.18 -14.73
C SER A 586 49.03 3.19 -13.95
N ASN A 587 49.08 4.47 -14.34
CA ASN A 587 48.31 5.55 -13.75
C ASN A 587 46.80 5.33 -13.97
N THR A 588 46.41 4.85 -15.15
CA THR A 588 45.02 4.48 -15.45
C THR A 588 44.56 3.33 -14.57
N LYS A 589 45.40 2.31 -14.32
CA LYS A 589 45.10 1.25 -13.33
C LYS A 589 44.89 1.83 -11.93
N SER A 590 45.74 2.77 -11.51
CA SER A 590 45.61 3.43 -10.20
C SER A 590 44.29 4.19 -10.09
N TYR A 591 43.96 5.00 -11.10
CA TYR A 591 42.71 5.76 -11.18
C TYR A 591 41.47 4.86 -11.11
N LEU A 592 41.43 3.80 -11.94
CA LEU A 592 40.31 2.85 -11.97
C LEU A 592 40.17 2.09 -10.65
N LYS A 593 41.30 1.77 -9.99
CA LYS A 593 41.29 1.15 -8.65
C LYS A 593 40.76 2.10 -7.59
N ARG A 594 41.24 3.36 -7.58
CA ARG A 594 40.84 4.41 -6.64
C ARG A 594 39.34 4.68 -6.69
N LEU A 595 38.76 4.72 -7.88
CA LEU A 595 37.34 4.97 -8.09
C LEU A 595 36.49 3.69 -8.15
N ALA A 596 37.08 2.54 -7.83
CA ALA A 596 36.44 1.22 -7.84
C ALA A 596 35.61 0.96 -9.10
N VAL A 597 36.18 1.25 -10.27
CA VAL A 597 35.57 0.95 -11.57
C VAL A 597 35.82 -0.52 -11.90
N LYS A 598 34.85 -1.36 -11.56
CA LYS A 598 34.90 -2.83 -11.71
C LYS A 598 33.47 -3.39 -11.83
N GLY A 599 33.33 -4.56 -12.46
CA GLY A 599 32.05 -5.24 -12.68
C GLY A 599 31.50 -5.06 -14.10
N ASP A 600 30.35 -5.69 -14.37
CA ASP A 600 29.68 -5.65 -15.68
C ASP A 600 28.93 -4.31 -15.89
N ILE A 601 28.34 -3.77 -14.82
CA ILE A 601 27.72 -2.44 -14.83
C ILE A 601 28.76 -1.43 -14.37
N LEU A 602 29.20 -0.59 -15.31
CA LEU A 602 30.25 0.39 -15.05
C LEU A 602 29.65 1.71 -14.50
N PRO A 603 30.23 2.28 -13.44
CA PRO A 603 29.88 3.62 -12.97
C PRO A 603 30.43 4.69 -13.91
N PHE A 604 29.79 5.85 -13.95
CA PHE A 604 30.30 7.08 -14.56
C PHE A 604 30.05 8.27 -13.62
N PHE A 605 30.79 9.36 -13.82
CA PHE A 605 30.82 10.47 -12.88
C PHE A 605 30.26 11.74 -13.51
N VAL A 606 29.31 12.39 -12.87
CA VAL A 606 28.73 13.70 -13.26
C VAL A 606 29.05 14.70 -12.16
N ASN A 607 29.97 15.62 -12.41
CA ASN A 607 30.48 16.56 -11.39
C ASN A 607 30.87 15.84 -10.08
N GLY A 608 31.48 14.66 -10.21
CA GLY A 608 31.86 13.78 -9.10
C GLY A 608 30.75 12.87 -8.57
N ALA A 609 29.47 13.17 -8.82
CA ALA A 609 28.37 12.28 -8.44
C ALA A 609 28.44 10.98 -9.27
N THR A 610 28.32 9.83 -8.61
CA THR A 610 28.37 8.53 -9.30
C THR A 610 27.00 8.12 -9.81
N LEU A 611 26.94 7.62 -11.04
CA LEU A 611 25.76 7.05 -11.66
C LEU A 611 26.13 5.73 -12.34
N MET A 612 25.23 4.76 -12.37
CA MET A 612 25.44 3.50 -13.07
C MET A 612 25.01 3.55 -14.55
N ARG A 613 25.76 2.88 -15.42
CA ARG A 613 25.43 2.72 -16.85
C ARG A 613 24.34 1.65 -17.08
N GLU A 614 23.18 1.85 -16.46
CA GLU A 614 22.00 0.99 -16.65
C GLU A 614 21.09 1.48 -17.79
N GLY A 615 20.01 0.73 -18.05
CA GLY A 615 18.95 1.15 -18.96
C GLY A 615 18.38 2.51 -18.54
N ASN A 616 18.54 3.53 -19.39
CA ASN A 616 18.21 4.95 -19.17
C ASN A 616 19.26 5.83 -18.47
N PHE A 617 20.54 5.43 -18.42
CA PHE A 617 21.61 6.25 -17.80
C PHE A 617 21.66 7.72 -18.32
N LEU A 618 21.29 7.98 -19.58
CA LEU A 618 21.22 9.33 -20.13
C LEU A 618 20.16 10.20 -19.44
N GLN A 619 19.01 9.63 -19.08
CA GLN A 619 17.96 10.33 -18.35
C GLN A 619 18.47 10.70 -16.95
N ASN A 620 19.12 9.75 -16.27
CA ASN A 620 19.70 9.95 -14.94
C ASN A 620 20.79 11.05 -14.96
N MET A 621 21.63 11.05 -15.98
CA MET A 621 22.62 12.11 -16.21
C MET A 621 21.96 13.48 -16.36
N ILE A 622 20.89 13.61 -17.15
CA ILE A 622 20.17 14.88 -17.34
C ILE A 622 19.52 15.36 -16.04
N THR A 623 18.92 14.45 -15.27
CA THR A 623 18.34 14.77 -13.96
C THR A 623 19.39 15.29 -13.01
N ALA A 624 20.55 14.62 -12.91
CA ALA A 624 21.66 15.04 -12.07
C ALA A 624 22.19 16.43 -12.48
N LEU A 625 22.38 16.67 -13.78
CA LEU A 625 22.84 17.96 -14.29
C LEU A 625 21.83 19.09 -14.03
N SER A 626 20.53 18.80 -14.11
CA SER A 626 19.47 19.79 -13.85
C SER A 626 19.44 20.18 -12.36
N LYS A 627 19.61 19.20 -11.47
CA LYS A 627 19.70 19.42 -10.01
C LYS A 627 20.94 20.25 -9.66
N ASP A 628 22.07 19.96 -10.30
CA ASP A 628 23.32 20.74 -10.15
C ASP A 628 23.14 22.18 -10.63
N LEU A 629 22.44 22.38 -11.76
CA LEU A 629 22.17 23.71 -12.31
C LEU A 629 21.30 24.56 -11.36
N GLU A 630 20.21 24.01 -10.83
CA GLU A 630 19.35 24.73 -9.86
C GLU A 630 20.14 25.13 -8.61
N HIS A 631 20.96 24.22 -8.10
CA HIS A 631 21.84 24.52 -6.97
C HIS A 631 22.80 25.66 -7.30
N LEU A 632 23.41 25.62 -8.49
CA LEU A 632 24.36 26.65 -8.92
C LEU A 632 23.70 28.01 -9.11
N GLN A 633 22.54 28.05 -9.77
CA GLN A 633 21.76 29.27 -9.98
C GLN A 633 21.44 29.95 -8.65
N ARG A 634 21.00 29.19 -7.63
CA ARG A 634 20.76 29.74 -6.29
C ARG A 634 22.02 30.36 -5.68
N ARG A 635 23.16 29.68 -5.76
CA ARG A 635 24.44 30.15 -5.20
C ARG A 635 24.99 31.38 -5.95
N VAL A 636 24.82 31.43 -7.26
CA VAL A 636 25.15 32.62 -8.07
C VAL A 636 24.25 33.79 -7.68
N TYR A 637 22.95 33.55 -7.47
CA TYR A 637 21.99 34.57 -7.05
C TYR A 637 22.33 35.16 -5.66
N GLU A 638 22.79 34.31 -4.74
CA GLU A 638 23.29 34.70 -3.41
C GLU A 638 24.64 35.45 -3.45
N GLY A 639 25.30 35.52 -4.62
CA GLY A 639 26.63 36.13 -4.76
C GLY A 639 27.75 35.31 -4.11
N ALA A 640 27.57 33.99 -3.99
CA ALA A 640 28.50 33.12 -3.29
C ALA A 640 29.80 32.80 -4.06
N PHE A 641 29.91 33.20 -5.34
CA PHE A 641 31.03 32.86 -6.22
C PHE A 641 31.81 34.09 -6.66
N GLU A 642 33.14 33.99 -6.61
CA GLU A 642 34.05 34.93 -7.27
C GLU A 642 34.02 34.73 -8.79
N GLU A 643 34.36 35.78 -9.55
CA GLU A 643 34.16 35.80 -10.99
C GLU A 643 35.16 34.91 -11.76
N ASP A 644 36.31 34.57 -11.18
CA ASP A 644 37.36 33.70 -11.74
C ASP A 644 37.39 32.29 -11.15
N ILE A 645 36.41 31.92 -10.30
CA ILE A 645 36.34 30.58 -9.71
C ILE A 645 36.20 29.49 -10.80
N TRP A 646 36.92 28.39 -10.62
CA TRP A 646 36.69 27.17 -11.41
C TRP A 646 35.49 26.42 -10.83
N ILE A 647 34.31 26.63 -11.41
CA ILE A 647 33.02 26.17 -10.88
C ILE A 647 32.99 24.69 -10.44
N PRO A 648 33.62 23.73 -11.15
CA PRO A 648 33.66 22.34 -10.70
C PRO A 648 34.27 22.13 -9.31
N SER A 649 35.14 23.04 -8.83
CA SER A 649 35.70 22.97 -7.49
C SER A 649 34.65 23.08 -6.39
N HIS A 650 33.52 23.76 -6.64
CA HIS A 650 32.40 23.86 -5.70
C HIS A 650 31.78 22.50 -5.41
N PHE A 651 31.62 21.67 -6.45
CA PHE A 651 31.11 20.31 -6.30
C PHE A 651 32.15 19.37 -5.68
N LEU A 652 33.44 19.65 -5.86
CA LEU A 652 34.54 18.80 -5.41
C LEU A 652 35.05 19.13 -4.01
N GLN A 653 34.58 20.21 -3.37
CA GLN A 653 35.10 20.67 -2.09
C GLN A 653 34.90 19.65 -0.94
N GLU A 654 33.79 18.91 -0.98
CA GLU A 654 33.46 17.82 -0.04
C GLU A 654 33.55 16.43 -0.70
N ALA A 655 34.18 16.32 -1.87
CA ALA A 655 34.26 15.06 -2.58
C ALA A 655 35.29 14.12 -1.95
N LEU A 656 34.94 12.84 -1.85
CA LEU A 656 35.83 11.80 -1.35
C LEU A 656 36.88 11.44 -2.41
N GLN A 657 38.12 11.18 -1.99
CA GLN A 657 39.19 10.83 -2.94
C GLN A 657 39.05 9.40 -3.48
N ASN A 658 38.64 8.48 -2.62
CA ASN A 658 38.53 7.05 -2.91
C ASN A 658 37.06 6.65 -2.92
N ARG A 659 36.63 5.89 -3.93
CA ARG A 659 35.29 5.30 -3.99
C ARG A 659 35.36 3.85 -3.54
N SER A 660 34.61 3.52 -2.49
CA SER A 660 34.42 2.15 -2.04
C SER A 660 32.92 1.85 -1.96
N PRO A 661 32.30 1.29 -3.02
CA PRO A 661 30.86 1.07 -3.07
C PRO A 661 30.36 0.10 -1.99
N LEU A 662 31.26 -0.76 -1.48
CA LEU A 662 30.95 -1.65 -0.35
C LEU A 662 30.77 -0.87 0.96
N LEU A 663 31.59 0.15 1.20
CA LEU A 663 31.58 0.96 2.43
C LEU A 663 30.66 2.16 2.31
N ILE A 664 30.42 2.66 1.11
CA ILE A 664 29.63 3.85 0.83
C ILE A 664 28.82 3.52 -0.42
N PRO A 665 27.62 2.92 -0.28
CA PRO A 665 26.79 2.55 -1.41
C PRO A 665 26.31 3.79 -2.16
N GLU A 666 26.03 3.62 -3.45
CA GLU A 666 25.57 4.73 -4.29
C GLU A 666 24.17 5.19 -3.93
N ASN A 667 23.32 4.23 -3.56
CA ASN A 667 21.99 4.49 -3.03
C ASN A 667 22.04 4.40 -1.51
N PRO A 668 21.85 5.52 -0.77
CA PRO A 668 21.84 5.51 0.70
C PRO A 668 20.80 4.56 1.30
N SER A 669 19.73 4.21 0.56
CA SER A 669 18.74 3.24 1.02
C SER A 669 19.26 1.80 1.09
N GLU A 670 20.42 1.49 0.51
CA GLU A 670 21.09 0.17 0.64
C GLU A 670 21.77 -0.01 2.00
N ILE A 671 21.96 1.07 2.75
CA ILE A 671 22.59 1.03 4.08
C ILE A 671 21.69 0.25 5.02
N GLN A 672 22.25 -0.79 5.63
CA GLN A 672 21.57 -1.63 6.62
C GLN A 672 21.84 -1.09 8.02
N ILE A 673 20.77 -0.89 8.79
CA ILE A 673 20.82 -0.44 10.17
C ILE A 673 20.35 -1.58 11.06
N THR A 674 21.14 -1.92 12.08
CA THR A 674 20.74 -2.86 13.14
C THR A 674 20.02 -2.10 14.24
N ASP A 675 18.98 -2.68 14.84
CA ASP A 675 18.34 -2.13 16.03
C ASP A 675 19.21 -2.44 17.27
N LEU A 676 20.32 -1.70 17.38
CA LEU A 676 21.26 -1.89 18.48
C LEU A 676 20.60 -1.60 19.85
N ASN A 677 19.55 -0.77 19.87
CA ASN A 677 18.83 -0.48 21.11
C ASN A 677 17.97 -1.65 21.57
N GLU A 678 17.27 -2.33 20.65
CA GLU A 678 16.49 -3.53 20.95
C GLU A 678 17.41 -4.69 21.39
N ILE A 679 18.50 -4.94 20.65
CA ILE A 679 19.47 -6.00 21.01
C ILE A 679 20.10 -5.72 22.38
N TYR A 680 20.46 -4.46 22.68
CA TYR A 680 20.95 -4.06 23.99
C TYR A 680 19.90 -4.27 25.09
N ALA A 681 18.64 -3.88 24.85
CA ALA A 681 17.56 -4.00 25.83
C ALA A 681 17.26 -5.46 26.18
N ASN A 682 17.39 -6.37 25.21
CA ASN A 682 17.21 -7.80 25.41
C ASN A 682 18.37 -8.44 26.19
N HIS A 683 19.58 -7.88 26.07
CA HIS A 683 20.80 -8.48 26.63
C HIS A 683 21.76 -7.48 27.32
N PRO A 684 21.28 -6.62 28.24
CA PRO A 684 22.09 -5.52 28.78
C PRO A 684 23.33 -6.04 29.52
N ASN A 685 23.14 -7.10 30.33
CA ASN A 685 24.22 -7.73 31.09
C ASN A 685 25.35 -8.25 30.20
N VAL A 686 25.04 -8.70 28.97
CA VAL A 686 26.05 -9.26 28.07
C VAL A 686 26.85 -8.11 27.45
N PHE A 687 26.18 -7.05 26.99
CA PHE A 687 26.85 -5.84 26.50
C PHE A 687 27.81 -5.23 27.52
N ASP A 688 27.46 -5.27 28.81
CA ASP A 688 28.32 -4.79 29.90
C ASP A 688 29.61 -5.61 30.08
N THR A 689 29.67 -6.82 29.53
CA THR A 689 30.84 -7.71 29.59
C THR A 689 31.66 -7.78 28.30
N ILE A 690 31.21 -7.19 27.20
CA ILE A 690 31.92 -7.25 25.91
C ILE A 690 33.29 -6.57 26.06
N LEU A 691 34.36 -7.30 25.68
CA LEU A 691 35.71 -6.75 25.66
C LEU A 691 35.77 -5.59 24.68
N ARG A 692 36.34 -4.48 25.13
CA ARG A 692 36.43 -3.27 24.32
C ARG A 692 37.76 -2.55 24.48
N ILE A 693 38.11 -1.77 23.47
CA ILE A 693 39.09 -0.71 23.53
C ILE A 693 38.30 0.59 23.71
N PRO A 694 38.32 1.20 24.91
CA PRO A 694 37.47 2.35 25.22
C PRO A 694 37.93 3.60 24.48
N ALA A 695 36.99 4.51 24.19
CA ALA A 695 37.31 5.85 23.70
C ALA A 695 38.09 6.65 24.76
N SER A 696 39.05 7.47 24.32
CA SER A 696 39.97 8.22 25.20
C SER A 696 40.11 9.69 24.78
N VAL A 697 39.01 10.32 24.35
CA VAL A 697 39.01 11.73 23.91
C VAL A 697 39.20 12.66 25.11
N GLU A 698 40.17 13.56 24.98
CA GLU A 698 40.36 14.70 25.86
C GLU A 698 39.90 15.97 25.13
N SER A 699 38.59 16.25 25.11
CA SER A 699 38.01 17.47 24.55
C SER A 699 36.89 18.01 25.43
N ASP A 700 36.55 19.30 25.26
CA ASP A 700 35.46 19.95 26.02
C ASP A 700 34.07 19.42 25.62
N ASP A 701 33.94 18.90 24.39
CA ASP A 701 32.72 18.26 23.87
C ASP A 701 33.09 16.90 23.24
N PRO A 702 33.34 15.87 24.08
CA PRO A 702 33.84 14.58 23.62
C PRO A 702 32.82 13.86 22.73
N MET A 703 31.53 14.15 22.87
CA MET A 703 30.45 13.54 22.11
C MET A 703 30.58 13.81 20.60
N LEU A 704 31.13 14.96 20.20
CA LEU A 704 31.36 15.29 18.78
C LEU A 704 32.40 14.39 18.10
N ASP A 705 33.28 13.74 18.87
CA ASP A 705 34.33 12.85 18.38
C ASP A 705 33.98 11.36 18.56
N TRP A 706 32.90 11.04 19.27
CA TRP A 706 32.53 9.68 19.64
C TRP A 706 32.02 8.85 18.45
N ASN A 707 32.57 7.64 18.34
CA ASN A 707 32.12 6.60 17.42
C ASN A 707 32.27 5.25 18.12
N SER A 708 31.41 4.29 17.83
CA SER A 708 31.47 2.93 18.39
C SER A 708 31.52 1.92 17.25
N ILE A 709 32.53 1.04 17.23
CA ILE A 709 32.69 0.00 16.21
C ILE A 709 32.63 -1.36 16.89
N ILE A 710 31.66 -2.19 16.50
CA ILE A 710 31.61 -3.60 16.91
C ILE A 710 32.28 -4.43 15.82
N LEU A 711 33.48 -4.96 16.09
CA LEU A 711 34.16 -5.88 15.19
C LEU A 711 33.61 -7.30 15.36
N ILE A 712 33.12 -7.88 14.27
CA ILE A 712 32.64 -9.26 14.20
C ILE A 712 33.59 -10.03 13.29
N ALA A 713 34.49 -10.81 13.86
CA ALA A 713 35.46 -11.57 13.08
C ALA A 713 35.99 -12.76 13.87
N ASP A 714 36.41 -13.81 13.17
CA ASP A 714 37.31 -14.78 13.77
C ASP A 714 38.67 -14.10 14.05
N LEU A 715 38.86 -13.65 15.29
CA LEU A 715 40.10 -13.01 15.76
C LEU A 715 41.33 -13.93 15.65
N ASP A 716 41.14 -15.24 15.52
CA ASP A 716 42.23 -16.20 15.35
C ASP A 716 42.59 -16.43 13.88
N SER A 717 41.77 -15.92 12.96
CA SER A 717 42.06 -15.89 11.53
C SER A 717 43.00 -14.74 11.16
N GLY A 718 43.78 -14.93 10.08
CA GLY A 718 44.66 -13.88 9.56
C GLY A 718 43.90 -12.61 9.16
N ALA A 719 42.73 -12.77 8.55
CA ALA A 719 41.89 -11.65 8.13
C ALA A 719 41.30 -10.88 9.33
N GLY A 720 40.85 -11.58 10.37
CA GLY A 720 40.34 -10.96 11.60
C GLY A 720 41.42 -10.19 12.36
N ALA A 721 42.63 -10.76 12.46
CA ALA A 721 43.77 -10.09 13.09
C ALA A 721 44.23 -8.84 12.31
N GLU A 722 44.25 -8.91 10.98
CA GLU A 722 44.61 -7.77 10.12
C GLU A 722 43.58 -6.64 10.23
N LEU A 723 42.28 -6.96 10.25
CA LEU A 723 41.22 -5.98 10.42
C LEU A 723 41.26 -5.30 11.80
N LEU A 724 41.52 -6.06 12.86
CA LEU A 724 41.74 -5.50 14.20
C LEU A 724 42.96 -4.56 14.23
N SER A 725 44.03 -4.91 13.50
CA SER A 725 45.20 -4.03 13.37
C SER A 725 44.85 -2.71 12.68
N SER A 726 44.09 -2.74 11.58
CA SER A 726 43.61 -1.52 10.90
C SER A 726 42.75 -0.66 11.83
N LEU A 727 41.89 -1.27 12.65
CA LEU A 727 41.06 -0.56 13.63
C LEU A 727 41.87 0.06 14.77
N LEU A 728 42.96 -0.58 15.22
CA LEU A 728 43.87 0.01 16.20
C LEU A 728 44.60 1.24 15.65
N GLU A 729 45.03 1.20 14.39
CA GLU A 729 45.60 2.37 13.73
C GLU A 729 44.58 3.50 13.60
N LEU A 730 43.32 3.17 13.27
CA LEU A 730 42.22 4.13 13.23
C LEU A 730 42.00 4.76 14.61
N HIS A 731 41.87 3.95 15.67
CA HIS A 731 41.69 4.43 17.05
C HIS A 731 42.83 5.36 17.49
N LYS A 732 44.07 5.05 17.10
CA LYS A 732 45.22 5.91 17.40
C LYS A 732 45.11 7.30 16.74
N LYS A 733 44.55 7.38 15.53
CA LYS A 733 44.33 8.65 14.82
C LYS A 733 43.07 9.36 15.29
N HIS A 734 42.05 8.61 15.71
CA HIS A 734 40.76 9.09 16.18
C HIS A 734 40.45 8.48 17.56
N PRO A 735 40.97 9.07 18.66
CA PRO A 735 40.82 8.51 20.01
C PRO A 735 39.37 8.39 20.49
N GLY A 736 38.41 9.01 19.80
CA GLY A 736 36.97 8.90 20.06
C GLY A 736 36.30 7.64 19.57
N VAL A 737 37.03 6.80 18.82
CA VAL A 737 36.52 5.52 18.33
C VAL A 737 36.65 4.46 19.42
N GLU A 738 35.54 4.02 19.99
CA GLU A 738 35.47 2.81 20.81
C GLU A 738 35.42 1.57 19.90
N ILE A 739 36.12 0.49 20.27
CA ILE A 739 36.10 -0.78 19.52
C ILE A 739 35.63 -1.91 20.45
N LEU A 740 34.48 -2.50 20.18
CA LEU A 740 33.96 -3.70 20.84
C LEU A 740 34.32 -4.95 20.03
N LEU A 741 34.68 -6.05 20.71
CA LEU A 741 35.16 -7.27 20.06
C LEU A 741 34.16 -8.42 20.22
N LEU A 742 33.70 -8.98 19.09
CA LEU A 742 32.93 -10.22 19.01
C LEU A 742 33.72 -11.25 18.18
N HIS A 743 34.35 -12.19 18.87
CA HIS A 743 35.07 -13.30 18.23
C HIS A 743 34.08 -14.28 17.59
N ASN A 744 34.15 -14.46 16.26
CA ASN A 744 33.24 -15.30 15.47
C ASN A 744 33.92 -16.55 14.88
N GLY A 745 34.65 -17.32 15.69
CA GLY A 745 35.33 -18.55 15.28
C GLY A 745 34.53 -19.84 15.56
N GLU A 746 34.72 -20.88 14.74
CA GLU A 746 34.12 -22.22 14.97
C GLU A 746 34.92 -23.08 15.95
N SER A 747 36.24 -22.85 16.06
CA SER A 747 37.14 -23.70 16.83
C SER A 747 37.31 -23.19 18.26
N PRO A 748 37.35 -24.07 19.28
CA PRO A 748 37.62 -23.66 20.65
C PRO A 748 38.98 -22.96 20.72
N SER A 749 39.05 -21.86 21.46
CA SER A 749 40.23 -21.01 21.54
C SER A 749 41.41 -21.83 22.07
N THR A 750 42.52 -21.86 21.35
CA THR A 750 43.75 -22.52 21.82
C THR A 750 44.54 -21.57 22.74
N PRO A 751 45.47 -22.07 23.58
CA PRO A 751 46.31 -21.19 24.42
C PRO A 751 47.11 -20.16 23.61
N GLU A 752 47.51 -20.51 22.39
CA GLU A 752 48.29 -19.63 21.49
C GLU A 752 47.40 -18.65 20.69
N ALA A 753 46.09 -18.86 20.70
CA ALA A 753 45.11 -18.07 19.96
C ALA A 753 45.13 -16.60 20.39
N LEU A 754 44.88 -15.68 19.44
CA LEU A 754 44.77 -14.25 19.76
C LEU A 754 43.56 -14.00 20.68
N SER A 755 42.44 -14.66 20.42
CA SER A 755 41.21 -14.59 21.23
C SER A 755 41.48 -14.91 22.72
N THR A 756 42.29 -15.92 23.01
CA THR A 756 42.69 -16.31 24.37
C THR A 756 43.63 -15.30 25.01
N ARG A 757 44.57 -14.75 24.24
CA ARG A 757 45.50 -13.72 24.73
C ARG A 757 44.78 -12.42 25.06
N LEU A 758 43.89 -11.95 24.18
CA LEU A 758 43.06 -10.76 24.41
C LEU A 758 42.20 -10.93 25.66
N TYR A 759 41.57 -12.09 25.84
CA TYR A 759 40.87 -12.39 27.08
C TYR A 759 41.80 -12.28 28.30
N SER A 760 43.00 -12.85 28.24
CA SER A 760 43.91 -12.91 29.39
C SER A 760 44.48 -11.55 29.83
N ILE A 761 44.61 -10.58 28.92
CA ILE A 761 45.19 -9.25 29.20
C ILE A 761 44.17 -8.18 29.62
N ARG A 762 42.88 -8.53 29.68
CA ARG A 762 41.80 -7.58 30.00
C ARG A 762 41.92 -6.98 31.41
N ASN A 763 41.51 -5.73 31.58
CA ASN A 763 41.26 -5.12 32.88
C ASN A 763 39.75 -4.87 33.04
N GLY A 764 39.06 -5.81 33.69
CA GLY A 764 37.59 -5.84 33.62
C GLY A 764 37.15 -6.17 32.19
N ARG A 765 36.42 -5.24 31.56
CA ARG A 765 36.05 -5.33 30.13
C ARG A 765 36.99 -4.54 29.21
N ASP A 766 37.82 -3.66 29.76
CA ASP A 766 38.63 -2.73 28.97
C ASP A 766 39.98 -3.36 28.60
N LEU A 767 40.42 -3.08 27.38
CA LEU A 767 41.70 -3.48 26.80
C LEU A 767 42.51 -2.23 26.48
N ASP A 768 43.75 -2.18 26.99
CA ASP A 768 44.68 -1.10 26.65
C ASP A 768 45.16 -1.26 25.19
N PRO A 769 45.00 -0.23 24.32
CA PRO A 769 45.35 -0.31 22.90
C PRO A 769 46.82 -0.72 22.65
N ALA A 770 47.75 -0.26 23.50
CA ALA A 770 49.17 -0.58 23.37
C ALA A 770 49.45 -2.06 23.68
N VAL A 771 48.72 -2.62 24.65
CA VAL A 771 48.84 -4.04 25.02
C VAL A 771 48.22 -4.94 23.94
N VAL A 772 47.09 -4.54 23.35
CA VAL A 772 46.49 -5.26 22.21
C VAL A 772 47.44 -5.28 21.01
N THR A 773 48.07 -4.13 20.70
CA THR A 773 49.07 -4.03 19.62
C THR A 773 50.25 -4.97 19.86
N ALA A 774 50.72 -5.08 21.11
CA ALA A 774 51.77 -6.03 21.49
C ALA A 774 51.32 -7.48 21.34
N ALA A 775 50.07 -7.80 21.69
CA ALA A 775 49.49 -9.14 21.56
C ALA A 775 49.37 -9.58 20.09
N LEU A 776 49.04 -8.66 19.17
CA LEU A 776 49.02 -8.90 17.72
C LEU A 776 50.43 -9.18 17.16
N ALA A 777 51.44 -8.47 17.66
CA ALA A 777 52.82 -8.60 17.19
C ALA A 777 53.54 -9.85 17.74
N SER A 778 53.22 -10.27 18.97
CA SER A 778 53.77 -11.47 19.59
C SER A 778 53.14 -12.72 18.97
N LYS A 779 53.95 -13.76 18.67
CA LYS A 779 53.44 -15.11 18.33
C LYS A 779 53.66 -16.13 19.44
N ASN A 780 54.49 -15.81 20.43
CA ASN A 780 54.90 -16.72 21.50
C ASN A 780 55.00 -15.92 22.80
N ASP A 781 54.08 -16.10 23.73
CA ASP A 781 54.28 -15.65 25.10
C ASP A 781 53.77 -16.72 26.09
N ASP A 782 54.67 -17.16 26.98
CA ASP A 782 54.54 -18.28 27.93
C ASP A 782 53.63 -17.99 29.14
N SER A 783 52.72 -17.01 29.04
CA SER A 783 51.80 -16.71 30.14
C SER A 783 50.73 -17.79 30.23
N ALA A 784 50.43 -18.25 31.46
CA ALA A 784 49.41 -19.26 31.74
C ALA A 784 48.00 -18.76 31.36
N SER A 785 47.68 -18.82 30.06
CA SER A 785 46.42 -18.34 29.51
C SER A 785 45.36 -19.43 29.62
N ASP A 786 44.28 -19.14 30.34
CA ASP A 786 43.16 -20.07 30.52
C ASP A 786 42.28 -20.11 29.28
N SER A 787 42.68 -20.92 28.30
CA SER A 787 41.96 -21.17 27.05
C SER A 787 40.52 -21.66 27.27
N ALA A 788 40.25 -22.38 28.35
CA ALA A 788 38.91 -22.86 28.68
C ALA A 788 38.01 -21.72 29.15
N ALA A 789 38.53 -20.84 30.01
CA ALA A 789 37.81 -19.64 30.44
C ALA A 789 37.57 -18.66 29.29
N ALA A 790 38.56 -18.49 28.39
CA ALA A 790 38.40 -17.67 27.18
C ALA A 790 37.30 -18.23 26.27
N SER A 791 37.34 -19.53 25.96
CA SER A 791 36.32 -20.19 25.14
C SER A 791 34.93 -20.07 25.76
N ALA A 792 34.81 -20.27 27.08
CA ALA A 792 33.54 -20.11 27.79
C ALA A 792 33.01 -18.67 27.68
N TYR A 793 33.89 -17.66 27.81
CA TYR A 793 33.51 -16.26 27.64
C TYR A 793 33.06 -15.95 26.20
N TRP A 794 33.82 -16.34 25.19
CA TRP A 794 33.45 -16.07 23.80
C TRP A 794 32.12 -16.74 23.42
N ASN A 795 31.85 -17.95 23.92
CA ASN A 795 30.55 -18.61 23.78
C ASN A 795 29.40 -17.81 24.41
N THR A 796 29.64 -17.08 25.50
CA THR A 796 28.59 -16.22 26.09
C THR A 796 28.27 -14.99 25.27
N VAL A 797 29.19 -14.48 24.44
CA VAL A 797 28.91 -13.32 23.57
C VAL A 797 28.56 -13.72 22.14
N GLN A 798 28.80 -14.98 21.76
CA GLN A 798 28.58 -15.51 20.40
C GLN A 798 27.14 -15.35 19.92
N PHE A 799 26.15 -15.42 20.82
CA PHE A 799 24.75 -15.26 20.41
C PHE A 799 24.46 -13.85 19.84
N LEU A 800 25.19 -12.82 20.28
CA LEU A 800 25.03 -11.46 19.75
C LEU A 800 25.42 -11.38 18.27
N VAL A 801 26.36 -12.20 17.82
CA VAL A 801 26.74 -12.29 16.39
C VAL A 801 25.53 -12.67 15.56
N LYS A 802 24.76 -13.67 16.03
CA LYS A 802 23.56 -14.16 15.34
C LYS A 802 22.42 -13.14 15.39
N GLU A 803 22.21 -12.48 16.54
CA GLU A 803 21.20 -11.41 16.69
C GLU A 803 21.48 -10.20 15.79
N ILE A 804 22.76 -9.83 15.60
CA ILE A 804 23.16 -8.74 14.68
C ILE A 804 22.95 -9.16 13.21
N GLY A 805 22.87 -10.46 12.92
CA GLY A 805 22.58 -10.99 11.59
C GLY A 805 23.77 -11.61 10.85
N PHE A 806 24.84 -11.97 11.55
CA PHE A 806 26.00 -12.65 10.96
C PHE A 806 25.95 -14.16 11.19
N GLY A 807 26.34 -14.91 10.16
CA GLY A 807 26.61 -16.34 10.23
C GLY A 807 27.95 -16.66 10.91
N THR A 808 28.16 -17.93 11.24
CA THR A 808 29.41 -18.39 11.87
C THR A 808 30.58 -18.25 10.91
N GLY A 809 31.71 -17.71 11.37
CA GLY A 809 32.91 -17.48 10.55
C GLY A 809 32.83 -16.29 9.59
N GLU A 810 31.66 -15.64 9.47
CA GLU A 810 31.53 -14.42 8.68
C GLU A 810 32.25 -13.25 9.34
N ILE A 811 32.83 -12.38 8.50
CA ILE A 811 33.58 -11.20 8.93
C ILE A 811 32.76 -9.96 8.59
N GLY A 812 32.71 -9.01 9.51
CA GLY A 812 32.11 -7.70 9.30
C GLY A 812 32.28 -6.79 10.51
N MET A 813 31.55 -5.68 10.48
CA MET A 813 31.51 -4.78 11.62
C MET A 813 30.18 -4.03 11.68
N VAL A 814 29.86 -3.53 12.86
CA VAL A 814 28.79 -2.53 13.03
C VAL A 814 29.46 -1.20 13.37
N VAL A 815 29.32 -0.19 12.50
CA VAL A 815 29.80 1.17 12.76
C VAL A 815 28.62 1.99 13.28
N ASN A 816 28.67 2.28 14.57
CA ASN A 816 27.55 2.70 15.41
C ASN A 816 26.36 1.75 15.27
N SER A 817 25.39 2.08 14.40
CA SER A 817 24.21 1.26 14.12
C SER A 817 24.22 0.64 12.72
N ARG A 818 25.21 0.96 11.89
CA ARG A 818 25.28 0.51 10.50
C ARG A 818 26.00 -0.83 10.39
N ILE A 819 25.36 -1.83 9.79
CA ILE A 819 25.99 -3.11 9.47
C ILE A 819 26.86 -2.96 8.20
N LEU A 820 28.08 -3.49 8.28
CA LEU A 820 29.01 -3.68 7.17
C LEU A 820 29.43 -5.15 7.11
N GLY A 821 28.67 -5.94 6.35
CA GLY A 821 28.99 -7.33 6.07
C GLY A 821 27.77 -8.16 5.65
N PRO A 822 27.94 -9.48 5.44
CA PRO A 822 29.21 -10.19 5.53
C PRO A 822 30.20 -9.74 4.44
N LEU A 823 31.43 -9.43 4.85
CA LEU A 823 32.50 -9.00 3.96
C LEU A 823 33.08 -10.23 3.24
N PRO A 824 33.23 -10.20 1.91
CA PRO A 824 33.93 -11.26 1.19
C PRO A 824 35.35 -11.42 1.75
N SER A 825 35.81 -12.66 1.93
CA SER A 825 37.14 -12.97 2.48
C SER A 825 38.31 -12.42 1.66
N SER A 826 38.08 -12.04 0.40
CA SER A 826 39.05 -11.33 -0.44
C SER A 826 39.15 -9.82 -0.18
N THR A 827 38.28 -9.27 0.66
CA THR A 827 38.19 -7.83 0.92
C THR A 827 39.25 -7.43 1.94
N VAL A 828 40.16 -6.54 1.54
CA VAL A 828 41.17 -5.95 2.43
C VAL A 828 40.73 -4.53 2.74
N LEU A 829 40.48 -4.25 4.03
CA LEU A 829 40.12 -2.92 4.52
C LEU A 829 41.31 -2.30 5.24
N GLY A 830 41.88 -1.25 4.64
CA GLY A 830 42.96 -0.48 5.25
C GLY A 830 42.45 0.65 6.13
N THR A 831 43.37 1.29 6.84
CA THR A 831 43.07 2.43 7.73
C THR A 831 42.45 3.61 6.97
N GLU A 832 42.87 3.89 5.72
CA GLU A 832 42.27 4.95 4.88
C GLU A 832 40.81 4.65 4.49
N ASP A 833 40.47 3.39 4.23
CA ASP A 833 39.10 2.99 3.89
C ASP A 833 38.16 3.24 5.09
N LEU A 834 38.64 2.90 6.29
CA LEU A 834 37.91 3.10 7.54
C LEU A 834 37.80 4.58 7.92
N GLU A 835 38.81 5.41 7.66
CA GLU A 835 38.73 6.87 7.83
C GLU A 835 37.68 7.50 6.92
N ASN A 836 37.66 7.10 5.64
CA ASN A 836 36.66 7.59 4.69
C ASN A 836 35.23 7.20 5.11
N LEU A 837 35.06 5.99 5.61
CA LEU A 837 33.80 5.53 6.19
C LEU A 837 33.42 6.38 7.41
N LEU A 838 34.34 6.62 8.34
CA LEU A 838 34.11 7.42 9.54
C LEU A 838 33.68 8.84 9.18
N MET A 839 34.39 9.48 8.23
CA MET A 839 34.04 10.81 7.73
C MET A 839 32.65 10.84 7.09
N TYR A 840 32.32 9.82 6.31
CA TYR A 840 31.00 9.69 5.70
C TYR A 840 29.91 9.57 6.77
N GLU A 841 30.06 8.66 7.74
CA GLU A 841 29.11 8.48 8.84
C GLU A 841 28.97 9.74 9.69
N HIS A 842 30.08 10.42 9.99
CA HIS A 842 30.09 11.66 10.76
C HIS A 842 29.32 12.78 10.04
N SER A 843 29.58 12.97 8.75
CA SER A 843 28.93 14.01 7.95
C SER A 843 27.43 13.80 7.74
N LYS A 844 26.97 12.54 7.65
CA LYS A 844 25.58 12.20 7.31
C LYS A 844 24.71 11.86 8.52
N ARG A 845 25.28 11.26 9.57
CA ARG A 845 24.51 10.70 10.70
C ARG A 845 25.10 11.05 12.06
N ILE A 846 26.29 10.53 12.38
CA ILE A 846 26.83 10.53 13.75
C ILE A 846 27.11 11.96 14.24
N GLY A 847 27.86 12.73 13.46
CA GLY A 847 28.22 14.11 13.80
C GLY A 847 27.03 15.07 13.75
N VAL A 848 26.00 14.74 12.97
CA VAL A 848 24.73 15.47 12.95
C VAL A 848 23.98 15.25 14.26
N LEU A 849 23.84 14.00 14.70
CA LEU A 849 23.19 13.67 15.97
C LEU A 849 23.95 14.27 17.15
N ALA A 850 25.26 14.09 17.23
CA ALA A 850 26.07 14.61 18.33
C ALA A 850 25.91 16.14 18.48
N ARG A 851 25.96 16.88 17.36
CA ARG A 851 25.77 18.33 17.38
C ARG A 851 24.38 18.73 17.84
N VAL A 852 23.34 18.08 17.32
CA VAL A 852 21.96 18.37 17.72
C VAL A 852 21.70 17.99 19.18
N ALA A 853 22.28 16.90 19.66
CA ALA A 853 22.17 16.48 21.05
C ALA A 853 22.83 17.49 22.00
N SER A 854 24.02 17.98 21.65
CA SER A 854 24.73 19.05 22.38
C SER A 854 23.92 20.36 22.37
N GLU A 855 23.36 20.76 21.21
CA GLU A 855 22.47 21.94 21.09
C GLU A 855 21.17 21.82 21.91
N MET A 856 20.72 20.60 22.20
CA MET A 856 19.55 20.29 23.01
C MET A 856 19.87 20.00 24.49
N ASP A 857 21.12 20.21 24.93
CA ASP A 857 21.62 19.96 26.28
C ASP A 857 21.41 18.49 26.73
N LEU A 858 21.60 17.52 25.83
CA LEU A 858 21.39 16.09 26.08
C LEU A 858 22.66 15.33 26.53
N ASP A 859 23.75 16.03 26.87
CA ASP A 859 25.03 15.43 27.28
C ASP A 859 24.87 14.52 28.50
N SER A 860 23.95 14.86 29.41
CA SER A 860 23.66 14.04 30.60
C SER A 860 22.88 12.75 30.29
N ASN A 861 22.27 12.66 29.11
CA ASN A 861 21.48 11.52 28.65
C ASN A 861 22.31 10.54 27.81
N ILE A 862 23.39 11.02 27.17
CA ILE A 862 24.27 10.23 26.30
C ILE A 862 25.64 10.11 26.96
N LEU A 863 25.82 9.01 27.69
CA LEU A 863 26.96 8.85 28.61
C LEU A 863 28.24 8.31 27.95
N ASP A 864 28.11 7.63 26.80
CA ASP A 864 29.21 6.95 26.12
C ASP A 864 28.94 6.77 24.61
N PRO A 865 29.96 6.40 23.80
CA PRO A 865 29.80 6.17 22.37
C PRO A 865 28.74 5.13 22.01
N LEU A 866 28.57 4.08 22.81
CA LEU A 866 27.57 3.04 22.58
C LEU A 866 26.14 3.58 22.75
N SER A 867 25.92 4.47 23.73
CA SER A 867 24.64 5.14 23.96
C SER A 867 24.28 6.05 22.78
N LEU A 868 25.27 6.78 22.24
CA LEU A 868 25.09 7.59 21.02
C LEU A 868 24.74 6.70 19.82
N ALA A 869 25.43 5.57 19.64
CA ALA A 869 25.17 4.61 18.59
C ALA A 869 23.76 3.99 18.68
N ARG A 870 23.30 3.65 19.89
CA ARG A 870 21.95 3.15 20.14
C ARG A 870 20.89 4.20 19.80
N MET A 871 21.08 5.46 20.21
CA MET A 871 20.15 6.55 19.87
C MET A 871 20.11 6.80 18.36
N GLN A 872 21.27 6.76 17.68
CA GLN A 872 21.35 6.83 16.23
C GLN A 872 20.59 5.68 15.54
N ALA A 873 20.66 4.45 16.07
CA ALA A 873 19.89 3.31 15.55
C ALA A 873 18.39 3.63 15.53
N VAL A 874 17.87 4.09 16.67
CA VAL A 874 16.46 4.46 16.84
C VAL A 874 16.05 5.55 15.83
N LEU A 875 16.85 6.61 15.68
CA LEU A 875 16.57 7.69 14.72
C LEU A 875 16.63 7.23 13.26
N SER A 876 17.64 6.44 12.90
CA SER A 876 17.82 5.97 11.51
C SER A 876 16.72 5.00 11.09
N LEU A 877 16.33 4.09 11.99
CA LEU A 877 15.21 3.17 11.76
C LEU A 877 13.88 3.92 11.67
N SER A 878 13.71 5.02 12.41
CA SER A 878 12.50 5.85 12.33
C SER A 878 12.28 6.54 10.98
N ALA A 879 13.35 6.74 10.20
CA ALA A 879 13.30 7.36 8.87
C ALA A 879 13.28 6.33 7.73
N THR A 880 13.46 5.04 8.03
CA THR A 880 13.46 3.98 7.01
C THR A 880 12.04 3.54 6.70
N SER A 881 11.56 3.78 5.48
CA SER A 881 10.26 3.24 5.03
C SER A 881 10.43 1.77 4.63
N GLY A 882 9.63 0.87 5.24
CA GLY A 882 9.61 -0.55 4.86
C GLY A 882 8.98 -0.82 3.49
N ILE A 883 8.43 0.21 2.83
CA ILE A 883 7.72 0.13 1.55
C ILE A 883 8.45 0.99 0.53
N SER A 884 8.71 0.45 -0.66
CA SER A 884 9.42 1.16 -1.73
C SER A 884 8.67 2.44 -2.12
N GLU A 885 9.33 3.60 -1.97
CA GLU A 885 8.75 4.92 -2.26
C GLU A 885 8.13 5.03 -3.66
N SER A 886 8.64 4.27 -4.63
CA SER A 886 8.21 4.35 -6.04
C SER A 886 6.81 3.80 -6.30
N ILE A 887 6.22 3.02 -5.41
CA ILE A 887 5.00 2.25 -5.70
C ILE A 887 3.73 3.06 -5.41
N TYR A 888 3.73 3.86 -4.35
CA TYR A 888 2.55 4.63 -3.94
C TYR A 888 2.74 6.15 -4.09
N ASN A 889 3.89 6.61 -4.64
CA ASN A 889 4.32 8.01 -4.61
C ASN A 889 4.34 8.54 -3.16
N TYR A 890 4.97 7.77 -2.26
CA TYR A 890 4.94 8.08 -0.84
C TYR A 890 5.49 9.47 -0.54
N ALA A 891 4.83 10.17 0.38
CA ALA A 891 5.41 11.38 0.97
C ALA A 891 6.78 11.01 1.59
N PRO A 892 7.79 11.89 1.49
CA PRO A 892 9.10 11.63 2.07
C PRO A 892 8.98 11.21 3.54
N SER A 893 9.76 10.21 3.97
CA SER A 893 9.82 9.81 5.38
C SER A 893 10.44 10.89 6.29
N ALA A 894 10.90 12.00 5.71
CA ALA A 894 11.42 13.14 6.42
C ALA A 894 10.35 13.81 7.29
N ARG A 895 10.65 13.93 8.58
CA ARG A 895 9.81 14.62 9.56
C ARG A 895 9.99 16.13 9.42
N THR A 896 8.91 16.89 9.64
CA THR A 896 8.92 18.35 9.46
C THR A 896 8.30 19.09 10.64
N ARG A 897 8.74 20.34 10.84
CA ARG A 897 8.19 21.32 11.80
C ARG A 897 7.69 22.59 11.12
N VAL A 898 7.41 22.55 9.81
CA VAL A 898 7.00 23.74 9.05
C VAL A 898 5.78 24.43 9.67
N PHE A 899 4.89 23.67 10.31
CA PHE A 899 3.68 24.15 10.97
C PHE A 899 3.92 25.02 12.22
N GLU A 900 5.14 25.07 12.78
CA GLU A 900 5.45 25.96 13.91
C GLU A 900 5.53 27.44 13.51
N LYS A 901 5.69 27.72 12.22
CA LYS A 901 5.67 29.08 11.67
C LYS A 901 4.27 29.66 11.57
N TRP A 902 3.23 28.84 11.71
CA TRP A 902 1.84 29.24 11.52
C TRP A 902 1.22 29.71 12.85
N SER A 903 0.52 30.84 12.81
CA SER A 903 -0.33 31.28 13.93
C SER A 903 -1.62 30.48 13.91
N GLY A 904 -2.16 30.17 15.09
CA GLY A 904 -3.36 29.33 15.23
C GLY A 904 -4.32 29.82 16.30
N ILE A 905 -4.33 31.11 16.62
CA ILE A 905 -5.23 31.67 17.65
C ILE A 905 -6.65 31.76 17.09
N HIS A 906 -6.78 32.17 15.83
CA HIS A 906 -8.06 32.38 15.18
C HIS A 906 -8.34 31.38 14.05
N THR A 907 -7.36 30.59 13.62
CA THR A 907 -7.48 29.63 12.50
C THR A 907 -7.29 28.17 12.91
N ALA A 908 -6.92 27.86 14.16
CA ALA A 908 -6.67 26.49 14.58
C ALA A 908 -7.46 26.07 15.83
N ILE A 909 -7.92 24.84 15.81
CA ILE A 909 -8.52 24.13 16.94
C ILE A 909 -7.41 23.33 17.62
N SER A 910 -7.18 23.56 18.92
CA SER A 910 -6.13 22.85 19.68
C SER A 910 -6.76 22.06 20.83
N VAL A 911 -6.46 20.77 20.91
CA VAL A 911 -6.92 19.86 21.97
C VAL A 911 -5.73 19.05 22.45
N SER A 912 -5.47 19.02 23.77
CA SER A 912 -4.47 18.13 24.37
C SER A 912 -5.05 17.45 25.60
N ASN A 913 -4.77 16.16 25.76
CA ASN A 913 -5.20 15.38 26.92
C ASN A 913 -4.04 14.97 27.84
N SER A 914 -2.84 15.46 27.58
CA SER A 914 -1.63 15.23 28.38
C SER A 914 -0.78 16.51 28.44
N ASP A 915 -0.06 16.69 29.54
CA ASP A 915 0.93 17.76 29.70
C ASP A 915 2.26 17.44 28.97
N ASP A 916 2.55 16.16 28.75
CA ASP A 916 3.70 15.66 27.97
C ASP A 916 3.19 14.64 26.93
N PRO A 917 2.56 15.09 25.84
CA PRO A 917 1.96 14.22 24.84
C PRO A 917 3.06 13.47 24.06
N SER A 918 2.94 12.14 23.98
CA SER A 918 3.78 11.31 23.11
C SER A 918 3.38 11.47 21.64
N ILE A 919 2.11 11.67 21.36
CA ILE A 919 1.61 11.82 19.99
C ILE A 919 1.18 13.25 19.75
N ASN A 920 1.80 13.91 18.77
CA ASN A 920 1.43 15.23 18.28
C ASN A 920 0.88 15.12 16.86
N ILE A 921 -0.42 15.32 16.71
CA ILE A 921 -1.12 15.35 15.43
C ILE A 921 -1.30 16.81 15.02
N VAL A 922 -0.79 17.18 13.85
CA VAL A 922 -1.06 18.47 13.23
C VAL A 922 -1.81 18.22 11.94
N ALA A 923 -2.95 18.89 11.73
CA ALA A 923 -3.76 18.71 10.54
C ALA A 923 -4.10 20.06 9.92
N THR A 924 -4.19 20.11 8.60
CA THR A 924 -4.75 21.22 7.83
C THR A 924 -5.96 20.68 7.09
N ILE A 925 -7.11 21.32 7.26
CA ILE A 925 -8.37 20.87 6.66
C ILE A 925 -9.14 22.06 6.10
N ASP A 926 -9.57 21.95 4.85
CA ASP A 926 -10.65 22.76 4.29
C ASP A 926 -12.00 22.18 4.71
N PRO A 927 -12.79 22.88 5.55
CA PRO A 927 -14.08 22.38 6.05
C PRO A 927 -15.12 22.13 4.94
N THR A 928 -14.86 22.60 3.72
CA THR A 928 -15.75 22.45 2.56
C THR A 928 -15.34 21.31 1.62
N THR A 929 -14.51 20.37 2.07
CA THR A 929 -14.08 19.22 1.27
C THR A 929 -14.71 17.90 1.72
N GLU A 930 -14.86 16.95 0.79
CA GLU A 930 -15.36 15.61 1.10
C GLU A 930 -14.40 14.82 2.00
N GLU A 931 -13.09 15.05 1.90
CA GLU A 931 -12.08 14.48 2.77
C GLU A 931 -12.25 14.95 4.23
N ALA A 932 -12.66 16.20 4.45
CA ALA A 932 -12.93 16.72 5.79
C ALA A 932 -14.05 15.93 6.49
N GLN A 933 -15.09 15.52 5.75
CA GLN A 933 -16.19 14.72 6.32
C GLN A 933 -15.71 13.39 6.90
N ARG A 934 -14.66 12.80 6.31
CA ARG A 934 -14.03 11.57 6.78
C ARG A 934 -13.02 11.83 7.90
N TRP A 935 -12.13 12.81 7.72
CA TRP A 935 -11.00 13.03 8.61
C TRP A 935 -11.40 13.63 9.96
N VAL A 936 -12.36 14.55 9.98
CA VAL A 936 -12.77 15.24 11.22
C VAL A 936 -13.28 14.26 12.29
N PRO A 937 -14.19 13.31 11.99
CA PRO A 937 -14.60 12.29 12.96
C PRO A 937 -13.43 11.44 13.47
N ILE A 938 -12.52 11.02 12.58
CA ILE A 938 -11.34 10.21 12.95
C ILE A 938 -10.44 11.02 13.90
N LEU A 939 -10.08 12.25 13.54
CA LEU A 939 -9.25 13.14 14.37
C LEU A 939 -9.90 13.42 15.73
N LYS A 940 -11.23 13.52 15.78
CA LYS A 940 -11.97 13.70 17.03
C LYS A 940 -11.76 12.50 17.95
N VAL A 941 -11.96 11.28 17.45
CA VAL A 941 -11.72 10.05 18.22
C VAL A 941 -10.26 9.93 18.65
N LEU A 942 -9.31 10.21 17.75
CA LEU A 942 -7.88 10.14 18.08
C LEU A 942 -7.46 11.16 19.15
N SER A 943 -8.07 12.35 19.16
CA SER A 943 -7.78 13.39 20.19
C SER A 943 -8.19 12.98 21.61
N GLU A 944 -9.01 11.95 21.74
CA GLU A 944 -9.49 11.42 23.03
C GLU A 944 -8.61 10.27 23.57
N LEU A 945 -7.69 9.74 22.75
CA LEU A 945 -6.74 8.70 23.16
C LEU A 945 -5.66 9.28 24.08
N GLY A 946 -5.31 8.58 25.16
CA GLY A 946 -4.34 9.07 26.14
C GLY A 946 -2.96 9.36 25.52
N GLY A 947 -2.38 10.51 25.86
CA GLY A 947 -1.06 10.94 25.39
C GLY A 947 -1.08 11.66 24.04
N VAL A 948 -2.24 12.11 23.57
CA VAL A 948 -2.41 12.77 22.26
C VAL A 948 -2.63 14.28 22.42
N SER A 949 -1.95 15.03 21.57
CA SER A 949 -2.16 16.45 21.30
C SER A 949 -2.53 16.62 19.82
N LEU A 950 -3.62 17.33 19.54
CA LEU A 950 -4.12 17.65 18.22
C LEU A 950 -4.12 19.17 18.01
N LYS A 951 -3.54 19.62 16.89
CA LYS A 951 -3.68 20.99 16.39
C LYS A 951 -4.21 20.97 14.95
N LEU A 952 -5.45 21.38 14.76
CA LEU A 952 -6.18 21.34 13.49
C LEU A 952 -6.38 22.76 12.93
N PHE A 953 -5.65 23.10 11.87
CA PHE A 953 -5.78 24.36 11.14
C PHE A 953 -6.91 24.29 10.11
N LEU A 954 -7.81 25.27 10.14
CA LEU A 954 -8.83 25.46 9.11
C LEU A 954 -8.22 26.25 7.95
N ASN A 955 -8.13 25.61 6.78
CA ASN A 955 -7.42 26.12 5.61
C ASN A 955 -8.30 26.09 4.36
N PRO A 956 -9.38 26.89 4.31
CA PRO A 956 -10.35 26.86 3.23
C PRO A 956 -9.79 27.36 1.89
N ARG A 957 -10.44 26.96 0.79
CA ARG A 957 -10.31 27.65 -0.50
C ARG A 957 -10.93 29.05 -0.43
N GLU A 958 -10.24 30.01 -1.05
CA GLU A 958 -10.73 31.40 -1.14
C GLU A 958 -11.94 31.53 -2.07
N GLU A 959 -11.96 30.78 -3.18
CA GLU A 959 -13.03 30.77 -4.17
C GLU A 959 -13.49 29.34 -4.49
N ILE A 960 -14.80 29.15 -4.54
CA ILE A 960 -15.45 27.88 -4.84
C ILE A 960 -16.43 28.07 -6.01
N LYS A 961 -16.27 27.28 -7.08
CA LYS A 961 -17.05 27.45 -8.33
C LYS A 961 -18.37 26.68 -8.35
N GLU A 962 -18.44 25.59 -7.61
CA GLU A 962 -19.61 24.72 -7.52
C GLU A 962 -19.78 24.27 -6.08
N LEU A 963 -20.99 23.86 -5.70
CA LEU A 963 -21.24 23.34 -4.35
C LEU A 963 -20.25 22.21 -4.05
N PRO A 964 -19.40 22.34 -3.03
CA PRO A 964 -18.21 21.50 -2.91
C PRO A 964 -18.49 20.15 -2.24
N ILE A 965 -19.55 20.07 -1.42
CA ILE A 965 -20.01 18.82 -0.78
C ILE A 965 -21.46 18.57 -1.19
N LYS A 966 -21.71 17.43 -1.84
CA LYS A 966 -23.01 17.04 -2.41
C LYS A 966 -23.63 15.83 -1.69
N ARG A 967 -23.18 15.56 -0.46
CA ARG A 967 -23.57 14.37 0.32
C ARG A 967 -23.69 14.67 1.81
N PHE A 968 -24.54 13.92 2.48
CA PHE A 968 -24.51 13.74 3.94
C PHE A 968 -23.55 12.61 4.28
N TYR A 969 -22.86 12.69 5.42
CA TYR A 969 -21.85 11.71 5.78
C TYR A 969 -21.88 11.38 7.28
N ARG A 970 -21.66 10.10 7.61
CA ARG A 970 -21.45 9.62 8.97
C ARG A 970 -20.28 8.64 8.97
N HIS A 971 -19.34 8.84 9.88
CA HIS A 971 -18.24 7.89 10.10
C HIS A 971 -18.57 7.06 11.34
N VAL A 972 -18.50 5.73 11.22
CA VAL A 972 -18.79 4.80 12.32
C VAL A 972 -17.48 4.47 13.01
N LEU A 973 -17.18 5.16 14.10
CA LEU A 973 -15.96 4.97 14.88
C LEU A 973 -16.15 5.50 16.29
N ASP A 974 -15.76 4.70 17.27
CA ASP A 974 -15.82 5.04 18.70
C ASP A 974 -14.46 4.77 19.37
N VAL A 975 -14.14 5.54 20.41
CA VAL A 975 -12.88 5.42 21.16
C VAL A 975 -12.78 4.13 21.99
N ALA A 976 -13.91 3.54 22.37
CA ALA A 976 -14.01 2.32 23.17
C ALA A 976 -15.31 1.56 22.85
N PRO A 977 -15.39 0.25 23.13
CA PRO A 977 -16.60 -0.52 22.92
C PRO A 977 -17.78 0.03 23.73
N SER A 978 -18.95 0.03 23.10
CA SER A 978 -20.22 0.37 23.73
C SER A 978 -21.04 -0.90 24.00
N PHE A 979 -21.91 -0.84 25.01
CA PHE A 979 -22.71 -1.99 25.47
C PHE A 979 -24.17 -1.58 25.64
N ASN A 980 -25.07 -2.51 25.32
CA ASN A 980 -26.50 -2.40 25.55
C ASN A 980 -26.83 -2.55 27.05
N GLU A 981 -28.06 -2.26 27.44
CA GLU A 981 -28.52 -2.36 28.83
C GLU A 981 -28.42 -3.78 29.42
N ASP A 982 -28.50 -4.81 28.57
CA ASP A 982 -28.36 -6.22 28.95
C ASP A 982 -26.89 -6.66 29.09
N GLY A 983 -25.93 -5.78 28.80
CA GLY A 983 -24.49 -6.04 28.86
C GLY A 983 -23.91 -6.72 27.62
N SER A 984 -24.70 -6.90 26.55
CA SER A 984 -24.20 -7.30 25.23
C SER A 984 -23.50 -6.14 24.54
N LEU A 985 -22.58 -6.44 23.62
CA LEU A 985 -21.93 -5.46 22.76
C LEU A 985 -22.97 -4.73 21.90
N ALA A 986 -22.89 -3.40 21.92
CA ALA A 986 -23.74 -2.58 21.06
C ALA A 986 -23.27 -2.71 19.60
N LYS A 987 -24.25 -2.67 18.69
CA LYS A 987 -24.01 -2.79 17.25
C LYS A 987 -23.48 -1.45 16.70
N PRO A 988 -22.26 -1.40 16.13
CA PRO A 988 -21.79 -0.20 15.44
C PRO A 988 -22.65 0.06 14.20
N GLN A 989 -23.14 1.29 14.06
CA GLN A 989 -23.98 1.69 12.92
C GLN A 989 -23.94 3.20 12.67
N ALA A 990 -24.13 3.59 11.42
CA ALA A 990 -24.38 4.96 11.03
C ALA A 990 -25.87 5.27 11.15
N VAL A 991 -26.22 6.37 11.80
CA VAL A 991 -27.60 6.84 11.93
C VAL A 991 -27.72 8.26 11.40
N PHE A 992 -28.64 8.46 10.46
CA PHE A 992 -28.94 9.77 9.87
C PHE A 992 -30.31 10.25 10.35
N HIS A 993 -30.33 11.43 10.99
CA HIS A 993 -31.55 12.13 11.41
C HIS A 993 -31.70 13.45 10.66
N GLY A 994 -32.94 13.92 10.52
CA GLY A 994 -33.23 15.24 9.93
C GLY A 994 -32.76 15.37 8.47
N ILE A 995 -32.91 14.31 7.67
CA ILE A 995 -32.60 14.29 6.24
C ILE A 995 -33.80 14.85 5.44
N PRO A 996 -33.58 15.73 4.44
CA PRO A 996 -34.66 16.30 3.64
C PRO A 996 -35.54 15.23 2.96
N GLY A 997 -36.86 15.33 3.16
CA GLY A 997 -37.81 14.29 2.72
C GLY A 997 -37.96 14.16 1.20
N GLU A 998 -37.87 15.27 0.47
CA GLU A 998 -38.08 15.31 -0.98
C GLU A 998 -36.83 15.03 -1.81
N ALA A 999 -35.64 15.06 -1.19
CA ALA A 999 -34.39 14.81 -1.88
C ALA A 999 -34.28 13.34 -2.33
N LEU A 1000 -33.78 13.13 -3.55
CA LEU A 1000 -33.46 11.79 -4.05
C LEU A 1000 -31.99 11.48 -3.71
N LEU A 1001 -31.79 10.43 -2.91
CA LEU A 1001 -30.51 10.08 -2.32
C LEU A 1001 -30.04 8.72 -2.83
N ASN A 1002 -28.72 8.59 -2.97
CA ASN A 1002 -28.04 7.34 -3.23
C ASN A 1002 -27.17 6.99 -2.02
N LEU A 1003 -27.31 5.79 -1.49
CA LEU A 1003 -26.53 5.30 -0.37
C LEU A 1003 -25.20 4.73 -0.87
N GLY A 1004 -24.11 5.19 -0.29
CA GLY A 1004 -22.74 4.75 -0.60
C GLY A 1004 -21.97 4.37 0.66
N MET A 1005 -20.99 3.49 0.48
CA MET A 1005 -20.07 3.05 1.53
C MET A 1005 -18.67 3.58 1.25
N ASP A 1006 -18.09 4.32 2.19
CA ASP A 1006 -16.69 4.77 2.18
C ASP A 1006 -15.88 3.85 3.10
N VAL A 1007 -15.25 2.84 2.52
CA VAL A 1007 -14.61 1.73 3.25
C VAL A 1007 -13.09 1.75 3.04
N PRO A 1008 -12.30 1.15 3.95
CA PRO A 1008 -10.87 0.94 3.74
C PRO A 1008 -10.54 0.34 2.36
N PRO A 1009 -9.39 0.69 1.74
CA PRO A 1009 -9.06 0.27 0.38
C PRO A 1009 -9.06 -1.25 0.18
N ALA A 1010 -8.65 -2.01 1.20
CA ALA A 1010 -8.59 -3.46 1.16
C ALA A 1010 -9.96 -4.15 1.27
N TRP A 1011 -11.06 -3.43 1.48
CA TRP A 1011 -12.37 -4.02 1.73
C TRP A 1011 -13.21 -4.12 0.46
N LEU A 1012 -13.83 -5.27 0.24
CA LEU A 1012 -14.88 -5.49 -0.75
C LEU A 1012 -16.22 -5.69 -0.03
N VAL A 1013 -17.12 -4.74 -0.24
CA VAL A 1013 -18.37 -4.62 0.50
C VAL A 1013 -19.54 -4.59 -0.47
N ALA A 1014 -20.61 -5.30 -0.14
CA ALA A 1014 -21.85 -5.31 -0.92
C ALA A 1014 -23.10 -5.25 -0.02
N PRO A 1015 -24.24 -4.76 -0.53
CA PRO A 1015 -25.51 -4.83 0.18
C PRO A 1015 -25.91 -6.29 0.43
N LYS A 1016 -26.32 -6.61 1.68
CA LYS A 1016 -26.78 -7.96 2.07
C LYS A 1016 -28.24 -8.01 2.46
N GLU A 1017 -28.74 -7.01 3.19
CA GLU A 1017 -30.14 -6.98 3.63
C GLU A 1017 -30.69 -5.55 3.56
N SER A 1018 -31.76 -5.37 2.79
CA SER A 1018 -32.65 -4.20 2.81
C SER A 1018 -33.85 -4.45 1.92
N ILE A 1019 -35.00 -3.91 2.30
CA ILE A 1019 -36.23 -3.90 1.48
C ILE A 1019 -36.33 -2.65 0.59
N HIS A 1020 -35.48 -1.65 0.83
CA HIS A 1020 -35.53 -0.36 0.16
C HIS A 1020 -34.55 -0.31 -1.03
N ASP A 1021 -34.88 0.51 -2.03
CA ASP A 1021 -33.97 0.81 -3.13
C ASP A 1021 -32.90 1.81 -2.62
N LEU A 1022 -31.75 1.28 -2.21
CA LEU A 1022 -30.64 2.05 -1.68
C LEU A 1022 -30.05 3.05 -2.69
N ASP A 1023 -30.29 2.83 -3.98
CA ASP A 1023 -29.84 3.74 -5.03
C ASP A 1023 -30.81 4.91 -5.23
N ASN A 1024 -32.08 4.75 -4.85
CA ASN A 1024 -33.15 5.72 -5.11
C ASN A 1024 -33.99 6.00 -3.85
N LEU A 1025 -33.34 6.40 -2.76
CA LEU A 1025 -34.02 6.74 -1.51
C LEU A 1025 -34.75 8.08 -1.62
N LYS A 1026 -36.05 8.08 -1.32
CA LYS A 1026 -36.87 9.30 -1.16
C LYS A 1026 -37.73 9.17 0.09
N LEU A 1027 -37.33 9.83 1.18
CA LEU A 1027 -37.93 9.59 2.49
C LEU A 1027 -39.41 10.02 2.59
N SER A 1028 -39.86 10.99 1.79
CA SER A 1028 -41.27 11.40 1.77
C SER A 1028 -42.23 10.34 1.20
N THR A 1029 -41.71 9.29 0.57
CA THR A 1029 -42.50 8.16 0.07
C THR A 1029 -42.72 7.07 1.11
N LEU A 1030 -42.00 7.13 2.24
CA LEU A 1030 -42.11 6.15 3.32
C LEU A 1030 -43.36 6.42 4.18
N ARG A 1031 -43.92 5.36 4.76
CA ARG A 1031 -45.02 5.49 5.74
C ARG A 1031 -44.48 6.17 7.00
N ALA A 1032 -45.26 7.05 7.62
CA ALA A 1032 -44.85 7.74 8.85
C ALA A 1032 -44.43 6.73 9.94
N GLY A 1033 -43.30 6.98 10.59
CA GLY A 1033 -42.70 6.07 11.59
C GLY A 1033 -41.89 4.91 11.02
N THR A 1034 -41.69 4.84 9.70
CA THR A 1034 -40.83 3.82 9.07
C THR A 1034 -39.42 4.36 8.91
N ASN A 1035 -38.42 3.60 9.37
CA ASN A 1035 -37.00 3.90 9.14
C ASN A 1035 -36.49 3.10 7.94
N VAL A 1036 -35.40 3.57 7.33
CA VAL A 1036 -34.67 2.81 6.32
C VAL A 1036 -33.55 2.06 7.03
N ASP A 1037 -33.67 0.75 7.13
CA ASP A 1037 -32.62 -0.12 7.66
C ASP A 1037 -31.88 -0.83 6.52
N ALA A 1038 -30.55 -0.78 6.54
CA ALA A 1038 -29.68 -1.47 5.59
C ALA A 1038 -28.50 -2.15 6.29
N ILE A 1039 -28.25 -3.41 5.93
CA ILE A 1039 -27.07 -4.17 6.36
C ILE A 1039 -26.23 -4.49 5.13
N TYR A 1040 -24.98 -4.05 5.17
CA TYR A 1040 -23.93 -4.41 4.22
C TYR A 1040 -23.10 -5.57 4.76
N GLU A 1041 -22.43 -6.29 3.86
CA GLU A 1041 -21.48 -7.34 4.20
C GLU A 1041 -20.08 -7.01 3.66
N LEU A 1042 -19.07 -7.13 4.51
CA LEU A 1042 -17.66 -7.24 4.13
C LEU A 1042 -17.40 -8.69 3.72
N GLU A 1043 -17.48 -8.95 2.42
CA GLU A 1043 -17.38 -10.28 1.84
C GLU A 1043 -15.93 -10.77 1.75
N HIS A 1044 -15.03 -9.85 1.39
CA HIS A 1044 -13.62 -10.14 1.14
C HIS A 1044 -12.72 -9.01 1.60
N ILE A 1045 -11.51 -9.40 2.00
CA ILE A 1045 -10.39 -8.52 2.29
C ILE A 1045 -9.27 -8.85 1.27
N LEU A 1046 -8.64 -7.82 0.71
CA LEU A 1046 -7.68 -8.00 -0.38
C LEU A 1046 -6.33 -8.54 0.10
N ILE A 1047 -5.80 -9.47 -0.69
CA ILE A 1047 -4.36 -9.74 -0.78
C ILE A 1047 -3.92 -9.11 -2.10
N GLU A 1048 -3.10 -8.06 -2.04
CA GLU A 1048 -2.59 -7.38 -3.24
C GLU A 1048 -1.06 -7.36 -3.26
N GLY A 1049 -0.48 -7.05 -4.41
CA GLY A 1049 0.97 -6.94 -4.47
C GLY A 1049 1.54 -6.39 -5.76
N HIS A 1050 2.84 -6.15 -5.73
CA HIS A 1050 3.63 -5.52 -6.79
C HIS A 1050 4.79 -6.42 -7.16
N SER A 1051 4.65 -7.15 -8.27
CA SER A 1051 5.60 -8.17 -8.70
C SER A 1051 6.74 -7.58 -9.53
N ARG A 1052 7.95 -8.13 -9.39
CA ARG A 1052 9.12 -7.75 -10.20
C ARG A 1052 9.79 -8.99 -10.81
N ASP A 1053 10.15 -8.88 -12.09
CA ASP A 1053 11.01 -9.81 -12.79
C ASP A 1053 12.46 -9.50 -12.41
N ILE A 1054 13.10 -10.37 -11.63
CA ILE A 1054 14.48 -10.16 -11.16
C ILE A 1054 15.49 -10.33 -12.32
N THR A 1055 15.13 -11.09 -13.35
CA THR A 1055 16.01 -11.33 -14.51
C THR A 1055 16.04 -10.12 -15.45
N GLN A 1056 14.90 -9.45 -15.66
CA GLN A 1056 14.79 -8.30 -16.59
C GLN A 1056 14.63 -6.93 -15.91
N GLY A 1057 14.37 -6.86 -14.61
CA GLY A 1057 14.21 -5.61 -13.84
C GLY A 1057 12.86 -4.90 -14.00
N GLY A 1058 11.90 -5.48 -14.74
CA GLY A 1058 10.59 -4.90 -15.01
C GLY A 1058 9.41 -5.67 -14.39
N PRO A 1059 8.17 -5.18 -14.56
CA PRO A 1059 6.97 -5.92 -14.12
C PRO A 1059 6.71 -7.14 -15.03
N PRO A 1060 6.49 -8.35 -14.48
CA PRO A 1060 6.25 -9.58 -15.26
C PRO A 1060 4.80 -9.65 -15.75
N ARG A 1061 4.42 -8.73 -16.64
CA ARG A 1061 3.04 -8.59 -17.16
C ARG A 1061 2.53 -9.89 -17.77
N GLY A 1062 1.26 -10.21 -17.55
CA GLY A 1062 0.60 -11.38 -18.14
C GLY A 1062 0.87 -12.71 -17.41
N VAL A 1063 1.80 -12.75 -16.45
CA VAL A 1063 2.00 -13.91 -15.60
C VAL A 1063 0.72 -14.18 -14.81
N GLN A 1064 0.31 -15.44 -14.81
CA GLN A 1064 -0.94 -15.90 -14.21
C GLN A 1064 -0.66 -16.56 -12.86
N LEU A 1065 -1.36 -16.14 -11.82
CA LEU A 1065 -1.20 -16.60 -10.44
C LEU A 1065 -2.45 -17.34 -9.97
N LEU A 1066 -2.25 -18.31 -9.07
CA LEU A 1066 -3.30 -19.02 -8.34
C LEU A 1066 -3.14 -18.76 -6.85
N LEU A 1067 -4.25 -18.53 -6.16
CA LEU A 1067 -4.36 -18.55 -4.70
C LEU A 1067 -5.10 -19.83 -4.30
N GLY A 1068 -4.61 -20.53 -3.28
CA GLY A 1068 -5.25 -21.74 -2.78
C GLY A 1068 -4.84 -22.12 -1.37
N THR A 1069 -5.40 -23.24 -0.90
CA THR A 1069 -5.07 -23.93 0.35
C THR A 1069 -4.74 -25.40 0.05
N GLU A 1070 -4.33 -26.16 1.06
CA GLU A 1070 -4.09 -27.61 0.90
C GLU A 1070 -5.38 -28.36 0.50
N LYS A 1071 -6.53 -28.00 1.06
CA LYS A 1071 -7.85 -28.56 0.69
C LYS A 1071 -8.34 -28.11 -0.69
N SER A 1072 -8.05 -26.87 -1.09
CA SER A 1072 -8.45 -26.32 -2.39
C SER A 1072 -7.29 -25.57 -3.05
N PRO A 1073 -6.43 -26.27 -3.83
CA PRO A 1073 -5.25 -25.68 -4.47
C PRO A 1073 -5.56 -24.55 -5.46
N HIS A 1074 -6.81 -24.45 -5.92
CA HIS A 1074 -7.28 -23.37 -6.79
C HIS A 1074 -8.56 -22.78 -6.19
N PHE A 1075 -8.38 -21.76 -5.35
CA PHE A 1075 -9.47 -20.97 -4.77
C PHE A 1075 -9.78 -19.75 -5.65
N ALA A 1076 -8.76 -19.03 -6.10
CA ALA A 1076 -8.89 -17.87 -6.97
C ALA A 1076 -7.71 -17.78 -7.94
N ASP A 1077 -7.92 -17.10 -9.07
CA ASP A 1077 -6.89 -16.82 -10.06
C ASP A 1077 -6.87 -15.33 -10.46
N THR A 1078 -5.71 -14.87 -10.91
CA THR A 1078 -5.53 -13.49 -11.38
C THR A 1078 -4.34 -13.38 -12.33
N ILE A 1079 -4.16 -12.21 -12.95
CA ILE A 1079 -3.01 -11.90 -13.81
C ILE A 1079 -2.27 -10.67 -13.31
N ILE A 1080 -0.95 -10.69 -13.48
CA ILE A 1080 -0.08 -9.55 -13.17
C ILE A 1080 -0.23 -8.48 -14.27
N MET A 1081 -0.55 -7.25 -13.87
CA MET A 1081 -0.69 -6.09 -14.74
C MET A 1081 0.67 -5.49 -15.12
N ALA A 1082 0.74 -4.82 -16.29
CA ALA A 1082 1.95 -4.11 -16.70
C ALA A 1082 2.29 -2.90 -15.81
N ASN A 1083 1.28 -2.24 -15.23
CA ASN A 1083 1.47 -1.12 -14.32
C ASN A 1083 1.89 -1.66 -12.94
N LEU A 1084 3.13 -1.33 -12.53
CA LEU A 1084 3.72 -1.67 -11.23
C LEU A 1084 3.79 -3.18 -10.89
N GLY A 1085 3.50 -4.06 -11.85
CA GLY A 1085 3.38 -5.50 -11.57
C GLY A 1085 2.21 -5.81 -10.64
N TYR A 1086 1.15 -5.00 -10.68
CA TYR A 1086 0.03 -5.09 -9.75
C TYR A 1086 -0.80 -6.37 -9.95
N PHE A 1087 -1.22 -6.99 -8.86
CA PHE A 1087 -2.26 -8.02 -8.81
C PHE A 1087 -3.06 -7.91 -7.51
N GLN A 1088 -4.26 -8.49 -7.50
CA GLN A 1088 -5.03 -8.68 -6.26
C GLN A 1088 -5.80 -10.00 -6.29
N PHE A 1089 -6.02 -10.55 -5.11
CA PHE A 1089 -6.94 -11.64 -4.81
C PHE A 1089 -7.99 -11.18 -3.81
N LYS A 1090 -9.19 -11.74 -3.96
CA LYS A 1090 -10.29 -11.60 -3.01
C LYS A 1090 -10.19 -12.79 -2.07
N ALA A 1091 -9.96 -12.56 -0.78
CA ALA A 1091 -9.80 -13.63 0.19
C ALA A 1091 -10.55 -13.28 1.48
N GLN A 1092 -10.71 -14.29 2.33
CA GLN A 1092 -11.09 -14.13 3.73
C GLN A 1092 -9.85 -14.31 4.61
N PRO A 1093 -9.88 -13.83 5.88
CA PRO A 1093 -8.77 -14.06 6.79
C PRO A 1093 -8.39 -15.54 6.84
N GLY A 1094 -7.09 -15.83 6.79
CA GLY A 1094 -6.63 -17.19 6.57
C GLY A 1094 -5.17 -17.29 6.14
N CYS A 1095 -4.70 -18.54 6.11
CA CYS A 1095 -3.42 -18.91 5.53
C CYS A 1095 -3.64 -19.47 4.13
N TRP A 1096 -2.90 -18.91 3.19
CA TRP A 1096 -3.02 -19.15 1.75
C TRP A 1096 -1.65 -19.44 1.13
N LYS A 1097 -1.66 -20.01 -0.07
CA LYS A 1097 -0.48 -20.28 -0.87
C LYS A 1097 -0.65 -19.69 -2.26
N ILE A 1098 0.37 -18.96 -2.73
CA ILE A 1098 0.41 -18.42 -4.09
C ILE A 1098 1.27 -19.32 -4.96
N THR A 1099 0.77 -19.72 -6.12
CA THR A 1099 1.50 -20.53 -7.10
C THR A 1099 1.34 -19.98 -8.52
N LEU A 1100 2.25 -20.35 -9.42
CA LEU A 1100 2.10 -20.06 -10.84
C LEU A 1100 1.03 -20.97 -11.44
N LYS A 1101 0.15 -20.40 -12.28
CA LYS A 1101 -0.82 -21.23 -13.00
C LYS A 1101 -0.09 -22.16 -13.99
N PRO A 1102 -0.42 -23.47 -14.00
CA PRO A 1102 0.16 -24.40 -14.96
C PRO A 1102 -0.01 -23.92 -16.40
N GLY A 1103 1.08 -23.97 -17.18
CA GLY A 1103 1.12 -23.46 -18.56
C GLY A 1103 2.34 -22.59 -18.83
N GLN A 1104 2.17 -21.50 -19.58
CA GLN A 1104 3.28 -20.61 -19.96
C GLN A 1104 3.96 -19.93 -18.77
N SER A 1105 3.18 -19.45 -17.79
CA SER A 1105 3.71 -18.82 -16.59
C SER A 1105 4.69 -19.74 -15.86
N GLU A 1106 4.26 -20.97 -15.55
CA GLU A 1106 5.10 -21.98 -14.90
C GLU A 1106 6.29 -22.42 -15.77
N ARG A 1107 6.14 -22.46 -17.10
CA ARG A 1107 7.24 -22.84 -18.01
C ARG A 1107 8.37 -21.81 -18.01
N ILE A 1108 8.03 -20.53 -18.03
CA ILE A 1108 8.99 -19.43 -18.20
C ILE A 1108 9.53 -18.95 -16.85
N PHE A 1109 8.72 -18.96 -15.79
CA PHE A 1109 9.06 -18.31 -14.53
C PHE A 1109 9.17 -19.28 -13.34
N HIS A 1110 9.85 -18.81 -12.30
CA HIS A 1110 9.90 -19.36 -10.96
C HIS A 1110 9.60 -18.24 -9.95
N ILE A 1111 8.79 -18.53 -8.92
CA ILE A 1111 8.57 -17.58 -7.82
C ILE A 1111 9.69 -17.81 -6.81
N ASP A 1112 10.58 -16.82 -6.66
CA ASP A 1112 11.67 -16.88 -5.68
C ASP A 1112 11.11 -16.63 -4.27
N SER A 1113 10.15 -15.70 -4.17
CA SER A 1113 9.44 -15.36 -2.93
C SER A 1113 8.19 -14.54 -3.25
N VAL A 1114 7.17 -14.64 -2.40
CA VAL A 1114 6.01 -13.73 -2.45
C VAL A 1114 6.27 -12.37 -1.79
N GLY A 1115 7.44 -12.16 -1.18
CA GLY A 1115 7.83 -10.89 -0.56
C GLY A 1115 6.93 -10.48 0.61
N GLY A 1116 6.56 -11.45 1.46
CA GLY A 1116 5.64 -11.23 2.58
C GLY A 1116 6.17 -10.33 3.70
N LEU A 1117 7.49 -10.12 3.76
CA LEU A 1117 8.18 -9.27 4.75
C LEU A 1117 8.59 -7.90 4.20
N GLY A 1118 8.40 -7.62 2.90
CA GLY A 1118 8.74 -6.35 2.28
C GLY A 1118 9.31 -6.49 0.86
N SER A 1119 9.70 -5.36 0.27
CA SER A 1119 10.24 -5.31 -1.10
C SER A 1119 11.68 -5.82 -1.21
N LYS A 1120 12.45 -5.77 -0.13
CA LYS A 1120 13.83 -6.27 -0.10
C LYS A 1120 13.83 -7.76 0.28
N PRO A 1121 14.74 -8.58 -0.28
CA PRO A 1121 14.95 -9.94 0.20
C PRO A 1121 15.37 -9.92 1.67
N THR A 1122 14.60 -10.58 2.52
CA THR A 1122 14.88 -10.70 3.96
C THR A 1122 15.03 -12.19 4.31
N PRO A 1123 16.06 -12.60 5.05
CA PRO A 1123 16.21 -14.01 5.46
C PRO A 1123 14.91 -14.58 6.06
N GLY A 1124 14.48 -15.73 5.55
CA GLY A 1124 13.20 -16.36 5.94
C GLY A 1124 11.98 -15.92 5.13
N ASP A 1125 12.11 -15.01 4.16
CA ASP A 1125 11.01 -14.61 3.26
C ASP A 1125 10.86 -15.51 2.02
N GLU A 1126 11.74 -16.48 1.81
CA GLU A 1126 11.77 -17.45 0.69
C GLU A 1126 10.62 -18.45 0.80
N SER A 1127 9.41 -17.96 0.66
CA SER A 1127 8.18 -18.71 0.89
C SER A 1127 7.10 -18.27 -0.09
N ASN A 1128 6.20 -19.20 -0.40
CA ASN A 1128 4.99 -18.97 -1.19
C ASN A 1128 3.73 -18.81 -0.34
N ASP A 1129 3.88 -18.91 0.98
CA ASP A 1129 2.78 -18.80 1.94
C ASP A 1129 2.46 -17.34 2.27
N VAL A 1130 1.18 -17.06 2.39
CA VAL A 1130 0.62 -15.75 2.67
C VAL A 1130 -0.41 -15.88 3.80
N ALA A 1131 -0.27 -15.07 4.85
CA ALA A 1131 -1.28 -14.99 5.90
C ALA A 1131 -1.99 -13.64 5.84
N LEU A 1132 -3.31 -13.67 5.78
CA LEU A 1132 -4.18 -12.51 5.87
C LEU A 1132 -4.74 -12.43 7.30
N LEU A 1133 -4.17 -11.55 8.11
CA LEU A 1133 -4.42 -11.45 9.56
C LEU A 1133 -5.01 -10.10 10.00
N SER A 1134 -5.28 -9.18 9.08
CA SER A 1134 -5.67 -7.80 9.39
C SER A 1134 -6.75 -7.30 8.43
N PHE A 1135 -7.59 -6.39 8.93
CA PHE A 1135 -8.55 -5.65 8.11
C PHE A 1135 -7.89 -4.74 7.06
N GLN A 1136 -6.61 -4.39 7.22
CA GLN A 1136 -5.86 -3.62 6.23
C GLN A 1136 -5.47 -4.44 4.98
N GLY A 1137 -5.80 -5.73 4.94
CA GLY A 1137 -5.36 -6.61 3.86
C GLY A 1137 -3.93 -7.09 4.04
N LYS A 1138 -3.33 -7.60 2.96
CA LYS A 1138 -1.91 -7.96 2.90
C LYS A 1138 -1.32 -7.48 1.58
N THR A 1139 -0.34 -6.57 1.67
CA THR A 1139 0.47 -6.15 0.53
C THR A 1139 1.71 -7.04 0.41
N LEU A 1140 1.97 -7.52 -0.81
CA LEU A 1140 3.05 -8.43 -1.17
C LEU A 1140 4.00 -7.79 -2.19
N PHE A 1141 5.26 -8.21 -2.20
CA PHE A 1141 6.24 -7.77 -3.20
C PHE A 1141 6.92 -8.97 -3.87
N PRO A 1142 6.18 -9.77 -4.67
CA PRO A 1142 6.72 -11.00 -5.24
C PRO A 1142 7.93 -10.75 -6.12
N ARG A 1143 8.93 -11.62 -5.96
CA ARG A 1143 10.14 -11.66 -6.78
C ARG A 1143 10.07 -12.92 -7.63
N ILE A 1144 10.10 -12.70 -8.94
CA ILE A 1144 9.90 -13.76 -9.92
C ILE A 1144 11.12 -13.75 -10.84
N SER A 1145 11.78 -14.89 -10.99
CA SER A 1145 12.91 -15.05 -11.91
C SER A 1145 12.49 -15.86 -13.14
N ARG A 1146 13.13 -15.58 -14.27
CA ARG A 1146 12.98 -16.40 -15.47
C ARG A 1146 13.83 -17.65 -15.35
N LYS A 1147 13.27 -18.79 -15.75
CA LYS A 1147 13.98 -20.06 -15.81
C LYS A 1147 15.06 -20.01 -16.90
N PRO A 1148 16.21 -20.69 -16.70
CA PRO A 1148 17.29 -20.72 -17.69
C PRO A 1148 16.81 -21.18 -19.08
N GLY A 1149 17.14 -20.42 -20.11
CA GLY A 1149 16.75 -20.66 -21.51
C GLY A 1149 15.46 -19.97 -21.96
N TYR A 1150 14.77 -19.26 -21.07
CA TYR A 1150 13.53 -18.52 -21.36
C TYR A 1150 13.65 -17.02 -21.08
N GLU A 1151 14.86 -16.49 -21.04
CA GLU A 1151 15.17 -15.09 -20.67
C GLU A 1151 14.58 -14.08 -21.66
N ASN A 1152 14.35 -14.48 -22.91
CA ASN A 1152 13.86 -13.62 -23.99
C ASN A 1152 12.41 -13.92 -24.42
N GLU A 1153 11.72 -14.87 -23.79
CA GLU A 1153 10.34 -15.22 -24.18
C GLU A 1153 9.30 -14.32 -23.50
N ASP A 1154 8.30 -13.82 -24.22
CA ASP A 1154 7.14 -13.16 -23.60
C ASP A 1154 6.12 -14.24 -23.17
N VAL A 1155 5.56 -14.12 -21.97
CA VAL A 1155 4.51 -15.03 -21.47
C VAL A 1155 3.19 -14.90 -22.25
N LEU A 1156 3.06 -13.82 -23.00
CA LEU A 1156 1.91 -13.53 -23.85
C LEU A 1156 2.08 -14.03 -25.29
N ASP A 1157 3.28 -14.46 -25.70
CA ASP A 1157 3.53 -14.96 -27.07
C ASP A 1157 2.78 -16.29 -27.29
N GLU A 1158 1.98 -16.39 -28.36
CA GLU A 1158 1.35 -17.67 -28.73
C GLU A 1158 2.41 -18.71 -29.11
N VAL A 1159 2.30 -19.94 -28.55
CA VAL A 1159 3.25 -21.06 -28.74
C VAL A 1159 3.39 -21.49 -30.22
N ASN A 1160 2.58 -20.94 -31.13
CA ASN A 1160 2.55 -21.29 -32.55
C ASN A 1160 3.57 -20.51 -33.41
N LYS A 1161 4.83 -20.40 -32.97
CA LYS A 1161 5.93 -20.17 -33.94
C LYS A 1161 6.29 -21.54 -34.55
N PRO A 1162 6.19 -21.73 -35.87
CA PRO A 1162 6.48 -23.02 -36.49
C PRO A 1162 7.97 -23.31 -36.37
N ALA A 1163 8.35 -24.07 -35.35
CA ALA A 1163 9.69 -24.63 -35.24
C ALA A 1163 9.89 -25.61 -36.39
N THR A 1164 10.88 -25.28 -37.22
CA THR A 1164 11.51 -26.12 -38.25
C THR A 1164 11.20 -27.64 -38.17
N ALA A 1165 10.69 -28.15 -39.28
CA ALA A 1165 10.02 -29.44 -39.50
C ALA A 1165 10.86 -30.73 -39.31
N ALA A 1166 11.64 -30.85 -38.23
CA ALA A 1166 12.47 -32.05 -37.99
C ALA A 1166 12.25 -32.77 -36.64
N LYS A 1167 11.36 -32.30 -35.76
CA LYS A 1167 11.02 -33.00 -34.49
C LYS A 1167 9.54 -33.40 -34.35
N ASP A 1168 8.73 -33.12 -35.37
CA ASP A 1168 7.26 -33.21 -35.29
C ASP A 1168 6.68 -34.63 -35.40
N PHE A 1169 7.52 -35.65 -35.61
CA PHE A 1169 7.08 -37.05 -35.74
C PHE A 1169 7.22 -37.88 -34.46
N LEU A 1170 7.92 -37.38 -33.42
CA LEU A 1170 8.09 -38.08 -32.14
C LEU A 1170 7.26 -37.47 -30.99
N ALA A 1171 6.81 -36.22 -31.11
CA ALA A 1171 5.93 -35.57 -30.12
C ALA A 1171 4.46 -36.00 -30.23
N LYS A 1172 4.00 -36.40 -31.44
CA LYS A 1172 2.60 -36.83 -31.67
C LYS A 1172 2.22 -38.16 -30.99
N GLY A 1173 3.21 -38.98 -30.60
CA GLY A 1173 2.98 -40.23 -29.86
C GLY A 1173 2.92 -40.10 -28.34
N LEU A 1174 3.50 -39.04 -27.77
CA LEU A 1174 3.53 -38.78 -26.32
C LEU A 1174 2.40 -37.83 -25.87
N ASN A 1175 1.91 -36.96 -26.76
CA ASN A 1175 0.80 -36.04 -26.46
C ASN A 1175 -0.57 -36.73 -26.32
N PHE A 1176 -0.74 -37.96 -26.81
CA PHE A 1176 -1.99 -38.72 -26.62
C PHE A 1176 -2.08 -39.34 -25.21
N ALA A 1177 -0.96 -39.47 -24.50
CA ALA A 1177 -0.94 -39.97 -23.11
C ALA A 1177 -1.06 -38.84 -22.08
N SER A 1178 -0.57 -37.63 -22.36
CA SER A 1178 -0.71 -36.47 -21.47
C SER A 1178 -2.12 -35.86 -21.48
N GLU A 1179 -2.85 -35.94 -22.59
CA GLU A 1179 -4.24 -35.47 -22.69
C GLU A 1179 -5.22 -36.37 -21.90
N ILE A 1180 -4.86 -37.64 -21.71
CA ILE A 1180 -5.59 -38.59 -20.86
C ILE A 1180 -5.17 -38.45 -19.39
N LEU A 1181 -3.91 -38.12 -19.10
CA LEU A 1181 -3.44 -37.89 -17.73
C LEU A 1181 -3.92 -36.55 -17.13
N HIS A 1182 -4.05 -35.49 -17.94
CA HIS A 1182 -4.61 -34.20 -17.47
C HIS A 1182 -6.10 -34.28 -17.11
N ARG A 1183 -6.85 -35.26 -17.65
CA ARG A 1183 -8.25 -35.50 -17.27
C ARG A 1183 -8.41 -36.31 -15.98
N LEU A 1184 -7.35 -36.90 -15.45
CA LEU A 1184 -7.39 -37.81 -14.29
C LEU A 1184 -6.77 -37.25 -13.01
N ALA A 1185 -6.13 -36.07 -13.03
CA ALA A 1185 -5.39 -35.53 -11.87
C ALA A 1185 -5.52 -34.02 -11.62
N GLY A 1186 -6.44 -33.31 -12.29
CA GLY A 1186 -6.71 -31.89 -12.01
C GLY A 1186 -8.10 -31.71 -11.39
N PRO A 1187 -8.30 -30.76 -10.44
CA PRO A 1187 -9.65 -30.38 -10.03
C PRO A 1187 -10.42 -29.95 -11.28
N ALA A 1188 -11.68 -30.38 -11.38
CA ALA A 1188 -12.50 -30.18 -12.57
C ALA A 1188 -12.38 -28.73 -13.05
N GLN A 1189 -11.80 -28.52 -14.24
CA GLN A 1189 -12.01 -27.27 -14.96
C GLN A 1189 -13.52 -27.14 -15.12
N GLY A 1190 -14.13 -26.23 -14.35
CA GLY A 1190 -15.55 -25.98 -14.44
C GLY A 1190 -15.89 -25.67 -15.89
N THR A 1191 -16.58 -26.58 -16.56
CA THR A 1191 -17.09 -26.36 -17.91
C THR A 1191 -18.09 -25.22 -17.81
N HIS A 1192 -17.68 -24.04 -18.27
CA HIS A 1192 -18.58 -22.90 -18.40
C HIS A 1192 -19.70 -23.22 -19.39
N ALA A 1193 -20.78 -22.43 -19.33
CA ALA A 1193 -21.89 -22.58 -20.26
C ALA A 1193 -21.49 -22.24 -21.70
N ASP A 1194 -22.28 -22.71 -22.67
CA ASP A 1194 -22.12 -22.41 -24.09
C ASP A 1194 -22.17 -20.90 -24.35
N ILE A 1195 -23.03 -20.19 -23.61
CA ILE A 1195 -23.22 -18.74 -23.70
C ILE A 1195 -22.93 -18.12 -22.32
N ASN A 1196 -22.02 -17.15 -22.29
CA ASN A 1196 -21.66 -16.40 -21.08
C ASN A 1196 -22.01 -14.93 -21.27
N ILE A 1197 -22.99 -14.44 -20.52
CA ILE A 1197 -23.47 -13.06 -20.60
C ILE A 1197 -23.14 -12.37 -19.29
N PHE A 1198 -22.56 -11.17 -19.33
CA PHE A 1198 -22.41 -10.33 -18.16
C PHE A 1198 -23.24 -9.05 -18.27
N SER A 1199 -23.74 -8.58 -17.13
CA SER A 1199 -24.54 -7.36 -17.06
C SER A 1199 -24.40 -6.70 -15.69
N VAL A 1200 -24.95 -5.50 -15.57
CA VAL A 1200 -24.95 -4.71 -14.34
C VAL A 1200 -26.24 -3.89 -14.26
N ALA A 1201 -26.82 -3.81 -13.07
CA ALA A 1201 -27.97 -2.95 -12.79
C ALA A 1201 -27.67 -2.11 -11.55
N SER A 1202 -28.35 -0.96 -11.45
CA SER A 1202 -28.31 -0.08 -10.27
C SER A 1202 -29.71 0.49 -10.05
N GLY A 1203 -30.35 0.02 -8.99
CA GLY A 1203 -31.72 0.35 -8.59
C GLY A 1203 -32.78 -0.64 -9.10
N HIS A 1204 -33.89 -0.71 -8.38
CA HIS A 1204 -34.93 -1.72 -8.56
C HIS A 1204 -35.55 -1.72 -9.96
N LEU A 1205 -35.64 -0.55 -10.60
CA LEU A 1205 -36.16 -0.45 -11.97
C LEU A 1205 -35.27 -1.20 -12.97
N TYR A 1206 -33.96 -1.00 -12.90
CA TYR A 1206 -33.01 -1.65 -13.80
C TYR A 1206 -32.87 -3.13 -13.49
N GLU A 1207 -32.99 -3.53 -12.24
CA GLU A 1207 -33.02 -4.95 -11.84
C GLU A 1207 -34.25 -5.68 -12.38
N ARG A 1208 -35.42 -5.02 -12.38
CA ARG A 1208 -36.62 -5.54 -13.03
C ARG A 1208 -36.42 -5.71 -14.53
N MET A 1209 -35.79 -4.72 -15.18
CA MET A 1209 -35.45 -4.83 -16.61
C MET A 1209 -34.44 -5.95 -16.85
N LEU A 1210 -33.47 -6.12 -15.96
CA LEU A 1210 -32.48 -7.18 -16.03
C LEU A 1210 -33.12 -8.57 -15.95
N ASN A 1211 -34.13 -8.75 -15.10
CA ASN A 1211 -34.94 -9.99 -15.07
C ASN A 1211 -35.58 -10.27 -16.43
N ILE A 1212 -36.13 -9.25 -17.08
CA ILE A 1212 -36.75 -9.37 -18.40
C ILE A 1212 -35.70 -9.69 -19.47
N MET A 1213 -34.52 -9.05 -19.41
CA MET A 1213 -33.40 -9.33 -20.30
C MET A 1213 -33.01 -10.82 -20.20
N MET A 1214 -32.81 -11.33 -18.98
CA MET A 1214 -32.47 -12.74 -18.75
C MET A 1214 -33.53 -13.69 -19.31
N VAL A 1215 -34.81 -13.46 -18.99
CA VAL A 1215 -35.92 -14.29 -19.49
C VAL A 1215 -36.00 -14.23 -21.02
N SER A 1216 -35.79 -13.06 -21.63
CA SER A 1216 -35.80 -12.92 -23.08
C SER A 1216 -34.69 -13.75 -23.74
N VAL A 1217 -33.49 -13.81 -23.16
CA VAL A 1217 -32.42 -14.70 -23.64
C VAL A 1217 -32.84 -16.17 -23.53
N MET A 1218 -33.31 -16.58 -22.35
CA MET A 1218 -33.66 -17.99 -22.09
C MET A 1218 -34.80 -18.50 -22.97
N LYS A 1219 -35.72 -17.64 -23.39
CA LYS A 1219 -36.82 -18.00 -24.30
C LYS A 1219 -36.36 -18.21 -25.75
N HIS A 1220 -35.22 -17.64 -26.14
CA HIS A 1220 -34.75 -17.63 -27.53
C HIS A 1220 -33.51 -18.49 -27.79
N THR A 1221 -33.01 -19.22 -26.80
CA THR A 1221 -31.90 -20.17 -26.97
C THR A 1221 -32.22 -21.55 -26.42
N LYS A 1222 -31.55 -22.57 -26.96
CA LYS A 1222 -31.54 -23.93 -26.42
C LYS A 1222 -30.18 -24.33 -25.83
N HIS A 1223 -29.21 -23.42 -25.89
CA HIS A 1223 -27.87 -23.61 -25.38
C HIS A 1223 -27.83 -23.33 -23.87
N SER A 1224 -26.82 -23.87 -23.20
CA SER A 1224 -26.62 -23.56 -21.78
C SER A 1224 -26.19 -22.10 -21.63
N VAL A 1225 -26.76 -21.40 -20.65
CA VAL A 1225 -26.47 -19.98 -20.39
C VAL A 1225 -25.95 -19.81 -18.96
N LYS A 1226 -24.91 -19.00 -18.82
CA LYS A 1226 -24.41 -18.49 -17.54
C LYS A 1226 -24.43 -16.97 -17.52
N PHE A 1227 -25.08 -16.40 -16.51
CA PHE A 1227 -25.08 -14.96 -16.28
C PHE A 1227 -24.04 -14.55 -15.24
N TRP A 1228 -23.33 -13.46 -15.51
CA TRP A 1228 -22.30 -12.90 -14.66
C TRP A 1228 -22.71 -11.49 -14.23
N PHE A 1229 -22.70 -11.20 -12.93
CA PHE A 1229 -23.13 -9.90 -12.42
C PHE A 1229 -22.07 -9.24 -11.56
N ILE A 1230 -22.03 -7.91 -11.60
CA ILE A 1230 -21.16 -7.14 -10.73
C ILE A 1230 -21.87 -6.92 -9.38
N GLU A 1231 -21.37 -7.62 -8.36
CA GLU A 1231 -22.07 -7.84 -7.10
C GLU A 1231 -22.46 -6.56 -6.35
N GLN A 1232 -21.53 -5.60 -6.24
CA GLN A 1232 -21.66 -4.43 -5.36
C GLN A 1232 -22.73 -3.42 -5.81
N PHE A 1233 -23.29 -3.56 -7.01
CA PHE A 1233 -24.32 -2.66 -7.55
C PHE A 1233 -25.73 -3.23 -7.44
N LEU A 1234 -25.88 -4.52 -7.10
CA LEU A 1234 -27.16 -5.19 -7.01
C LEU A 1234 -27.76 -5.07 -5.61
N SER A 1235 -29.09 -4.94 -5.57
CA SER A 1235 -29.88 -4.90 -4.35
C SER A 1235 -30.00 -6.28 -3.70
N PRO A 1236 -30.16 -6.33 -2.37
CA PRO A 1236 -30.45 -7.58 -1.66
C PRO A 1236 -31.69 -8.30 -2.19
N SER A 1237 -32.73 -7.54 -2.55
CA SER A 1237 -33.99 -8.07 -3.08
C SER A 1237 -33.81 -8.78 -4.43
N PHE A 1238 -32.92 -8.27 -5.29
CA PHE A 1238 -32.57 -8.96 -6.53
C PHE A 1238 -31.73 -10.21 -6.26
N LYS A 1239 -30.72 -10.10 -5.39
CA LYS A 1239 -29.84 -11.23 -5.03
C LYS A 1239 -30.62 -12.41 -4.45
N SER A 1240 -31.61 -12.17 -3.58
CA SER A 1240 -32.44 -13.24 -2.99
C SER A 1240 -33.40 -13.88 -3.99
N PHE A 1241 -33.88 -13.14 -4.99
CA PHE A 1241 -34.81 -13.66 -6.00
C PHE A 1241 -34.11 -14.48 -7.11
N LEU A 1242 -32.85 -14.17 -7.41
CA LEU A 1242 -32.08 -14.76 -8.51
C LEU A 1242 -32.00 -16.31 -8.49
N PRO A 1243 -31.80 -17.01 -7.35
CA PRO A 1243 -31.81 -18.47 -7.29
C PRO A 1243 -33.11 -19.09 -7.80
N HIS A 1244 -34.26 -18.49 -7.46
CA HIS A 1244 -35.58 -18.97 -7.88
C HIS A 1244 -35.79 -18.78 -9.37
N LEU A 1245 -35.34 -17.64 -9.91
CA LEU A 1245 -35.39 -17.37 -11.34
C LEU A 1245 -34.47 -18.33 -12.13
N ALA A 1246 -33.27 -18.60 -11.61
CA ALA A 1246 -32.33 -19.56 -12.18
C ALA A 1246 -32.92 -20.98 -12.24
N ALA A 1247 -33.58 -21.41 -11.17
CA ALA A 1247 -34.25 -22.71 -11.10
C ALA A 1247 -35.43 -22.83 -12.10
N GLU A 1248 -36.23 -21.78 -12.25
CA GLU A 1248 -37.39 -21.77 -13.15
C GLU A 1248 -36.97 -21.86 -14.63
N TYR A 1249 -35.93 -21.13 -15.03
CA TYR A 1249 -35.53 -21.00 -16.44
C TYR A 1249 -34.33 -21.86 -16.83
N GLY A 1250 -33.68 -22.53 -15.87
CA GLY A 1250 -32.59 -23.47 -16.12
C GLY A 1250 -31.28 -22.81 -16.56
N PHE A 1251 -30.94 -21.64 -16.01
CA PHE A 1251 -29.64 -21.00 -16.20
C PHE A 1251 -28.78 -21.10 -14.94
N SER A 1252 -27.47 -20.89 -15.10
CA SER A 1252 -26.54 -20.72 -13.98
C SER A 1252 -26.13 -19.26 -13.86
N TYR A 1253 -25.64 -18.84 -12.70
CA TYR A 1253 -25.13 -17.48 -12.50
C TYR A 1253 -23.93 -17.45 -11.57
N GLU A 1254 -23.15 -16.37 -11.65
CA GLU A 1254 -22.03 -16.11 -10.75
C GLU A 1254 -21.87 -14.60 -10.50
N MET A 1255 -21.56 -14.25 -9.26
CA MET A 1255 -21.26 -12.88 -8.85
C MET A 1255 -19.75 -12.65 -8.99
N VAL A 1256 -19.38 -11.57 -9.69
CA VAL A 1256 -17.99 -11.15 -9.87
C VAL A 1256 -17.79 -9.74 -9.35
N THR A 1257 -16.58 -9.49 -8.88
CA THR A 1257 -16.14 -8.17 -8.44
C THR A 1257 -14.63 -8.10 -8.48
N TYR A 1258 -14.12 -6.88 -8.48
CA TYR A 1258 -12.70 -6.53 -8.48
C TYR A 1258 -12.56 -5.17 -7.80
N LYS A 1259 -11.58 -4.94 -6.92
CA LYS A 1259 -11.42 -3.61 -6.32
C LYS A 1259 -10.69 -2.70 -7.31
N TRP A 1260 -11.14 -1.46 -7.42
CA TRP A 1260 -10.45 -0.42 -8.17
C TRP A 1260 -9.01 -0.23 -7.62
N PRO A 1261 -7.95 -0.45 -8.40
CA PRO A 1261 -6.57 -0.36 -7.90
C PRO A 1261 -6.19 1.03 -7.41
N HIS A 1262 -5.43 1.12 -6.32
CA HIS A 1262 -5.07 2.39 -5.67
C HIS A 1262 -4.26 3.36 -6.57
N TRP A 1263 -3.49 2.84 -7.52
CA TRP A 1263 -2.71 3.64 -8.48
C TRP A 1263 -3.54 4.15 -9.66
N LEU A 1264 -4.74 3.61 -9.88
CA LEU A 1264 -5.62 3.99 -10.99
C LEU A 1264 -6.56 5.12 -10.55
N ARG A 1265 -6.57 6.26 -11.25
CA ARG A 1265 -7.41 7.41 -10.88
C ARG A 1265 -8.88 7.00 -10.71
N ALA A 1266 -9.42 7.15 -9.51
CA ALA A 1266 -10.78 6.76 -9.16
C ALA A 1266 -11.83 7.71 -9.77
N GLN A 1267 -13.09 7.27 -9.76
CA GLN A 1267 -14.26 8.08 -10.10
C GLN A 1267 -15.12 8.26 -8.84
N THR A 1268 -15.71 9.44 -8.67
CA THR A 1268 -16.57 9.75 -7.51
C THR A 1268 -18.04 9.43 -7.79
N GLU A 1269 -18.51 9.71 -9.00
CA GLU A 1269 -19.90 9.45 -9.39
C GLU A 1269 -20.15 7.95 -9.66
N LYS A 1270 -21.11 7.35 -8.94
CA LYS A 1270 -21.47 5.93 -9.05
C LYS A 1270 -21.69 5.46 -10.50
N GLN A 1271 -22.33 6.28 -11.33
CA GLN A 1271 -22.56 5.98 -12.75
C GLN A 1271 -21.24 5.82 -13.53
N ARG A 1272 -20.27 6.70 -13.31
CA ARG A 1272 -18.94 6.63 -13.96
C ARG A 1272 -18.12 5.46 -13.44
N ILE A 1273 -18.29 5.10 -12.16
CA ILE A 1273 -17.70 3.88 -11.59
C ILE A 1273 -18.22 2.65 -12.34
N ILE A 1274 -19.55 2.50 -12.48
CA ILE A 1274 -20.19 1.39 -13.21
C ILE A 1274 -19.63 1.29 -14.65
N TRP A 1275 -19.53 2.42 -15.35
CA TRP A 1275 -18.94 2.46 -16.70
C TRP A 1275 -17.47 2.01 -16.73
N GLY A 1276 -16.68 2.37 -15.71
CA GLY A 1276 -15.31 1.89 -15.57
C GLY A 1276 -15.26 0.37 -15.45
N TYR A 1277 -16.12 -0.22 -14.62
CA TYR A 1277 -16.19 -1.68 -14.45
C TYR A 1277 -16.58 -2.44 -15.72
N LYS A 1278 -17.42 -1.84 -16.58
CA LYS A 1278 -17.80 -2.44 -17.86
C LYS A 1278 -16.60 -2.63 -18.81
N ILE A 1279 -15.53 -1.84 -18.68
CA ILE A 1279 -14.46 -1.82 -19.70
C ILE A 1279 -13.03 -2.01 -19.16
N LEU A 1280 -12.69 -1.48 -17.98
CA LEU A 1280 -11.30 -1.40 -17.51
C LEU A 1280 -10.75 -2.71 -16.94
N PHE A 1281 -11.63 -3.61 -16.49
CA PHE A 1281 -11.26 -4.80 -15.71
C PHE A 1281 -11.62 -6.12 -16.39
N LEU A 1282 -11.98 -6.11 -17.67
CA LEU A 1282 -12.45 -7.31 -18.39
C LEU A 1282 -11.46 -8.49 -18.35
N ASP A 1283 -10.15 -8.22 -18.29
CA ASP A 1283 -9.11 -9.25 -18.20
C ASP A 1283 -9.02 -9.94 -16.84
N VAL A 1284 -9.35 -9.23 -15.75
CA VAL A 1284 -9.16 -9.64 -14.34
C VAL A 1284 -10.46 -9.86 -13.57
N LEU A 1285 -11.60 -9.39 -14.08
CA LEU A 1285 -12.91 -9.53 -13.43
C LEU A 1285 -13.44 -10.97 -13.52
N PHE A 1286 -13.10 -11.68 -14.61
CA PHE A 1286 -13.53 -13.05 -14.87
C PHE A 1286 -12.38 -14.04 -14.66
N PRO A 1287 -12.66 -15.28 -14.24
CA PRO A 1287 -11.64 -16.31 -14.06
C PRO A 1287 -10.89 -16.60 -15.36
N LEU A 1288 -9.66 -17.10 -15.26
CA LEU A 1288 -8.80 -17.34 -16.43
C LEU A 1288 -9.31 -18.47 -17.32
N SER A 1289 -10.19 -19.32 -16.79
CA SER A 1289 -10.84 -20.40 -17.52
C SER A 1289 -11.95 -19.93 -18.48
N LEU A 1290 -12.42 -18.68 -18.37
CA LEU A 1290 -13.44 -18.13 -19.26
C LEU A 1290 -12.83 -17.57 -20.55
N ASP A 1291 -13.34 -18.06 -21.69
CA ASP A 1291 -12.79 -17.79 -23.02
C ASP A 1291 -13.39 -16.54 -23.69
N LYS A 1292 -14.71 -16.40 -23.62
CA LYS A 1292 -15.46 -15.33 -24.28
C LYS A 1292 -16.65 -14.95 -23.42
N VAL A 1293 -16.99 -13.67 -23.40
CA VAL A 1293 -18.13 -13.14 -22.65
C VAL A 1293 -18.83 -12.05 -23.45
N ILE A 1294 -20.15 -11.92 -23.28
CA ILE A 1294 -20.98 -10.94 -23.98
C ILE A 1294 -21.58 -9.99 -22.96
N PHE A 1295 -21.38 -8.68 -23.13
CA PHE A 1295 -22.11 -7.68 -22.37
C PHE A 1295 -23.48 -7.45 -22.98
N VAL A 1296 -24.53 -7.46 -22.16
CA VAL A 1296 -25.88 -7.04 -22.54
C VAL A 1296 -26.39 -6.05 -21.50
N ASP A 1297 -26.81 -4.85 -21.92
CA ASP A 1297 -27.34 -3.86 -20.99
C ASP A 1297 -28.65 -4.33 -20.34
N ALA A 1298 -28.91 -3.88 -19.12
CA ALA A 1298 -30.03 -4.36 -18.31
C ALA A 1298 -31.41 -4.07 -18.93
N ASP A 1299 -31.50 -3.03 -19.77
CA ASP A 1299 -32.73 -2.61 -20.44
C ASP A 1299 -32.87 -3.13 -21.88
N GLN A 1300 -32.03 -4.09 -22.29
CA GLN A 1300 -32.18 -4.76 -23.57
C GLN A 1300 -33.17 -5.92 -23.54
N ILE A 1301 -33.77 -6.17 -24.71
CA ILE A 1301 -34.62 -7.33 -24.98
C ILE A 1301 -34.01 -8.11 -26.14
N VAL A 1302 -33.84 -9.43 -25.96
CA VAL A 1302 -33.18 -10.32 -26.93
C VAL A 1302 -34.22 -11.22 -27.62
N ARG A 1303 -34.16 -11.28 -28.96
CA ARG A 1303 -35.05 -12.07 -29.84
C ARG A 1303 -34.34 -13.15 -30.64
N THR A 1304 -33.05 -13.35 -30.39
CA THR A 1304 -32.18 -14.23 -31.17
C THR A 1304 -31.47 -15.23 -30.27
N ASP A 1305 -30.87 -16.25 -30.88
CA ASP A 1305 -29.98 -17.14 -30.16
C ASP A 1305 -28.60 -16.47 -30.00
N MET A 1306 -28.25 -16.13 -28.76
CA MET A 1306 -26.99 -15.44 -28.44
C MET A 1306 -25.74 -16.28 -28.77
N TYR A 1307 -25.88 -17.58 -29.05
CA TYR A 1307 -24.78 -18.42 -29.52
C TYR A 1307 -24.20 -17.97 -30.87
N GLU A 1308 -24.98 -17.25 -31.69
CA GLU A 1308 -24.49 -16.64 -32.92
C GLU A 1308 -23.36 -15.62 -32.64
N LEU A 1309 -23.42 -14.87 -31.54
CA LEU A 1309 -22.35 -13.94 -31.12
C LEU A 1309 -21.13 -14.68 -30.57
N VAL A 1310 -21.35 -15.81 -29.88
CA VAL A 1310 -20.26 -16.64 -29.35
C VAL A 1310 -19.40 -17.18 -30.49
N THR A 1311 -20.03 -17.66 -31.56
CA THR A 1311 -19.36 -18.29 -32.71
C THR A 1311 -18.89 -17.29 -33.78
N LEU A 1312 -19.28 -16.02 -33.67
CA LEU A 1312 -18.83 -14.98 -34.59
C LEU A 1312 -17.30 -14.80 -34.55
N ASP A 1313 -16.68 -14.83 -35.73
CA ASP A 1313 -15.25 -14.51 -35.90
C ASP A 1313 -15.03 -13.00 -35.74
N LEU A 1314 -14.17 -12.63 -34.79
CA LEU A 1314 -13.78 -11.25 -34.54
C LEU A 1314 -12.58 -10.80 -35.38
N GLU A 1315 -12.09 -11.65 -36.29
CA GLU A 1315 -11.00 -11.34 -37.23
C GLU A 1315 -9.72 -10.87 -36.49
N GLY A 1316 -9.46 -11.46 -35.32
CA GLY A 1316 -8.32 -11.14 -34.45
C GLY A 1316 -8.49 -9.90 -33.57
N ALA A 1317 -9.63 -9.20 -33.65
CA ALA A 1317 -9.98 -8.12 -32.73
C ALA A 1317 -10.32 -8.67 -31.33
N PRO A 1318 -9.90 -7.98 -30.23
CA PRO A 1318 -10.18 -8.43 -28.86
C PRO A 1318 -11.66 -8.31 -28.48
N TYR A 1319 -12.43 -7.47 -29.16
CA TYR A 1319 -13.85 -7.28 -28.91
C TYR A 1319 -14.60 -6.77 -30.14
N GLY A 1320 -15.91 -7.02 -30.17
CA GLY A 1320 -16.82 -6.58 -31.22
C GLY A 1320 -17.99 -5.77 -30.65
N PHE A 1321 -18.29 -4.63 -31.25
CA PHE A 1321 -19.35 -3.70 -30.82
C PHE A 1321 -20.25 -3.37 -32.01
N THR A 1322 -21.51 -3.00 -31.72
CA THR A 1322 -22.44 -2.52 -32.76
C THR A 1322 -22.20 -1.03 -33.05
N PRO A 1323 -22.17 -0.59 -34.32
CA PRO A 1323 -22.11 0.84 -34.65
C PRO A 1323 -23.44 1.56 -34.36
N MET A 1324 -23.37 2.88 -34.15
CA MET A 1324 -24.59 3.71 -34.04
C MET A 1324 -25.43 3.66 -35.31
N CYS A 1325 -26.75 3.56 -35.12
CA CYS A 1325 -27.71 3.41 -36.20
C CYS A 1325 -27.91 4.71 -36.99
N ASP A 1326 -27.83 4.60 -38.31
CA ASP A 1326 -27.90 5.73 -39.24
C ASP A 1326 -29.20 5.80 -40.06
N SER A 1327 -30.13 4.86 -39.87
CA SER A 1327 -31.32 4.74 -40.72
C SER A 1327 -32.40 5.79 -40.43
N ARG A 1328 -32.54 6.31 -39.20
CA ARG A 1328 -33.51 7.38 -38.91
C ARG A 1328 -32.93 8.76 -39.26
N THR A 1329 -33.38 9.33 -40.38
CA THR A 1329 -32.86 10.62 -40.89
C THR A 1329 -33.31 11.84 -40.08
N SER A 1330 -34.45 11.76 -39.37
CA SER A 1330 -34.96 12.87 -38.56
C SER A 1330 -34.09 13.23 -37.35
N MET A 1331 -33.19 12.33 -36.92
CA MET A 1331 -32.29 12.56 -35.79
C MET A 1331 -30.89 13.06 -36.18
N GLU A 1332 -30.63 13.40 -37.45
CA GLU A 1332 -29.27 13.74 -37.92
C GLU A 1332 -28.62 14.87 -37.09
N GLY A 1333 -29.39 15.86 -36.64
CA GLY A 1333 -28.90 16.98 -35.82
C GLY A 1333 -28.37 16.58 -34.43
N PHE A 1334 -28.77 15.43 -33.90
CA PHE A 1334 -28.31 14.91 -32.61
C PHE A 1334 -27.13 13.94 -32.74
N ARG A 1335 -26.70 13.60 -33.97
CA ARG A 1335 -25.57 12.69 -34.24
C ARG A 1335 -24.23 13.38 -34.01
N PHE A 1336 -23.89 13.63 -32.74
CA PHE A 1336 -22.67 14.36 -32.36
C PHE A 1336 -21.38 13.71 -32.89
N TRP A 1337 -21.35 12.40 -33.11
CA TRP A 1337 -20.18 11.67 -33.63
C TRP A 1337 -19.88 11.97 -35.12
N LYS A 1338 -20.83 12.53 -35.88
CA LYS A 1338 -20.65 12.94 -37.28
C LYS A 1338 -20.12 14.37 -37.45
N GLN A 1339 -19.85 15.06 -36.34
CA GLN A 1339 -19.34 16.43 -36.30
C GLN A 1339 -18.24 16.60 -35.26
N GLY A 1340 -17.62 17.79 -35.23
CA GLY A 1340 -16.65 18.18 -34.20
C GLY A 1340 -15.47 17.21 -34.01
N TYR A 1341 -15.13 16.97 -32.74
CA TYR A 1341 -13.99 16.14 -32.32
C TYR A 1341 -14.04 14.72 -32.89
N TRP A 1342 -15.15 14.00 -32.67
CA TRP A 1342 -15.27 12.58 -33.02
C TRP A 1342 -15.10 12.31 -34.51
N LYS A 1343 -15.69 13.14 -35.38
CA LYS A 1343 -15.49 13.03 -36.84
C LYS A 1343 -14.02 13.14 -37.23
N ASN A 1344 -13.33 14.13 -36.67
CA ASN A 1344 -11.92 14.42 -36.98
C ASN A 1344 -10.97 13.36 -36.43
N PHE A 1345 -11.30 12.81 -35.27
CA PHE A 1345 -10.50 11.78 -34.60
C PHE A 1345 -10.67 10.41 -35.29
N LEU A 1346 -11.91 9.98 -35.54
CA LEU A 1346 -12.22 8.67 -36.11
C LEU A 1346 -11.82 8.55 -37.59
N ARG A 1347 -11.83 9.65 -38.35
CA ARG A 1347 -11.42 9.70 -39.78
C ARG A 1347 -11.99 8.55 -40.63
N GLY A 1348 -13.30 8.33 -40.52
CA GLY A 1348 -14.03 7.30 -41.27
C GLY A 1348 -14.24 5.99 -40.52
N LEU A 1349 -13.62 5.80 -39.35
CA LEU A 1349 -14.01 4.72 -38.45
C LEU A 1349 -15.41 4.99 -37.84
N PRO A 1350 -16.23 3.95 -37.65
CA PRO A 1350 -17.55 4.10 -37.05
C PRO A 1350 -17.47 4.40 -35.55
N TYR A 1351 -18.47 5.11 -35.03
CA TYR A 1351 -18.66 5.31 -33.60
C TYR A 1351 -19.59 4.20 -33.07
N HIS A 1352 -19.09 3.41 -32.13
CA HIS A 1352 -19.76 2.24 -31.58
C HIS A 1352 -20.47 2.54 -30.26
N ILE A 1353 -21.49 1.75 -29.92
CA ILE A 1353 -22.28 1.87 -28.70
C ILE A 1353 -21.99 0.73 -27.70
N SER A 1354 -21.95 1.04 -26.41
CA SER A 1354 -21.58 0.11 -25.33
C SER A 1354 -22.75 -0.68 -24.73
N ALA A 1355 -23.92 -0.70 -25.39
CA ALA A 1355 -25.11 -1.40 -24.93
C ALA A 1355 -25.03 -2.92 -25.17
N LEU A 1356 -24.36 -3.34 -26.25
CA LEU A 1356 -24.10 -4.75 -26.59
C LEU A 1356 -22.70 -4.88 -27.18
N TYR A 1357 -21.88 -5.76 -26.61
CA TYR A 1357 -20.57 -6.10 -27.17
C TYR A 1357 -20.11 -7.50 -26.74
N VAL A 1358 -19.25 -8.11 -27.56
CA VAL A 1358 -18.62 -9.40 -27.29
C VAL A 1358 -17.13 -9.20 -27.06
N VAL A 1359 -16.57 -9.91 -26.08
CA VAL A 1359 -15.15 -9.86 -25.72
C VAL A 1359 -14.56 -11.25 -25.82
N ASP A 1360 -13.55 -11.42 -26.67
CA ASP A 1360 -12.71 -12.60 -26.69
C ASP A 1360 -11.63 -12.43 -25.61
N LEU A 1361 -11.88 -12.99 -24.42
CA LEU A 1361 -11.01 -12.82 -23.25
C LEU A 1361 -9.63 -13.44 -23.47
N LYS A 1362 -9.55 -14.54 -24.22
CA LYS A 1362 -8.26 -15.14 -24.62
C LYS A 1362 -7.43 -14.14 -25.42
N ARG A 1363 -8.01 -13.57 -26.48
CA ARG A 1363 -7.32 -12.57 -27.30
C ARG A 1363 -7.04 -11.28 -26.53
N PHE A 1364 -8.00 -10.82 -25.74
CA PHE A 1364 -7.91 -9.61 -24.93
C PHE A 1364 -6.75 -9.67 -23.94
N ARG A 1365 -6.58 -10.80 -23.24
CA ARG A 1365 -5.44 -11.06 -22.35
C ARG A 1365 -4.13 -11.21 -23.12
N ALA A 1366 -4.12 -11.97 -24.22
CA ALA A 1366 -2.91 -12.23 -25.02
C ALA A 1366 -2.27 -10.95 -25.59
N ILE A 1367 -3.05 -9.92 -25.90
CA ILE A 1367 -2.52 -8.63 -26.40
C ILE A 1367 -2.39 -7.56 -25.31
N ALA A 1368 -2.64 -7.91 -24.05
CA ALA A 1368 -2.70 -6.99 -22.91
C ALA A 1368 -3.61 -5.78 -23.16
N ALA A 1369 -4.81 -6.02 -23.71
CA ALA A 1369 -5.75 -4.94 -24.04
C ALA A 1369 -6.21 -4.16 -22.78
N GLY A 1370 -6.40 -4.86 -21.65
CA GLY A 1370 -6.77 -4.26 -20.36
C GLY A 1370 -5.74 -3.24 -19.87
N ASP A 1371 -4.44 -3.57 -19.93
CA ASP A 1371 -3.36 -2.66 -19.53
C ASP A 1371 -3.33 -1.40 -20.39
N ARG A 1372 -3.54 -1.54 -21.70
CA ARG A 1372 -3.59 -0.38 -22.62
C ARG A 1372 -4.80 0.51 -22.34
N LEU A 1373 -5.97 -0.08 -22.06
CA LEU A 1373 -7.18 0.66 -21.70
C LEU A 1373 -6.98 1.44 -20.39
N ARG A 1374 -6.43 0.77 -19.35
CA ARG A 1374 -6.12 1.41 -18.06
C ARG A 1374 -5.11 2.55 -18.21
N GLY A 1375 -4.04 2.34 -18.99
CA GLY A 1375 -3.05 3.37 -19.28
C GLY A 1375 -3.67 4.60 -19.97
N GLN A 1376 -4.44 4.38 -21.03
CA GLN A 1376 -5.11 5.49 -21.75
C GLN A 1376 -6.14 6.21 -20.87
N TYR A 1377 -6.95 5.46 -20.13
CA TYR A 1377 -7.88 6.03 -19.17
C TYR A 1377 -7.16 6.89 -18.13
N HIS A 1378 -6.04 6.42 -17.59
CA HIS A 1378 -5.27 7.16 -16.61
C HIS A 1378 -4.71 8.48 -17.20
N THR A 1379 -4.35 8.51 -18.48
CA THR A 1379 -3.95 9.76 -19.15
C THR A 1379 -5.13 10.71 -19.35
N LEU A 1380 -6.27 10.22 -19.85
CA LEU A 1380 -7.42 11.06 -20.20
C LEU A 1380 -8.16 11.59 -18.97
N SER A 1381 -8.37 10.75 -17.95
CA SER A 1381 -9.15 11.08 -16.75
C SER A 1381 -8.58 12.19 -15.88
N ALA A 1382 -7.41 12.74 -16.21
CA ALA A 1382 -6.85 13.91 -15.52
C ALA A 1382 -7.71 15.15 -15.75
N ASP A 1383 -8.40 15.21 -16.90
CA ASP A 1383 -9.46 16.17 -17.16
C ASP A 1383 -10.82 15.56 -16.77
N PRO A 1384 -11.54 16.10 -15.78
CA PRO A 1384 -12.87 15.63 -15.38
C PRO A 1384 -13.92 15.71 -16.49
N GLN A 1385 -13.73 16.59 -17.48
CA GLN A 1385 -14.64 16.74 -18.62
C GLN A 1385 -14.35 15.74 -19.75
N SER A 1386 -13.28 14.95 -19.64
CA SER A 1386 -12.99 13.89 -20.57
C SER A 1386 -13.95 12.70 -20.41
N LEU A 1387 -14.10 11.93 -21.50
CA LEU A 1387 -14.85 10.67 -21.52
C LEU A 1387 -16.27 10.86 -20.95
N SER A 1388 -17.13 11.54 -21.72
CA SER A 1388 -18.51 11.83 -21.30
C SER A 1388 -19.25 10.55 -20.92
N ASN A 1389 -19.09 9.51 -21.75
CA ASN A 1389 -19.53 8.14 -21.44
C ASN A 1389 -18.31 7.22 -21.47
N LEU A 1390 -17.70 6.95 -20.31
CA LEU A 1390 -16.43 6.23 -20.18
C LEU A 1390 -16.39 4.88 -20.91
N ASP A 1391 -17.43 4.06 -20.75
CA ASP A 1391 -17.55 2.72 -21.33
C ASP A 1391 -17.65 2.72 -22.86
N GLN A 1392 -18.12 3.82 -23.45
CA GLN A 1392 -18.28 3.98 -24.90
C GLN A 1392 -17.13 4.77 -25.52
N ASP A 1393 -16.73 5.88 -24.92
CA ASP A 1393 -15.75 6.80 -25.46
C ASP A 1393 -14.33 6.21 -25.43
N LEU A 1394 -13.99 5.44 -24.39
CA LEU A 1394 -12.65 4.88 -24.27
C LEU A 1394 -12.35 3.84 -25.38
N PRO A 1395 -13.21 2.85 -25.67
CA PRO A 1395 -13.02 1.96 -26.84
C PRO A 1395 -12.99 2.72 -28.16
N ASN A 1396 -13.87 3.72 -28.34
CA ASN A 1396 -13.90 4.54 -29.55
C ASN A 1396 -12.64 5.40 -29.72
N ASN A 1397 -12.02 5.84 -28.64
CA ASN A 1397 -10.73 6.54 -28.67
C ASN A 1397 -9.59 5.58 -29.07
N MET A 1398 -9.69 4.31 -28.67
CA MET A 1398 -8.63 3.31 -28.80
C MET A 1398 -8.67 2.48 -30.09
N GLN A 1399 -9.66 2.65 -30.98
CA GLN A 1399 -9.88 1.77 -32.14
C GLN A 1399 -8.65 1.53 -33.04
N ARG A 1400 -7.71 2.49 -33.12
CA ARG A 1400 -6.50 2.34 -33.94
C ARG A 1400 -5.47 1.40 -33.33
N MET A 1401 -5.41 1.34 -31.99
CA MET A 1401 -4.48 0.47 -31.25
C MET A 1401 -5.14 -0.83 -30.82
N LEU A 1402 -6.44 -0.80 -30.52
CA LEU A 1402 -7.29 -1.93 -30.18
C LEU A 1402 -8.45 -1.96 -31.17
N PRO A 1403 -8.31 -2.68 -32.30
CA PRO A 1403 -9.35 -2.77 -33.31
C PRO A 1403 -10.68 -3.25 -32.75
N ILE A 1404 -11.78 -2.68 -33.25
CA ILE A 1404 -13.14 -3.10 -32.92
C ILE A 1404 -13.71 -3.84 -34.12
N LYS A 1405 -14.19 -5.07 -33.93
CA LYS A 1405 -15.02 -5.71 -34.94
C LYS A 1405 -16.41 -5.06 -34.92
N SER A 1406 -16.76 -4.33 -35.98
CA SER A 1406 -18.12 -3.79 -36.13
C SER A 1406 -19.11 -4.93 -36.36
N LEU A 1407 -20.04 -5.11 -35.42
CA LEU A 1407 -21.11 -6.09 -35.53
C LEU A 1407 -22.16 -5.62 -36.56
N PRO A 1408 -22.86 -6.55 -37.23
CA PRO A 1408 -24.00 -6.24 -38.08
C PRO A 1408 -25.05 -5.38 -37.36
N GLN A 1409 -25.66 -4.42 -38.07
CA GLN A 1409 -26.56 -3.41 -37.46
C GLN A 1409 -27.83 -4.03 -36.85
N ASP A 1410 -28.28 -5.18 -37.33
CA ASP A 1410 -29.41 -5.94 -36.80
C ASP A 1410 -29.16 -6.46 -35.38
N TRP A 1411 -27.92 -6.51 -34.90
CA TRP A 1411 -27.60 -6.79 -33.50
C TRP A 1411 -28.04 -5.71 -32.53
N LEU A 1412 -28.39 -4.51 -32.98
CA LEU A 1412 -28.91 -3.48 -32.09
C LEU A 1412 -29.90 -2.58 -32.79
N TRP A 1413 -31.13 -2.57 -32.27
CA TRP A 1413 -32.16 -1.61 -32.65
C TRP A 1413 -32.50 -0.69 -31.49
N CYS A 1414 -32.68 0.58 -31.78
CA CYS A 1414 -33.21 1.57 -30.84
C CYS A 1414 -34.13 2.53 -31.61
N GLU A 1415 -35.32 2.79 -31.09
CA GLU A 1415 -36.35 3.62 -31.74
C GLU A 1415 -35.80 5.02 -32.11
N THR A 1416 -34.98 5.61 -31.25
CA THR A 1416 -34.42 6.95 -31.46
C THR A 1416 -33.56 7.01 -32.72
N TRP A 1417 -32.69 6.03 -32.99
CA TRP A 1417 -31.70 6.13 -34.07
C TRP A 1417 -31.99 5.23 -35.28
N CYS A 1418 -32.71 4.13 -35.07
CA CYS A 1418 -33.09 3.20 -36.11
C CYS A 1418 -34.48 3.45 -36.67
N SER A 1419 -34.66 3.17 -37.96
CA SER A 1419 -35.94 3.16 -38.66
C SER A 1419 -36.91 2.11 -38.10
N ASP A 1420 -38.22 2.35 -38.22
CA ASP A 1420 -39.22 1.40 -37.76
C ASP A 1420 -39.17 0.09 -38.58
N GLU A 1421 -38.83 0.16 -39.86
CA GLU A 1421 -38.70 -1.01 -40.74
C GLU A 1421 -37.61 -1.98 -40.26
N SER A 1422 -36.52 -1.49 -39.66
CA SER A 1422 -35.43 -2.33 -39.17
C SER A 1422 -35.76 -3.07 -37.87
N LEU A 1423 -36.87 -2.74 -37.20
CA LEU A 1423 -37.31 -3.46 -36.00
C LEU A 1423 -37.67 -4.92 -36.31
N ALA A 1424 -38.14 -5.19 -37.53
CA ALA A 1424 -38.57 -6.53 -37.95
C ALA A 1424 -37.41 -7.55 -38.00
N THR A 1425 -36.19 -7.09 -38.27
CA THR A 1425 -34.97 -7.92 -38.30
C THR A 1425 -34.10 -7.74 -37.07
N ALA A 1426 -34.54 -6.93 -36.09
CA ALA A 1426 -33.75 -6.62 -34.90
C ALA A 1426 -33.57 -7.87 -34.03
N LYS A 1427 -32.32 -8.19 -33.74
CA LYS A 1427 -31.92 -9.30 -32.86
C LYS A 1427 -31.95 -8.90 -31.38
N THR A 1428 -31.51 -7.69 -31.06
CA THR A 1428 -31.70 -7.10 -29.73
C THR A 1428 -32.23 -5.66 -29.85
N ILE A 1429 -32.96 -5.24 -28.82
CA ILE A 1429 -33.65 -3.94 -28.76
C ILE A 1429 -33.19 -3.21 -27.50
N ASP A 1430 -32.60 -2.04 -27.66
CA ASP A 1430 -32.14 -1.14 -26.60
C ASP A 1430 -33.16 0.00 -26.37
N LEU A 1431 -33.50 0.25 -25.10
CA LEU A 1431 -34.47 1.25 -24.65
C LEU A 1431 -33.82 2.64 -24.45
N CYS A 1432 -33.06 3.05 -25.45
CA CYS A 1432 -32.34 4.31 -25.56
C CYS A 1432 -33.20 5.55 -25.24
N ASN A 1433 -32.54 6.59 -24.72
CA ASN A 1433 -33.20 7.87 -24.47
C ASN A 1433 -33.53 8.61 -25.77
N ASN A 1434 -34.67 9.28 -25.80
CA ASN A 1434 -35.08 10.11 -26.92
C ASN A 1434 -34.90 11.60 -26.53
N PRO A 1435 -34.00 12.36 -27.19
CA PRO A 1435 -33.77 13.76 -26.84
C PRO A 1435 -34.96 14.68 -27.15
N LEU A 1436 -35.93 14.23 -27.97
CA LEU A 1436 -37.12 14.99 -28.33
C LEU A 1436 -38.30 14.77 -27.37
N THR A 1437 -38.23 13.78 -26.47
CA THR A 1437 -39.31 13.45 -25.55
C THR A 1437 -38.79 13.22 -24.13
N LYS A 1438 -39.65 13.33 -23.12
CA LYS A 1438 -39.34 12.96 -21.73
C LYS A 1438 -40.10 11.72 -21.28
N GLU A 1439 -40.44 10.84 -22.23
CA GLU A 1439 -41.19 9.61 -21.96
C GLU A 1439 -40.37 8.68 -21.03
N PRO A 1440 -40.95 8.23 -19.90
CA PRO A 1440 -40.29 7.30 -18.98
C PRO A 1440 -39.95 5.96 -19.66
N LYS A 1441 -38.87 5.30 -19.21
CA LYS A 1441 -38.42 4.01 -19.78
C LYS A 1441 -39.50 2.91 -19.73
N LEU A 1442 -40.29 2.82 -18.66
CA LEU A 1442 -41.36 1.81 -18.55
C LEU A 1442 -42.44 1.96 -19.62
N ASP A 1443 -42.84 3.19 -19.92
CA ASP A 1443 -43.85 3.47 -20.94
C ASP A 1443 -43.31 3.14 -22.33
N ARG A 1444 -42.04 3.47 -22.59
CA ARG A 1444 -41.33 3.08 -23.82
C ARG A 1444 -41.29 1.56 -23.99
N ALA A 1445 -40.92 0.82 -22.95
CA ALA A 1445 -40.79 -0.64 -23.00
C ALA A 1445 -42.11 -1.30 -23.43
N ARG A 1446 -43.22 -0.93 -22.78
CA ARG A 1446 -44.57 -1.45 -23.09
C ARG A 1446 -45.04 -1.09 -24.50
N ARG A 1447 -44.68 0.10 -24.97
CA ARG A 1447 -45.09 0.61 -26.29
C ARG A 1447 -44.29 0.00 -27.43
N GLN A 1448 -42.96 -0.10 -27.27
CA GLN A 1448 -42.04 -0.54 -28.31
C GLN A 1448 -42.02 -2.06 -28.48
N VAL A 1449 -42.16 -2.83 -27.39
CA VAL A 1449 -41.96 -4.28 -27.42
C VAL A 1449 -43.12 -5.00 -26.74
N HIS A 1450 -44.04 -5.53 -27.56
CA HIS A 1450 -45.27 -6.17 -27.07
C HIS A 1450 -45.04 -7.37 -26.14
N GLU A 1451 -43.97 -8.15 -26.34
CA GLU A 1451 -43.64 -9.29 -25.49
C GLU A 1451 -43.03 -8.90 -24.13
N TRP A 1452 -42.64 -7.62 -23.96
CA TRP A 1452 -42.09 -7.14 -22.69
C TRP A 1452 -43.07 -7.35 -21.53
N THR A 1453 -44.37 -7.07 -21.75
CA THR A 1453 -45.40 -7.29 -20.73
C THR A 1453 -45.60 -8.77 -20.43
N VAL A 1454 -45.39 -9.65 -21.41
CA VAL A 1454 -45.52 -11.10 -21.22
C VAL A 1454 -44.42 -11.60 -20.28
N TYR A 1455 -43.17 -11.21 -20.51
CA TYR A 1455 -42.07 -11.59 -19.62
C TYR A 1455 -42.22 -10.99 -18.22
N ASP A 1456 -42.61 -9.72 -18.14
CA ASP A 1456 -42.85 -9.04 -16.86
C ASP A 1456 -43.95 -9.72 -16.03
N GLU A 1457 -45.05 -10.15 -16.66
CA GLU A 1457 -46.12 -10.91 -16.01
C GLU A 1457 -45.69 -12.32 -15.59
N GLU A 1458 -44.88 -13.01 -16.40
CA GLU A 1458 -44.31 -14.32 -16.05
C GLU A 1458 -43.39 -14.21 -14.82
N ILE A 1459 -42.48 -13.24 -14.80
CA ILE A 1459 -41.58 -13.00 -13.66
C ILE A 1459 -42.37 -12.66 -12.40
N ALA A 1460 -43.40 -11.80 -12.52
CA ALA A 1460 -44.27 -11.46 -11.40
C ALA A 1460 -45.07 -12.67 -10.88
N ALA A 1461 -45.42 -13.63 -11.75
CA ALA A 1461 -46.04 -14.88 -11.32
C ALA A 1461 -45.07 -15.76 -10.53
N VAL A 1462 -43.81 -15.88 -10.97
CA VAL A 1462 -42.75 -16.60 -10.22
C VAL A 1462 -42.55 -15.96 -8.86
N GLN A 1463 -42.40 -14.63 -8.79
CA GLN A 1463 -42.17 -13.92 -7.55
C GLN A 1463 -43.32 -14.10 -6.54
N ARG A 1464 -44.58 -14.09 -6.99
CA ARG A 1464 -45.73 -14.39 -6.13
C ARG A 1464 -45.69 -15.82 -5.58
N ARG A 1465 -45.31 -16.82 -6.41
CA ARG A 1465 -45.18 -18.21 -5.95
C ARG A 1465 -44.12 -18.35 -4.87
N VAL A 1466 -42.95 -17.71 -5.05
CA VAL A 1466 -41.86 -17.72 -4.06
C VAL A 1466 -42.33 -17.13 -2.73
N LEU A 1467 -43.00 -15.98 -2.75
CA LEU A 1467 -43.53 -15.34 -1.54
C LEU A 1467 -44.55 -16.25 -0.81
N GLU A 1468 -45.44 -16.91 -1.57
CA GLU A 1468 -46.41 -17.87 -1.00
C GLU A 1468 -45.74 -19.13 -0.40
N GLU A 1469 -44.63 -19.58 -0.96
CA GLU A 1469 -43.84 -20.72 -0.46
C GLU A 1469 -43.09 -20.34 0.82
N GLU A 1470 -42.40 -19.19 0.83
CA GLU A 1470 -41.70 -18.67 2.01
C GLU A 1470 -42.66 -18.40 3.19
N GLU A 1471 -43.87 -17.89 2.93
CA GLU A 1471 -44.89 -17.73 3.97
C GLU A 1471 -45.34 -19.08 4.54
N LYS A 1472 -45.52 -20.11 3.70
CA LYS A 1472 -45.89 -21.46 4.16
C LYS A 1472 -44.78 -22.10 4.98
N GLU A 1473 -43.52 -21.95 4.60
CA GLU A 1473 -42.38 -22.44 5.37
C GLU A 1473 -42.27 -21.73 6.73
N ARG A 1474 -42.45 -20.40 6.77
CA ARG A 1474 -42.51 -19.63 8.02
C ARG A 1474 -43.67 -20.08 8.91
N MET A 1475 -44.85 -20.37 8.35
CA MET A 1475 -45.99 -20.89 9.11
C MET A 1475 -45.80 -22.34 9.58
N GLY A 1476 -45.11 -23.18 8.79
CA GLY A 1476 -44.80 -24.57 9.13
C GLY A 1476 -43.77 -24.71 10.25
N ALA A 1477 -42.70 -23.89 10.23
CA ALA A 1477 -41.65 -23.89 11.25
C ALA A 1477 -42.17 -23.48 12.65
N VAL A 1478 -43.25 -22.69 12.71
CA VAL A 1478 -43.90 -22.31 13.98
C VAL A 1478 -44.75 -23.44 14.56
N ILE A 1479 -45.16 -24.43 13.76
CA ILE A 1479 -46.01 -25.55 14.22
C ILE A 1479 -45.18 -26.76 14.70
N GLU A 1480 -43.96 -26.98 14.19
CA GLU A 1480 -43.12 -28.12 14.60
C GLU A 1480 -42.21 -27.84 15.83
N GLY A 1481 -42.13 -26.60 16.32
CA GLY A 1481 -41.35 -26.23 17.52
C GLY A 1481 -42.09 -26.36 18.86
N GLY A 1482 -43.24 -27.06 18.92
CA GLY A 1482 -44.19 -26.99 20.03
C GLY A 1482 -44.52 -28.30 20.78
N ASP A 1483 -43.95 -29.45 20.42
CA ASP A 1483 -44.28 -30.75 21.04
C ASP A 1483 -43.04 -31.43 21.67
N GLU A 1484 -42.50 -30.84 22.74
CA GLU A 1484 -41.81 -31.62 23.78
C GLU A 1484 -42.78 -31.85 24.94
N GLU A 1485 -43.23 -33.10 25.08
CA GLU A 1485 -44.06 -33.59 26.17
C GLU A 1485 -43.38 -33.41 27.53
N VAL A 1486 -43.79 -32.39 28.29
CA VAL A 1486 -43.55 -32.31 29.75
C VAL A 1486 -44.82 -32.78 30.47
N PRO A 1487 -44.74 -33.76 31.41
CA PRO A 1487 -45.93 -34.38 31.98
C PRO A 1487 -46.68 -33.42 32.91
N ARG A 1488 -47.99 -33.32 32.68
CA ARG A 1488 -48.96 -32.52 33.45
C ARG A 1488 -48.97 -32.93 34.92
N ASN A 1489 -48.82 -31.93 35.80
CA ASN A 1489 -49.27 -31.98 37.18
C ASN A 1489 -50.57 -31.16 37.31
N GLU A 1490 -51.55 -31.74 37.98
CA GLU A 1490 -52.94 -31.26 38.10
C GLU A 1490 -53.08 -30.13 39.14
N GLY A 1491 -53.95 -29.15 38.88
CA GLY A 1491 -54.54 -28.31 39.94
C GLY A 1491 -55.12 -26.95 39.53
N GLY A 1492 -56.46 -26.89 39.38
CA GLY A 1492 -57.42 -25.77 39.65
C GLY A 1492 -57.20 -24.38 39.00
N ASP A 1493 -58.17 -23.55 38.66
CA ASP A 1493 -59.62 -23.45 38.92
C ASP A 1493 -60.19 -22.38 37.96
N HIS A 1494 -61.52 -22.35 37.82
CA HIS A 1494 -62.37 -21.65 36.86
C HIS A 1494 -62.31 -20.11 36.81
N GLY A 1495 -62.61 -19.55 35.62
CA GLY A 1495 -62.99 -18.14 35.45
C GLY A 1495 -63.40 -17.76 34.01
N ASP A 1496 -64.70 -17.81 33.74
CA ASP A 1496 -65.39 -17.54 32.47
C ASP A 1496 -65.52 -16.01 32.17
N GLY A 1497 -65.33 -15.54 30.92
CA GLY A 1497 -65.35 -14.09 30.66
C GLY A 1497 -65.14 -13.52 29.25
N LYS A 1498 -66.05 -13.84 28.30
CA LYS A 1498 -66.59 -12.96 27.22
C LYS A 1498 -65.67 -12.13 26.30
N ASN A 1499 -65.75 -12.49 25.01
CA ASN A 1499 -66.04 -11.64 23.83
C ASN A 1499 -65.38 -10.25 23.73
N LYS A 1500 -64.33 -10.14 22.91
CA LYS A 1500 -64.11 -8.97 22.04
C LYS A 1500 -63.56 -9.39 20.67
N LYS A 1501 -64.28 -8.98 19.64
CA LYS A 1501 -63.95 -9.06 18.22
C LYS A 1501 -62.64 -8.30 17.94
N HIS A 1502 -61.65 -8.98 17.39
CA HIS A 1502 -60.59 -8.32 16.62
C HIS A 1502 -61.05 -8.15 15.17
N LYS A 1503 -61.06 -6.89 14.72
CA LYS A 1503 -61.14 -6.50 13.32
C LYS A 1503 -59.82 -6.90 12.66
N LYS A 1504 -59.94 -7.40 11.43
CA LYS A 1504 -58.85 -7.63 10.49
C LYS A 1504 -58.04 -6.35 10.26
N ASP A 1505 -56.73 -6.51 10.37
CA ASP A 1505 -55.73 -5.71 9.69
C ASP A 1505 -55.83 -5.96 8.17
N GLU A 1506 -55.79 -4.89 7.40
CA GLU A 1506 -55.44 -4.92 5.98
C GLU A 1506 -54.05 -4.27 5.86
N LEU A 1507 -53.11 -5.11 5.40
CA LEU A 1507 -51.74 -4.82 4.99
C LEU A 1507 -51.69 -3.97 3.71
#